data_AF-A0A7X0C5U0-F1
#
_entry.id   AF-A0A7X0C5U0-F1
#
_cell.length_a   1.000
_cell.length_b   1.000
_cell.length_c   1.000
_cell.angle_alpha   90.00
_cell.angle_beta   90.00
_cell.angle_gamma   90.00
#
_symmetry.space_group_name_H-M   'P 1'
#
loop_
_entity.id
_entity.type
_entity.pdbx_description
1 polymer ?
#
loop_
_entity_poly.entity_id
_entity_poly.type
_entity_poly.pdbx_seq_one_letter_code
_entity_poly.pdbx_strand_id
1 'polypeptide(L)'
;MVTPRIPRAPRPDPSARPESPRRPQRPGPPAAWRRLPLLAGAAVALVAGIIGGLALLVAEMPAPASFTEQHGPLMVLGFLGTLIALERAVALRRPWGYAAPVLAAAGAVALAAGAEQTGRLALTAAGGWLVGIYLALLGRRRSRETFLQLGGALAWPIAGLLWLAGRPVPELIVWFAAFLLLTIAAERLELAHVVFLRPAAWAGLLVAAAVVSAGAVVSLLAPVAGARAAGAGMVAVAGWLAFHDVARRTVRGSGLPRYAAVCLLAGYGWLAVAGVLWSITGLASGRYLYDAALHALFLGFVMSMVFGHAPVILPAVLRVRLPYRPVLYAPLAALHAAVGLRVAGDLAAAVMVRTLGGVLAAVALLMFAGCAITLTRSGRARKVPRVGPIDIRMEEPRAPLGVPQPPQRPRASWHLRANTIVVGWLALTVATALAGEVLPAPRWLLVHVFLLGAVSTAILIWSEHFTVALLRVRTPSQTGSLTRLALLNTGTLAVLLGVSAGPWQVAATGAALIVGVVLWHALVLVTLVRQALPGRFGHVIGWYVSAAGALAVGGVLGGLLTTHVWHGAAHERLHAAHAEVNLFGWVGLTVLGTLFTLWPTVLRTRMSEETRRASRVGLRLAAPGLAVAVAGLLAGWQWVALAGLAAYAAGGLAALAPLADALRRKRPHTGAAWMLGAAIVWFEVALAAGLVALATRPPAEVAASLDALLPLVLVGFVAQVLLGSLLHLLPAVLGGGPARFKENAALLERGWPVRLAALNLGVPLLVLPVPQPVTSLGWALVLGSALAFVALAVTALLRSRPAHGRSSDTASATAGDGGPVAGGGTGRRQSLPAVAGVVVGCLLTAAAVAVATTGASEPPAVTATGSRTVDVTLSGMSIRPAVIEAPVGTVLTLRVTNADAQRHDLRLATGERTPMLTSGQSATLKLKPLGEAVDGWCTVAGHRAAGMTMRIAPTGSTAATRAGSSTGHNGHGTPADAQAGGGTRLDLAAPMSPGWTPYDATLKPAPGGTEHHVEIRADDTLVQEVAPGVRQRVWTFNGTMPGPVLRGKVGDVFTVTFVNGGTMGHGIDFHAGANAPDGPMRTIQPGERLTYRFRADFAGAWLYHCSTMPMTQHIANGMYGAVIIDPPDLPEVDREYLLIQGELYLGEPGSEAQVAKILQGDPDGWMFNGTAAGYDHAPLAATAGERVRIWAVAAGPSSGTALHVVGAPFDTVYQEGAYRLRTQDPGGAQVLDLAPAQGGFAELVFPEPGTYPVVDHTMRQAEAGAHGLFKVSPSQDD
;
A
#
# COMPACT_ATOMS: atom_id res chain seq x y z
N MET A 1 8.86 18.25 -81.01
CA MET A 1 7.39 18.12 -81.22
C MET A 1 6.76 17.61 -79.93
N VAL A 2 5.49 17.98 -79.68
CA VAL A 2 4.55 17.43 -78.65
C VAL A 2 4.99 17.52 -77.17
N THR A 3 4.16 18.20 -76.37
CA THR A 3 4.15 18.16 -74.89
C THR A 3 2.93 17.35 -74.38
N PRO A 4 3.06 16.58 -73.28
CA PRO A 4 1.90 15.97 -72.61
C PRO A 4 1.19 16.96 -71.67
N ARG A 5 -0.09 16.71 -71.35
CA ARG A 5 -0.96 17.59 -70.55
C ARG A 5 -1.11 17.15 -69.08
N ILE A 6 -1.31 18.13 -68.20
CA ILE A 6 -1.65 17.93 -66.78
C ILE A 6 -3.19 17.85 -66.59
N PRO A 7 -3.74 16.95 -65.77
CA PRO A 7 -5.17 16.94 -65.41
C PRO A 7 -5.57 18.12 -64.49
N ARG A 8 -6.81 18.62 -64.63
CA ARG A 8 -7.35 19.67 -63.73
C ARG A 8 -8.00 19.06 -62.48
N ALA A 9 -7.79 19.71 -61.34
CA ALA A 9 -8.52 19.42 -60.10
C ALA A 9 -10.01 19.85 -60.19
N PRO A 10 -10.91 19.22 -59.40
CA PRO A 10 -12.34 19.59 -59.36
C PRO A 10 -12.58 20.96 -58.73
N ARG A 11 -13.70 21.60 -59.08
CA ARG A 11 -14.17 22.86 -58.45
C ARG A 11 -14.89 22.56 -57.13
N PRO A 12 -14.81 23.47 -56.13
CA PRO A 12 -15.55 23.32 -54.86
C PRO A 12 -17.06 23.57 -55.04
N ASP A 13 -17.84 22.97 -54.13
CA ASP A 13 -19.30 23.08 -54.05
C ASP A 13 -19.73 24.46 -53.49
N PRO A 14 -20.62 25.21 -54.19
CA PRO A 14 -21.08 26.53 -53.74
C PRO A 14 -22.12 26.52 -52.60
N SER A 15 -22.57 25.35 -52.12
CA SER A 15 -23.62 25.23 -51.10
C SER A 15 -23.14 25.34 -49.64
N ALA A 16 -21.82 25.28 -49.40
CA ALA A 16 -21.23 25.30 -48.06
C ALA A 16 -21.34 26.68 -47.39
N ARG A 17 -22.29 26.84 -46.46
CA ARG A 17 -22.42 28.06 -45.63
C ARG A 17 -21.23 28.20 -44.65
N PRO A 18 -20.65 29.39 -44.47
CA PRO A 18 -19.55 29.59 -43.52
C PRO A 18 -20.03 29.53 -42.06
N GLU A 19 -19.32 28.79 -41.22
CA GLU A 19 -19.53 28.86 -39.75
C GLU A 19 -19.12 30.24 -39.22
N SER A 20 -19.92 30.78 -38.29
CA SER A 20 -19.62 32.06 -37.65
C SER A 20 -18.43 31.95 -36.67
N PRO A 21 -17.47 32.90 -36.67
CA PRO A 21 -16.33 32.85 -35.77
C PRO A 21 -16.76 32.92 -34.30
N ARG A 22 -16.36 31.92 -33.50
CA ARG A 22 -16.68 31.85 -32.07
C ARG A 22 -16.10 33.08 -31.35
N ARG A 23 -16.96 33.92 -30.76
CA ARG A 23 -16.55 35.08 -29.96
C ARG A 23 -15.55 34.65 -28.86
N PRO A 24 -14.46 35.40 -28.64
CA PRO A 24 -13.54 35.11 -27.54
C PRO A 24 -14.28 35.22 -26.21
N GLN A 25 -14.18 34.18 -25.37
CA GLN A 25 -14.78 34.19 -24.04
C GLN A 25 -14.15 35.31 -23.20
N ARG A 26 -14.99 36.19 -22.62
CA ARG A 26 -14.52 37.22 -21.68
C ARG A 26 -13.78 36.53 -20.53
N PRO A 27 -12.58 36.99 -20.14
CA PRO A 27 -11.87 36.40 -19.02
C PRO A 27 -12.69 36.57 -17.74
N GLY A 28 -12.99 35.47 -17.06
CA GLY A 28 -13.69 35.48 -15.78
C GLY A 28 -12.90 36.24 -14.70
N PRO A 29 -13.56 36.75 -13.65
CA PRO A 29 -12.92 37.56 -12.62
C PRO A 29 -11.75 36.80 -11.96
N PRO A 30 -10.60 37.47 -11.70
CA PRO A 30 -9.38 36.79 -11.32
C PRO A 30 -9.54 36.04 -9.99
N ALA A 31 -9.01 34.81 -9.94
CA ALA A 31 -9.29 33.81 -8.90
C ALA A 31 -9.00 34.23 -7.45
N ALA A 32 -8.28 35.33 -7.22
CA ALA A 32 -8.09 35.93 -5.89
C ALA A 32 -9.42 36.37 -5.24
N TRP A 33 -10.38 36.91 -6.01
CA TRP A 33 -11.66 37.37 -5.47
C TRP A 33 -12.45 36.26 -4.77
N ARG A 34 -12.40 35.03 -5.30
CA ARG A 34 -13.06 33.85 -4.72
C ARG A 34 -12.39 33.34 -3.42
N ARG A 35 -11.29 33.95 -2.97
CA ARG A 35 -10.52 33.55 -1.78
C ARG A 35 -10.59 34.57 -0.64
N LEU A 36 -10.99 35.82 -0.93
CA LEU A 36 -11.11 36.89 0.07
C LEU A 36 -12.05 36.55 1.25
N PRO A 37 -13.24 35.93 1.07
CA PRO A 37 -14.14 35.63 2.19
C PRO A 37 -13.54 34.67 3.22
N LEU A 38 -12.68 33.74 2.80
CA LEU A 38 -12.06 32.76 3.70
C LEU A 38 -10.99 33.41 4.59
N LEU A 39 -10.23 34.35 4.02
CA LEU A 39 -9.28 35.16 4.77
C LEU A 39 -9.97 36.18 5.67
N ALA A 40 -11.15 36.69 5.28
CA ALA A 40 -11.97 37.52 6.15
C ALA A 40 -12.45 36.74 7.39
N GLY A 41 -12.94 35.50 7.20
CA GLY A 41 -13.30 34.63 8.34
C GLY A 41 -12.12 34.30 9.26
N ALA A 42 -10.95 33.99 8.69
CA ALA A 42 -9.73 33.80 9.48
C ALA A 42 -9.30 35.08 10.23
N ALA A 43 -9.47 36.26 9.63
CA ALA A 43 -9.19 37.54 10.28
C ALA A 43 -10.19 37.87 11.40
N VAL A 44 -11.48 37.55 11.23
CA VAL A 44 -12.48 37.67 12.31
C VAL A 44 -12.12 36.74 13.48
N ALA A 45 -11.73 35.50 13.20
CA ALA A 45 -11.28 34.55 14.22
C ALA A 45 -10.04 35.07 14.99
N LEU A 46 -9.06 35.65 14.28
CA LEU A 46 -7.88 36.27 14.88
C LEU A 46 -8.23 37.49 15.75
N VAL A 47 -9.11 38.38 15.28
CA VAL A 47 -9.50 39.59 16.03
C VAL A 47 -10.32 39.23 17.27
N ALA A 48 -11.30 38.32 17.14
CA ALA A 48 -12.06 37.80 18.28
C ALA A 48 -11.14 37.10 19.30
N GLY A 49 -10.20 36.28 18.82
CA GLY A 49 -9.19 35.62 19.65
C GLY A 49 -8.28 36.61 20.38
N ILE A 50 -7.80 37.67 19.72
CA ILE A 50 -7.00 38.73 20.35
C ILE A 50 -7.81 39.48 21.42
N ILE A 51 -9.05 39.88 21.13
CA ILE A 51 -9.90 40.60 22.09
C ILE A 51 -10.21 39.73 23.30
N GLY A 52 -10.60 38.46 23.10
CA GLY A 52 -10.82 37.50 24.19
C GLY A 52 -9.55 37.23 25.01
N GLY A 53 -8.40 37.14 24.35
CA GLY A 53 -7.10 36.97 25.00
C GLY A 53 -6.71 38.18 25.87
N LEU A 54 -7.02 39.41 25.44
CA LEU A 54 -6.79 40.62 26.23
C LEU A 54 -7.77 40.74 27.40
N ALA A 55 -9.06 40.42 27.20
CA ALA A 55 -10.07 40.45 28.25
C ALA A 55 -9.86 39.37 29.34
N LEU A 56 -9.11 38.30 29.04
CA LEU A 56 -8.65 37.33 30.06
C LEU A 56 -7.48 37.86 30.94
N LEU A 57 -6.92 39.03 30.62
CA LEU A 57 -5.70 39.58 31.24
C LEU A 57 -5.87 41.00 31.81
N VAL A 58 -6.63 41.85 31.14
CA VAL A 58 -6.99 43.20 31.56
C VAL A 58 -8.36 43.11 32.21
N ALA A 59 -8.41 43.28 33.53
CA ALA A 59 -9.67 43.41 34.25
C ALA A 59 -10.50 44.58 33.67
N GLU A 60 -11.83 44.45 33.70
CA GLU A 60 -12.80 45.44 33.20
C GLU A 60 -12.79 45.70 31.68
N MET A 61 -11.95 45.01 30.88
CA MET A 61 -12.03 45.13 29.41
C MET A 61 -13.33 44.51 28.87
N PRO A 62 -14.21 45.28 28.20
CA PRO A 62 -15.48 44.77 27.70
C PRO A 62 -15.27 43.88 26.45
N ALA A 63 -15.69 42.62 26.54
CA ALA A 63 -15.69 41.67 25.44
C ALA A 63 -16.90 40.70 25.55
N PRO A 64 -17.41 40.16 24.43
CA PRO A 64 -18.38 39.07 24.46
C PRO A 64 -17.81 37.83 25.18
N ALA A 65 -18.61 37.16 26.01
CA ALA A 65 -18.21 35.93 26.70
C ALA A 65 -17.75 34.82 25.72
N SER A 66 -18.36 34.77 24.53
CA SER A 66 -17.94 33.90 23.44
C SER A 66 -16.48 34.11 23.01
N PHE A 67 -15.90 35.31 23.17
CA PHE A 67 -14.50 35.56 22.80
C PHE A 67 -13.53 35.05 23.87
N THR A 68 -13.87 35.20 25.15
CA THR A 68 -13.03 34.77 26.28
C THR A 68 -13.08 33.26 26.48
N GLU A 69 -14.28 32.66 26.48
CA GLU A 69 -14.46 31.21 26.61
C GLU A 69 -13.86 30.44 25.42
N GLN A 70 -14.07 30.94 24.20
CA GLN A 70 -13.67 30.25 22.97
C GLN A 70 -12.32 30.72 22.42
N HIS A 71 -11.54 31.50 23.19
CA HIS A 71 -10.24 32.05 22.77
C HIS A 71 -9.32 30.98 22.12
N GLY A 72 -9.16 29.83 22.78
CA GLY A 72 -8.37 28.71 22.28
C GLY A 72 -8.88 28.15 20.95
N PRO A 73 -10.13 27.65 20.86
CA PRO A 73 -10.75 27.20 19.61
C PRO A 73 -10.73 28.25 18.48
N LEU A 74 -10.98 29.52 18.78
CA LEU A 74 -10.93 30.63 17.81
C LEU A 74 -9.53 30.80 17.21
N MET A 75 -8.48 30.74 18.03
CA MET A 75 -7.09 30.87 17.56
C MET A 75 -6.58 29.61 16.84
N VAL A 76 -6.77 28.43 17.43
CA VAL A 76 -6.21 27.16 16.93
C VAL A 76 -7.00 26.62 15.74
N LEU A 77 -8.32 26.49 15.87
CA LEU A 77 -9.16 25.83 14.85
C LEU A 77 -9.76 26.85 13.88
N GLY A 78 -10.13 28.02 14.39
CA GLY A 78 -10.70 29.10 13.59
C GLY A 78 -9.67 29.81 12.71
N PHE A 79 -8.70 30.50 13.31
CA PHE A 79 -7.68 31.26 12.59
C PHE A 79 -6.65 30.34 11.93
N LEU A 80 -5.85 29.60 12.70
CA LEU A 80 -4.76 28.77 12.18
C LEU A 80 -5.30 27.60 11.32
N GLY A 81 -6.33 26.91 11.81
CA GLY A 81 -7.00 25.83 11.07
C GLY A 81 -7.56 26.28 9.71
N THR A 82 -8.16 27.48 9.59
CA THR A 82 -8.59 28.02 8.29
C THR A 82 -7.41 28.29 7.36
N LEU A 83 -6.29 28.85 7.85
CA LEU A 83 -5.12 29.14 7.01
C LEU A 83 -4.47 27.85 6.47
N ILE A 84 -4.25 26.87 7.34
CA ILE A 84 -3.72 25.55 6.98
C ILE A 84 -4.65 24.87 5.96
N ALA A 85 -5.96 24.80 6.25
CA ALA A 85 -6.92 24.18 5.35
C ALA A 85 -7.02 24.90 3.99
N LEU A 86 -6.89 26.23 3.96
CA LEU A 86 -6.91 27.03 2.73
C LEU A 86 -5.68 26.77 1.86
N GLU A 87 -4.49 26.75 2.44
CA GLU A 87 -3.27 26.45 1.69
C GLU A 87 -3.32 25.03 1.11
N ARG A 88 -3.71 24.03 1.90
CA ARG A 88 -3.80 22.64 1.45
C ARG A 88 -4.91 22.43 0.42
N ALA A 89 -6.01 23.19 0.48
CA ALA A 89 -7.01 23.26 -0.59
C ALA A 89 -6.45 23.87 -1.90
N VAL A 90 -5.57 24.88 -1.81
CA VAL A 90 -4.87 25.47 -2.96
C VAL A 90 -3.89 24.46 -3.57
N ALA A 91 -3.09 23.77 -2.76
CA ALA A 91 -2.19 22.69 -3.19
C ALA A 91 -2.96 21.54 -3.88
N LEU A 92 -4.14 21.18 -3.35
CA LEU A 92 -5.02 20.16 -3.93
C LEU A 92 -5.63 20.59 -5.28
N ARG A 93 -5.74 21.89 -5.61
CA ARG A 93 -6.27 22.37 -6.92
C ARG A 93 -7.62 21.71 -7.33
N ARG A 94 -8.51 21.40 -6.38
CA ARG A 94 -9.85 20.82 -6.62
C ARG A 94 -10.91 21.61 -5.85
N PRO A 95 -12.13 21.81 -6.41
CA PRO A 95 -13.13 22.68 -5.80
C PRO A 95 -13.62 22.18 -4.43
N TRP A 96 -13.80 20.86 -4.26
CA TRP A 96 -14.25 20.29 -2.99
C TRP A 96 -13.27 20.50 -1.83
N GLY A 97 -11.98 20.75 -2.11
CA GLY A 97 -10.98 21.01 -1.07
C GLY A 97 -11.25 22.31 -0.31
N TYR A 98 -11.92 23.29 -0.93
CA TYR A 98 -12.24 24.55 -0.28
C TYR A 98 -13.36 24.43 0.76
N ALA A 99 -14.03 23.27 0.87
CA ALA A 99 -15.02 23.06 1.94
C ALA A 99 -14.37 23.03 3.34
N ALA A 100 -13.14 22.54 3.49
CA ALA A 100 -12.44 22.57 4.78
C ALA A 100 -12.22 24.00 5.33
N PRO A 101 -11.60 24.95 4.59
CA PRO A 101 -11.49 26.34 5.05
C PRO A 101 -12.82 27.10 5.08
N VAL A 102 -13.83 26.72 4.27
CA VAL A 102 -15.19 27.28 4.40
C VAL A 102 -15.81 26.91 5.75
N LEU A 103 -15.76 25.63 6.11
CA LEU A 103 -16.30 25.12 7.38
C LEU A 103 -15.51 25.66 8.59
N ALA A 104 -14.19 25.78 8.46
CA ALA A 104 -13.35 26.37 9.51
C ALA A 104 -13.68 27.86 9.75
N ALA A 105 -13.75 28.65 8.67
CA ALA A 105 -14.10 30.06 8.74
C ALA A 105 -15.53 30.29 9.26
N ALA A 106 -16.51 29.53 8.76
CA ALA A 106 -17.90 29.62 9.19
C ALA A 106 -18.08 29.18 10.65
N GLY A 107 -17.40 28.11 11.08
CA GLY A 107 -17.42 27.64 12.46
C GLY A 107 -16.81 28.64 13.44
N ALA A 108 -15.73 29.32 13.05
CA ALA A 108 -15.14 30.38 13.86
C ALA A 108 -16.04 31.62 14.00
N VAL A 109 -16.69 32.04 12.91
CA VAL A 109 -17.67 33.14 12.94
C VAL A 109 -18.89 32.75 13.79
N ALA A 110 -19.36 31.50 13.71
CA ALA A 110 -20.44 30.98 14.55
C ALA A 110 -20.07 30.97 16.04
N LEU A 111 -18.87 30.50 16.41
CA LEU A 111 -18.37 30.58 17.79
C LEU A 111 -18.31 32.03 18.28
N ALA A 112 -17.70 32.93 17.51
CA ALA A 112 -17.60 34.35 17.87
C ALA A 112 -18.98 34.98 18.10
N ALA A 113 -19.97 34.65 17.27
CA ALA A 113 -21.36 35.08 17.40
C ALA A 113 -22.17 34.34 18.50
N GLY A 114 -21.55 33.47 19.30
CA GLY A 114 -22.21 32.73 20.39
C GLY A 114 -23.03 31.50 19.96
N ALA A 115 -23.07 31.17 18.66
CA ALA A 115 -23.75 29.98 18.13
C ALA A 115 -22.89 28.72 18.35
N GLU A 116 -22.66 28.37 19.62
CA GLU A 116 -21.56 27.49 20.01
C GLU A 116 -21.66 26.08 19.40
N GLN A 117 -22.81 25.42 19.52
CA GLN A 117 -23.00 24.06 19.00
C GLN A 117 -22.79 23.99 17.48
N THR A 118 -23.28 25.00 16.74
CA THR A 118 -23.04 25.14 15.29
C THR A 118 -21.56 25.33 14.98
N GLY A 119 -20.85 26.15 15.78
CA GLY A 119 -19.41 26.35 15.69
C GLY A 119 -18.59 25.07 15.94
N ARG A 120 -18.88 24.36 17.05
CA ARG A 120 -18.26 23.06 17.40
C ARG A 120 -18.44 22.04 16.26
N LEU A 121 -19.65 21.91 15.72
CA LEU A 121 -19.97 21.01 14.61
C LEU A 121 -19.20 21.39 13.33
N ALA A 122 -19.23 22.66 12.93
CA ALA A 122 -18.56 23.13 11.71
C ALA A 122 -17.03 22.99 11.79
N LEU A 123 -16.41 23.30 12.93
CA LEU A 123 -14.97 23.09 13.13
C LEU A 123 -14.58 21.61 13.14
N THR A 124 -15.40 20.73 13.74
CA THR A 124 -15.16 19.27 13.71
C THR A 124 -15.25 18.72 12.29
N ALA A 125 -16.27 19.16 11.54
CA ALA A 125 -16.43 18.82 10.12
C ALA A 125 -15.26 19.34 9.27
N ALA A 126 -14.74 20.55 9.55
CA ALA A 126 -13.57 21.10 8.88
C ALA A 126 -12.31 20.24 9.06
N GLY A 127 -12.04 19.78 10.28
CA GLY A 127 -10.94 18.85 10.58
C GLY A 127 -11.07 17.52 9.83
N GLY A 128 -12.27 16.92 9.82
CA GLY A 128 -12.55 15.70 9.05
C GLY A 128 -12.38 15.91 7.54
N TRP A 129 -12.74 17.09 7.02
CA TRP A 129 -12.56 17.45 5.62
C TRP A 129 -11.08 17.72 5.27
N LEU A 130 -10.29 18.24 6.21
CA LEU A 130 -8.84 18.40 6.07
C LEU A 130 -8.12 17.04 6.02
N VAL A 131 -8.53 16.08 6.85
CA VAL A 131 -8.10 14.67 6.71
C VAL A 131 -8.41 14.14 5.30
N GLY A 132 -9.60 14.44 4.77
CA GLY A 132 -9.96 14.15 3.38
C GLY A 132 -9.02 14.77 2.34
N ILE A 133 -8.59 16.02 2.54
CA ILE A 133 -7.60 16.72 1.69
C ILE A 133 -6.24 16.01 1.75
N TYR A 134 -5.73 15.68 2.93
CA TYR A 134 -4.44 15.00 3.07
C TYR A 134 -4.48 13.58 2.49
N LEU A 135 -5.54 12.81 2.71
CA LEU A 135 -5.76 11.51 2.05
C LEU A 135 -5.81 11.65 0.51
N ALA A 136 -6.31 12.77 -0.02
CA ALA A 136 -6.30 13.07 -1.45
C ALA A 136 -4.92 13.52 -1.98
N LEU A 137 -4.10 14.19 -1.18
CA LEU A 137 -2.72 14.59 -1.50
C LEU A 137 -1.74 13.41 -1.46
N LEU A 138 -1.84 12.53 -0.46
CA LEU A 138 -0.97 11.36 -0.20
C LEU A 138 -0.88 10.33 -1.34
N GLY A 139 -1.76 10.42 -2.33
CA GLY A 139 -1.65 9.69 -3.59
C GLY A 139 -1.97 10.58 -4.79
N ARG A 140 -1.41 11.79 -4.77
CA ARG A 140 -0.75 12.37 -5.94
C ARG A 140 0.75 12.17 -5.83
N ARG A 141 1.30 12.37 -4.62
CA ARG A 141 2.69 12.13 -4.27
C ARG A 141 2.73 11.42 -2.92
N ARG A 142 3.40 10.27 -2.85
CA ARG A 142 3.77 9.65 -1.58
C ARG A 142 4.99 10.37 -1.03
N SER A 143 4.76 11.40 -0.23
CA SER A 143 5.76 12.04 0.61
C SER A 143 5.60 11.50 2.04
N ARG A 144 6.71 11.29 2.75
CA ARG A 144 6.68 10.86 4.16
C ARG A 144 6.18 12.01 5.06
N GLU A 145 6.43 13.21 4.61
CA GLU A 145 6.04 14.48 5.19
C GLU A 145 4.51 14.62 5.12
N THR A 146 3.87 14.34 3.97
CA THR A 146 2.39 14.30 3.88
C THR A 146 1.75 13.22 4.76
N PHE A 147 2.48 12.15 5.12
CA PHE A 147 1.99 11.14 6.07
C PHE A 147 2.02 11.66 7.51
N LEU A 148 3.07 12.39 7.91
CA LEU A 148 3.12 13.06 9.21
C LEU A 148 2.11 14.22 9.31
N GLN A 149 1.88 14.95 8.22
CA GLN A 149 0.80 15.95 8.13
C GLN A 149 -0.58 15.32 8.33
N LEU A 150 -0.83 14.13 7.79
CA LEU A 150 -2.08 13.37 8.04
C LEU A 150 -2.22 13.00 9.53
N GLY A 151 -1.12 12.61 10.18
CA GLY A 151 -1.09 12.35 11.63
C GLY A 151 -1.54 13.56 12.46
N GLY A 152 -0.98 14.75 12.18
CA GLY A 152 -1.45 16.00 12.79
C GLY A 152 -2.91 16.31 12.45
N ALA A 153 -3.29 16.19 11.17
CA ALA A 153 -4.65 16.47 10.72
C ALA A 153 -5.73 15.57 11.35
N LEU A 154 -5.38 14.33 11.74
CA LEU A 154 -6.28 13.42 12.45
C LEU A 154 -6.57 13.86 13.90
N ALA A 155 -5.65 14.58 14.55
CA ALA A 155 -5.84 15.05 15.92
C ALA A 155 -6.97 16.10 16.04
N TRP A 156 -7.19 16.93 15.02
CA TRP A 156 -8.28 17.92 14.99
C TRP A 156 -9.68 17.29 15.07
N PRO A 157 -10.15 16.42 14.14
CA PRO A 157 -11.47 15.83 14.24
C PRO A 157 -11.65 14.93 15.47
N ILE A 158 -10.58 14.30 16.00
CA ILE A 158 -10.66 13.57 17.27
C ILE A 158 -10.96 14.54 18.43
N ALA A 159 -10.21 15.65 18.54
CA ALA A 159 -10.50 16.70 19.52
C ALA A 159 -11.91 17.28 19.36
N GLY A 160 -12.37 17.50 18.13
CA GLY A 160 -13.71 17.99 17.81
C GLY A 160 -14.83 17.02 18.23
N LEU A 161 -14.66 15.72 17.98
CA LEU A 161 -15.61 14.69 18.44
C LEU A 161 -15.65 14.59 19.96
N LEU A 162 -14.50 14.69 20.64
CA LEU A 162 -14.43 14.75 22.10
C LEU A 162 -15.13 16.00 22.66
N TRP A 163 -14.98 17.15 21.99
CA TRP A 163 -15.63 18.41 22.36
C TRP A 163 -17.15 18.39 22.17
N LEU A 164 -17.62 17.71 21.12
CA LEU A 164 -19.04 17.44 20.89
C LEU A 164 -19.59 16.42 21.90
N ALA A 165 -18.77 15.48 22.38
CA ALA A 165 -19.07 14.60 23.50
C ALA A 165 -18.92 15.28 24.89
N GLY A 166 -18.84 16.61 24.94
CA GLY A 166 -18.88 17.39 26.18
C GLY A 166 -17.55 17.58 26.90
N ARG A 167 -16.41 17.11 26.37
CA ARG A 167 -15.10 17.32 27.00
C ARG A 167 -14.71 18.81 26.99
N PRO A 168 -14.23 19.38 28.11
CA PRO A 168 -13.88 20.79 28.21
C PRO A 168 -12.56 21.09 27.50
N VAL A 169 -12.42 22.31 26.98
CA VAL A 169 -11.28 22.76 26.16
C VAL A 169 -9.89 22.44 26.76
N PRO A 170 -9.62 22.60 28.07
CA PRO A 170 -8.31 22.25 28.66
C PRO A 170 -7.87 20.79 28.42
N GLU A 171 -8.79 19.83 28.42
CA GLU A 171 -8.47 18.41 28.15
C GLU A 171 -8.10 18.16 26.68
N LEU A 172 -8.55 19.04 25.78
CA LEU A 172 -8.32 18.95 24.34
C LEU A 172 -7.00 19.60 23.90
N ILE A 173 -6.32 20.34 24.78
CA ILE A 173 -5.11 21.09 24.43
C ILE A 173 -3.97 20.19 23.95
N VAL A 174 -3.82 18.98 24.48
CA VAL A 174 -2.81 18.02 24.01
C VAL A 174 -3.07 17.61 22.54
N TRP A 175 -4.34 17.52 22.14
CA TRP A 175 -4.74 17.24 20.76
C TRP A 175 -4.59 18.46 19.84
N PHE A 176 -4.90 19.67 20.32
CA PHE A 176 -4.65 20.92 19.60
C PHE A 176 -3.14 21.16 19.36
N ALA A 177 -2.31 20.83 20.36
CA ALA A 177 -0.87 20.83 20.25
C ALA A 177 -0.37 19.80 19.23
N ALA A 178 -0.85 18.55 19.30
CA ALA A 178 -0.49 17.50 18.35
C ALA A 178 -0.91 17.85 16.90
N PHE A 179 -2.08 18.45 16.70
CA PHE A 179 -2.52 18.95 15.40
C PHE A 179 -1.52 19.96 14.82
N LEU A 180 -1.30 21.08 15.51
CA LEU A 180 -0.45 22.14 14.97
C LEU A 180 1.02 21.72 14.87
N LEU A 181 1.58 21.05 15.89
CA LEU A 181 2.99 20.65 15.91
C LEU A 181 3.33 19.69 14.77
N LEU A 182 2.56 18.60 14.62
CA LEU A 182 2.88 17.57 13.64
C LEU A 182 2.63 18.05 12.21
N THR A 183 1.59 18.87 11.99
CA THR A 183 1.36 19.50 10.68
C THR A 183 2.47 20.50 10.33
N ILE A 184 2.85 21.41 11.24
CA ILE A 184 3.88 22.43 11.00
C ILE A 184 5.27 21.79 10.82
N ALA A 185 5.68 20.84 11.67
CA ALA A 185 6.97 20.17 11.55
C ALA A 185 7.12 19.42 10.23
N ALA A 186 6.03 18.82 9.74
CA ALA A 186 6.02 18.09 8.48
C ALA A 186 5.92 18.99 7.25
N GLU A 187 5.09 20.05 7.29
CA GLU A 187 5.10 21.13 6.28
C GLU A 187 6.48 21.77 6.15
N ARG A 188 7.16 22.01 7.26
CA ARG A 188 8.51 22.56 7.27
C ARG A 188 9.50 21.68 6.50
N LEU A 189 9.43 20.37 6.68
CA LEU A 189 10.24 19.40 5.93
C LEU A 189 9.81 19.28 4.47
N GLU A 190 8.52 19.35 4.16
CA GLU A 190 8.02 19.39 2.78
C GLU A 190 8.55 20.62 2.02
N LEU A 191 8.68 21.78 2.68
CA LEU A 191 9.27 22.97 2.06
C LEU A 191 10.80 22.92 1.97
N ALA A 192 11.48 22.13 2.81
CA ALA A 192 12.93 22.00 2.88
C ALA A 192 13.52 20.95 1.90
N HIS A 193 12.98 20.86 0.68
CA HIS A 193 13.27 19.88 -0.40
C HIS A 193 14.74 19.57 -0.75
N VAL A 194 15.72 20.26 -0.17
CA VAL A 194 17.16 20.17 -0.49
C VAL A 194 17.93 19.24 0.48
N VAL A 195 17.32 18.79 1.59
CA VAL A 195 17.99 17.96 2.60
C VAL A 195 17.53 16.50 2.52
N PHE A 196 18.37 15.64 1.94
CA PHE A 196 18.18 14.18 1.97
C PHE A 196 18.44 13.63 3.39
N LEU A 197 17.37 13.43 4.16
CA LEU A 197 17.44 12.84 5.50
C LEU A 197 17.76 11.34 5.42
N ARG A 198 18.85 10.91 6.08
CA ARG A 198 19.17 9.48 6.28
C ARG A 198 17.96 8.73 6.88
N PRO A 199 17.69 7.46 6.51
CA PRO A 199 16.53 6.72 7.01
C PRO A 199 16.41 6.70 8.55
N ALA A 200 17.52 6.58 9.27
CA ALA A 200 17.57 6.65 10.73
C ALA A 200 17.16 8.02 11.30
N ALA A 201 17.48 9.13 10.62
CA ALA A 201 17.05 10.46 11.06
C ALA A 201 15.52 10.60 10.94
N TRP A 202 14.92 10.13 9.84
CA TRP A 202 13.46 10.09 9.71
C TRP A 202 12.85 9.11 10.74
N ALA A 203 13.46 7.95 11.01
CA ALA A 203 12.99 7.06 12.08
C ALA A 203 12.92 7.77 13.45
N GLY A 204 13.93 8.58 13.79
CA GLY A 204 13.95 9.41 15.01
C GLY A 204 12.78 10.41 15.09
N LEU A 205 12.47 11.13 13.99
CA LEU A 205 11.32 12.04 13.98
C LEU A 205 9.98 11.30 14.06
N LEU A 206 9.83 10.15 13.41
CA LEU A 206 8.62 9.33 13.53
C LEU A 206 8.41 8.84 14.97
N VAL A 207 9.48 8.46 15.68
CA VAL A 207 9.41 8.11 17.11
C VAL A 207 9.01 9.33 17.95
N ALA A 208 9.63 10.50 17.76
CA ALA A 208 9.28 11.70 18.50
C ALA A 208 7.81 12.13 18.26
N ALA A 209 7.34 12.06 17.01
CA ALA A 209 5.94 12.31 16.65
C ALA A 209 4.96 11.26 17.22
N ALA A 210 5.37 9.99 17.28
CA ALA A 210 4.59 8.93 17.90
C ALA A 210 4.48 9.14 19.43
N VAL A 211 5.53 9.64 20.09
CA VAL A 211 5.48 10.01 21.52
C VAL A 211 4.50 11.17 21.77
N VAL A 212 4.50 12.21 20.94
CA VAL A 212 3.48 13.28 21.00
C VAL A 212 2.06 12.72 20.83
N SER A 213 1.88 11.86 19.82
CA SER A 213 0.58 11.25 19.50
C SER A 213 0.08 10.31 20.61
N ALA A 214 0.97 9.51 21.18
CA ALA A 214 0.69 8.65 22.32
C ALA A 214 0.36 9.48 23.58
N GLY A 215 1.04 10.61 23.80
CA GLY A 215 0.70 11.54 24.87
C GLY A 215 -0.74 12.07 24.77
N ALA A 216 -1.20 12.40 23.57
CA ALA A 216 -2.59 12.81 23.32
C ALA A 216 -3.60 11.68 23.58
N VAL A 217 -3.30 10.44 23.20
CA VAL A 217 -4.15 9.27 23.51
C VAL A 217 -4.19 8.99 25.02
N VAL A 218 -3.03 8.99 25.68
CA VAL A 218 -2.92 8.76 27.13
C VAL A 218 -3.61 9.87 27.92
N SER A 219 -3.65 11.12 27.43
CA SER A 219 -4.30 12.23 28.15
C SER A 219 -5.82 12.06 28.30
N LEU A 220 -6.45 11.14 27.56
CA LEU A 220 -7.88 10.79 27.72
C LEU A 220 -8.16 9.95 28.98
N LEU A 221 -7.15 9.23 29.48
CA LEU A 221 -7.25 8.32 30.64
C LEU A 221 -6.45 8.84 31.83
N ALA A 222 -5.30 9.46 31.58
CA ALA A 222 -4.42 10.05 32.58
C ALA A 222 -3.88 11.40 32.05
N PRO A 223 -4.66 12.50 32.17
CA PRO A 223 -4.31 13.81 31.60
C PRO A 223 -2.88 14.26 31.89
N VAL A 224 -2.44 14.16 33.15
CA VAL A 224 -1.11 14.57 33.60
C VAL A 224 0.00 13.76 32.93
N ALA A 225 -0.16 12.42 32.86
CA ALA A 225 0.83 11.54 32.26
C ALA A 225 0.91 11.72 30.73
N GLY A 226 -0.25 11.88 30.08
CA GLY A 226 -0.32 12.16 28.65
C GLY A 226 0.30 13.51 28.27
N ALA A 227 0.03 14.56 29.06
CA ALA A 227 0.65 15.87 28.89
C ALA A 227 2.17 15.84 29.11
N ARG A 228 2.68 15.10 30.12
CA ARG A 228 4.13 14.90 30.31
C ARG A 228 4.77 14.16 29.14
N ALA A 229 4.15 13.09 28.67
CA ALA A 229 4.62 12.33 27.49
C ALA A 229 4.63 13.20 26.22
N ALA A 230 3.58 14.00 26.00
CA ALA A 230 3.54 14.96 24.90
C ALA A 230 4.64 16.02 25.02
N GLY A 231 4.89 16.53 26.23
CA GLY A 231 6.00 17.45 26.52
C GLY A 231 7.37 16.86 26.18
N ALA A 232 7.64 15.62 26.57
CA ALA A 232 8.88 14.93 26.22
C ALA A 232 9.03 14.75 24.69
N GLY A 233 7.92 14.41 24.02
CA GLY A 233 7.84 14.37 22.55
C GLY A 233 8.12 15.74 21.91
N MET A 234 7.61 16.84 22.49
CA MET A 234 7.87 18.20 22.02
C MET A 234 9.35 18.59 22.13
N VAL A 235 10.02 18.24 23.23
CA VAL A 235 11.48 18.44 23.38
C VAL A 235 12.25 17.62 22.35
N ALA A 236 11.87 16.35 22.13
CA ALA A 236 12.49 15.50 21.13
C ALA A 236 12.32 16.04 19.70
N VAL A 237 11.12 16.53 19.34
CA VAL A 237 10.86 17.17 18.04
C VAL A 237 11.64 18.49 17.91
N ALA A 238 11.70 19.32 18.95
CA ALA A 238 12.45 20.59 18.93
C ALA A 238 13.96 20.36 18.72
N GLY A 239 14.55 19.44 19.49
CA GLY A 239 15.96 19.06 19.34
C GLY A 239 16.24 18.47 17.96
N TRP A 240 15.40 17.53 17.50
CA TRP A 240 15.54 16.94 16.17
C TRP A 240 15.49 17.99 15.06
N LEU A 241 14.54 18.94 15.11
CA LEU A 241 14.43 20.02 14.13
C LEU A 241 15.65 20.96 14.18
N ALA A 242 16.13 21.31 15.36
CA ALA A 242 17.35 22.11 15.51
C ALA A 242 18.61 21.42 14.93
N PHE A 243 18.71 20.08 15.05
CA PHE A 243 19.82 19.29 14.51
C PHE A 243 19.69 18.89 13.04
N HIS A 244 18.49 18.82 12.46
CA HIS A 244 18.28 18.29 11.10
C HIS A 244 17.72 19.30 10.08
N ASP A 245 17.12 20.42 10.49
CA ASP A 245 16.69 21.48 9.56
C ASP A 245 17.91 22.21 8.94
N VAL A 246 17.70 22.74 7.74
CA VAL A 246 18.62 23.65 7.04
C VAL A 246 18.65 25.06 7.67
N ALA A 247 17.70 25.41 8.54
CA ALA A 247 17.59 26.70 9.24
C ALA A 247 18.93 27.15 9.89
N ARG A 248 19.62 26.24 10.58
CA ARG A 248 20.95 26.48 11.19
C ARG A 248 22.06 26.86 10.19
N ARG A 249 21.89 26.54 8.90
CA ARG A 249 22.78 26.96 7.81
C ARG A 249 22.29 28.26 7.18
N THR A 250 21.01 28.35 6.83
CA THR A 250 20.42 29.52 6.14
C THR A 250 20.37 30.78 7.01
N VAL A 251 20.42 30.68 8.34
CA VAL A 251 20.55 31.83 9.25
C VAL A 251 21.82 32.66 9.02
N ARG A 252 22.88 32.05 8.48
CA ARG A 252 24.14 32.73 8.13
C ARG A 252 24.07 33.50 6.81
N GLY A 253 23.00 33.36 6.02
CA GLY A 253 22.82 34.03 4.75
C GLY A 253 22.32 35.48 4.87
N SER A 254 21.59 35.93 3.85
CA SER A 254 20.96 37.26 3.80
C SER A 254 19.52 37.18 3.27
N GLY A 255 18.79 38.30 3.28
CA GLY A 255 17.44 38.39 2.72
C GLY A 255 16.39 37.51 3.42
N LEU A 256 15.38 37.11 2.64
CA LEU A 256 14.25 36.29 3.12
C LEU A 256 14.66 34.93 3.73
N PRO A 257 15.62 34.16 3.17
CA PRO A 257 16.08 32.91 3.78
C PRO A 257 16.59 33.06 5.21
N ARG A 258 17.34 34.14 5.50
CA ARG A 258 17.80 34.45 6.86
C ARG A 258 16.65 34.86 7.78
N TYR A 259 15.71 35.69 7.30
CA TYR A 259 14.53 36.07 8.08
C TYR A 259 13.72 34.84 8.51
N ALA A 260 13.40 33.96 7.56
CA ALA A 260 12.72 32.70 7.86
C ALA A 260 13.53 31.84 8.84
N ALA A 261 14.85 31.70 8.62
CA ALA A 261 15.73 30.93 9.53
C ALA A 261 15.74 31.45 10.97
N VAL A 262 15.73 32.78 11.19
CA VAL A 262 15.62 33.38 12.53
C VAL A 262 14.28 33.01 13.18
N CYS A 263 13.16 33.17 12.44
CA CYS A 263 11.82 32.81 12.93
C CYS A 263 11.74 31.33 13.34
N LEU A 264 12.34 30.43 12.54
CA LEU A 264 12.35 28.99 12.75
C LEU A 264 13.13 28.59 14.00
N LEU A 265 14.38 29.06 14.12
CA LEU A 265 15.26 28.72 15.24
C LEU A 265 14.71 29.27 16.57
N ALA A 266 14.18 30.50 16.58
CA ALA A 266 13.51 31.04 17.75
C ALA A 266 12.24 30.25 18.10
N GLY A 267 11.45 29.84 17.09
CA GLY A 267 10.32 28.95 17.28
C GLY A 267 10.70 27.59 17.90
N TYR A 268 11.80 26.97 17.47
CA TYR A 268 12.29 25.72 18.06
C TYR A 268 12.74 25.90 19.52
N GLY A 269 13.34 27.04 19.87
CA GLY A 269 13.61 27.41 21.26
C GLY A 269 12.33 27.46 22.10
N TRP A 270 11.29 28.14 21.61
CA TRP A 270 10.00 28.21 22.31
C TRP A 270 9.27 26.86 22.41
N LEU A 271 9.41 25.98 21.40
CA LEU A 271 8.89 24.61 21.46
C LEU A 271 9.60 23.78 22.53
N ALA A 272 10.92 23.93 22.68
CA ALA A 272 11.69 23.28 23.75
C ALA A 272 11.28 23.80 25.14
N VAL A 273 11.12 25.11 25.31
CA VAL A 273 10.61 25.71 26.57
C VAL A 273 9.22 25.16 26.92
N ALA A 274 8.29 25.14 25.95
CA ALA A 274 6.97 24.55 26.15
C ALA A 274 7.06 23.05 26.53
N GLY A 275 7.88 22.28 25.81
CA GLY A 275 8.04 20.84 26.06
C GLY A 275 8.62 20.53 27.44
N VAL A 276 9.60 21.31 27.92
CA VAL A 276 10.16 21.20 29.27
C VAL A 276 9.09 21.53 30.32
N LEU A 277 8.35 22.63 30.15
CA LEU A 277 7.25 22.99 31.05
C LEU A 277 6.19 21.89 31.11
N TRP A 278 5.77 21.32 29.97
CA TRP A 278 4.79 20.22 29.92
C TRP A 278 5.33 18.94 30.57
N SER A 279 6.61 18.60 30.37
CA SER A 279 7.27 17.42 30.95
C SER A 279 7.32 17.46 32.49
N ILE A 280 7.48 18.67 33.07
CA ILE A 280 7.48 18.88 34.52
C ILE A 280 6.04 18.94 35.04
N THR A 281 5.22 19.83 34.49
CA THR A 281 3.90 20.22 35.03
C THR A 281 2.77 19.23 34.73
N GLY A 282 2.85 18.51 33.59
CA GLY A 282 1.75 17.72 33.06
C GLY A 282 0.46 18.52 32.85
N LEU A 283 0.56 19.83 32.52
CA LEU A 283 -0.56 20.78 32.41
C LEU A 283 -1.42 21.00 33.68
N ALA A 284 -1.19 20.27 34.77
CA ALA A 284 -2.09 20.27 35.93
C ALA A 284 -1.68 21.22 37.08
N SER A 285 -0.47 21.80 37.05
CA SER A 285 0.07 22.60 38.16
C SER A 285 -0.16 24.12 37.99
N GLY A 286 -1.35 24.60 38.37
CA GLY A 286 -1.62 26.03 38.60
C GLY A 286 -1.79 26.90 37.35
N ARG A 287 -2.64 27.94 37.47
CA ARG A 287 -3.05 28.83 36.37
C ARG A 287 -1.88 29.46 35.61
N TYR A 288 -0.83 29.88 36.32
CA TYR A 288 0.31 30.57 35.72
C TYR A 288 1.24 29.65 34.91
N LEU A 289 1.65 28.49 35.44
CA LEU A 289 2.52 27.57 34.69
C LEU A 289 1.80 26.96 33.48
N TYR A 290 0.49 26.74 33.60
CA TYR A 290 -0.39 26.41 32.48
C TYR A 290 -0.36 27.53 31.43
N ASP A 291 -0.70 28.77 31.79
CA ASP A 291 -0.67 29.94 30.88
C ASP A 291 0.70 30.08 30.18
N ALA A 292 1.82 30.02 30.92
CA ALA A 292 3.18 30.10 30.38
C ALA A 292 3.45 29.01 29.33
N ALA A 293 3.07 27.78 29.65
CA ALA A 293 3.28 26.61 28.81
C ALA A 293 2.42 26.63 27.53
N LEU A 294 1.21 27.18 27.58
CA LEU A 294 0.37 27.42 26.40
C LEU A 294 0.96 28.51 25.50
N HIS A 295 1.37 29.64 26.09
CA HIS A 295 1.89 30.77 25.31
C HIS A 295 3.25 30.48 24.69
N ALA A 296 4.13 29.73 25.36
CA ALA A 296 5.38 29.24 24.75
C ALA A 296 5.11 28.40 23.49
N LEU A 297 4.07 27.55 23.49
CA LEU A 297 3.70 26.76 22.32
C LEU A 297 2.96 27.58 21.24
N PHE A 298 1.77 28.09 21.55
CA PHE A 298 0.86 28.65 20.54
C PHE A 298 1.24 30.07 20.11
N LEU A 299 1.94 30.85 20.95
CA LEU A 299 2.42 32.20 20.59
C LEU A 299 3.92 32.17 20.26
N GLY A 300 4.74 31.48 21.07
CA GLY A 300 6.18 31.35 20.88
C GLY A 300 6.56 30.51 19.65
N PHE A 301 6.22 29.22 19.62
CA PHE A 301 6.52 28.35 18.48
C PHE A 301 5.62 28.67 17.26
N VAL A 302 4.30 28.58 17.40
CA VAL A 302 3.40 28.61 16.22
C VAL A 302 3.39 29.98 15.52
N MET A 303 3.29 31.12 16.22
CA MET A 303 3.25 32.41 15.51
C MET A 303 4.59 32.79 14.88
N SER A 304 5.72 32.32 15.43
CA SER A 304 7.02 32.43 14.76
C SER A 304 7.06 31.61 13.47
N MET A 305 6.48 30.41 13.46
CA MET A 305 6.32 29.61 12.24
C MET A 305 5.43 30.31 11.21
N VAL A 306 4.34 30.97 11.62
CA VAL A 306 3.49 31.79 10.74
C VAL A 306 4.27 32.98 10.17
N PHE A 307 5.02 33.72 10.98
CA PHE A 307 5.81 34.87 10.52
C PHE A 307 6.88 34.46 9.50
N GLY A 308 7.58 33.35 9.75
CA GLY A 308 8.61 32.82 8.85
C GLY A 308 8.07 32.33 7.50
N HIS A 309 6.89 31.70 7.46
CA HIS A 309 6.33 31.10 6.25
C HIS A 309 5.35 31.99 5.48
N ALA A 310 4.69 32.97 6.11
CA ALA A 310 3.72 33.84 5.43
C ALA A 310 4.25 34.56 4.17
N PRO A 311 5.53 35.00 4.08
CA PRO A 311 6.09 35.54 2.83
C PRO A 311 6.17 34.56 1.66
N VAL A 312 6.12 33.24 1.93
CA VAL A 312 6.15 32.17 0.93
C VAL A 312 4.72 31.68 0.63
N ILE A 313 3.91 31.49 1.67
CA ILE A 313 2.54 30.97 1.58
C ILE A 313 1.58 32.01 0.96
N LEU A 314 1.64 33.28 1.39
CA LEU A 314 0.68 34.30 0.94
C LEU A 314 0.74 34.52 -0.58
N PRO A 315 1.91 34.54 -1.26
CA PRO A 315 1.96 34.54 -2.72
C PRO A 315 1.38 33.29 -3.39
N ALA A 316 1.57 32.09 -2.83
CA ALA A 316 0.99 30.87 -3.38
C ALA A 316 -0.55 30.85 -3.28
N VAL A 317 -1.09 31.31 -2.13
CA VAL A 317 -2.53 31.30 -1.83
C VAL A 317 -3.28 32.46 -2.51
N LEU A 318 -2.74 33.68 -2.54
CA LEU A 318 -3.43 34.85 -3.11
C LEU A 318 -2.98 35.24 -4.52
N ARG A 319 -1.85 34.73 -5.02
CA ARG A 319 -1.18 35.22 -6.25
C ARG A 319 -0.81 36.72 -6.20
N VAL A 320 -0.47 37.22 -5.02
CA VAL A 320 0.08 38.56 -4.79
C VAL A 320 1.51 38.46 -4.28
N ARG A 321 2.44 39.31 -4.74
CA ARG A 321 3.82 39.29 -4.23
C ARG A 321 3.85 39.97 -2.86
N LEU A 322 4.38 39.28 -1.83
CA LEU A 322 4.83 39.90 -0.59
C LEU A 322 6.36 40.09 -0.68
N PRO A 323 6.88 41.26 -1.07
CA PRO A 323 8.32 41.47 -1.11
C PRO A 323 8.89 41.51 0.31
N TYR A 324 9.96 40.77 0.55
CA TYR A 324 10.73 40.88 1.80
C TYR A 324 11.32 42.29 1.95
N ARG A 325 11.19 42.87 3.14
CA ARG A 325 11.91 44.07 3.58
C ARG A 325 12.32 43.92 5.06
N PRO A 326 13.42 44.54 5.51
CA PRO A 326 13.91 44.41 6.89
C PRO A 326 12.89 44.78 7.98
N VAL A 327 11.90 45.62 7.67
CA VAL A 327 10.79 45.99 8.59
C VAL A 327 10.06 44.78 9.19
N LEU A 328 10.08 43.62 8.53
CA LEU A 328 9.48 42.38 9.03
C LEU A 328 10.15 41.85 10.32
N TYR A 329 11.37 42.30 10.66
CA TYR A 329 12.00 41.98 11.95
C TYR A 329 11.37 42.73 13.14
N ALA A 330 10.75 43.90 12.94
CA ALA A 330 10.14 44.66 14.03
C ALA A 330 8.99 43.89 14.74
N PRO A 331 7.98 43.34 14.03
CA PRO A 331 6.97 42.49 14.68
C PRO A 331 7.55 41.17 15.22
N LEU A 332 8.61 40.61 14.62
CA LEU A 332 9.25 39.40 15.14
C LEU A 332 9.95 39.66 16.49
N ALA A 333 10.67 40.78 16.61
CA ALA A 333 11.29 41.20 17.87
C ALA A 333 10.23 41.50 18.93
N ALA A 334 9.16 42.22 18.57
CA ALA A 334 8.03 42.48 19.46
C ALA A 334 7.34 41.19 19.93
N LEU A 335 7.14 40.20 19.04
CA LEU A 335 6.57 38.90 19.38
C LEU A 335 7.44 38.14 20.40
N HIS A 336 8.76 38.09 20.19
CA HIS A 336 9.65 37.38 21.12
C HIS A 336 9.82 38.11 22.46
N ALA A 337 9.85 39.45 22.46
CA ALA A 337 9.81 40.24 23.69
C ALA A 337 8.49 40.01 24.45
N ALA A 338 7.37 39.97 23.74
CA ALA A 338 6.04 39.69 24.31
C ALA A 338 5.98 38.30 24.95
N VAL A 339 6.43 37.25 24.25
CA VAL A 339 6.45 35.88 24.78
C VAL A 339 7.44 35.75 25.95
N GLY A 340 8.59 36.43 25.89
CA GLY A 340 9.55 36.51 26.99
C GLY A 340 8.95 37.13 28.26
N LEU A 341 8.37 38.32 28.15
CA LEU A 341 7.66 38.99 29.25
C LEU A 341 6.47 38.16 29.74
N ARG A 342 5.74 37.49 28.83
CA ARG A 342 4.60 36.63 29.17
C ARG A 342 5.03 35.43 30.02
N VAL A 343 6.00 34.65 29.54
CA VAL A 343 6.50 33.46 30.23
C VAL A 343 7.22 33.82 31.53
N ALA A 344 8.04 34.88 31.55
CA ALA A 344 8.69 35.35 32.78
C ALA A 344 7.66 35.90 33.80
N GLY A 345 6.66 36.65 33.34
CA GLY A 345 5.58 37.18 34.16
C GLY A 345 4.71 36.08 34.77
N ASP A 346 4.36 35.05 34.02
CA ASP A 346 3.65 33.88 34.56
C ASP A 346 4.56 33.07 35.52
N LEU A 347 5.83 32.81 35.19
CA LEU A 347 6.78 32.11 36.08
C LEU A 347 6.99 32.84 37.42
N ALA A 348 6.98 34.17 37.41
CA ALA A 348 7.10 35.00 38.61
C ALA A 348 5.74 35.36 39.26
N ALA A 349 4.62 34.84 38.75
CA ALA A 349 3.25 35.23 39.11
C ALA A 349 2.96 36.77 39.03
N ALA A 350 3.77 37.51 38.28
CA ALA A 350 3.75 38.97 38.19
C ALA A 350 2.68 39.44 37.20
N VAL A 351 1.48 39.72 37.72
CA VAL A 351 0.28 40.11 36.94
C VAL A 351 0.53 41.27 35.97
N MET A 352 1.28 42.30 36.37
CA MET A 352 1.60 43.44 35.49
C MET A 352 2.48 43.01 34.30
N VAL A 353 3.51 42.19 34.55
CA VAL A 353 4.49 41.76 33.52
C VAL A 353 3.83 40.84 32.49
N ARG A 354 2.99 39.89 32.94
CA ARG A 354 2.26 38.98 32.04
C ARG A 354 1.19 39.70 31.20
N THR A 355 0.60 40.79 31.71
CA THR A 355 -0.38 41.60 30.99
C THR A 355 0.32 42.51 29.98
N LEU A 356 1.45 43.13 30.33
CA LEU A 356 2.32 43.84 29.37
C LEU A 356 2.76 42.92 28.22
N GLY A 357 3.16 41.67 28.53
CA GLY A 357 3.45 40.66 27.52
C GLY A 357 2.26 40.33 26.62
N GLY A 358 1.05 40.22 27.17
CA GLY A 358 -0.18 40.02 26.39
C GLY A 358 -0.53 41.18 25.45
N VAL A 359 -0.42 42.42 25.93
CA VAL A 359 -0.65 43.63 25.12
C VAL A 359 0.40 43.74 24.01
N LEU A 360 1.68 43.51 24.31
CA LEU A 360 2.75 43.55 23.32
C LEU A 360 2.60 42.43 22.26
N ALA A 361 2.06 41.27 22.64
CA ALA A 361 1.73 40.20 21.70
C ALA A 361 0.65 40.62 20.70
N ALA A 362 -0.43 41.24 21.18
CA ALA A 362 -1.48 41.77 20.31
C ALA A 362 -0.93 42.83 19.34
N VAL A 363 -0.09 43.75 19.83
CA VAL A 363 0.60 44.75 19.00
C VAL A 363 1.51 44.10 17.95
N ALA A 364 2.28 43.07 18.31
CA ALA A 364 3.16 42.36 17.38
C ALA A 364 2.38 41.67 16.24
N LEU A 365 1.25 41.03 16.56
CA LEU A 365 0.37 40.39 15.59
C LEU A 365 -0.28 41.40 14.62
N LEU A 366 -0.80 42.51 15.16
CA LEU A 366 -1.40 43.59 14.36
C LEU A 366 -0.35 44.30 13.48
N MET A 367 0.85 44.55 14.00
CA MET A 367 1.97 45.12 13.23
C MET A 367 2.41 44.20 12.09
N PHE A 368 2.46 42.87 12.30
CA PHE A 368 2.76 41.92 11.24
C PHE A 368 1.70 41.94 10.13
N ALA A 369 0.41 41.94 10.49
CA ALA A 369 -0.69 42.05 9.54
C ALA A 369 -0.62 43.37 8.74
N GLY A 370 -0.34 44.49 9.40
CA GLY A 370 -0.13 45.79 8.76
C GLY A 370 1.03 45.79 7.76
N CYS A 371 2.17 45.19 8.13
CA CYS A 371 3.31 44.99 7.22
C CYS A 371 2.94 44.13 6.01
N ALA A 372 2.21 43.03 6.20
CA ALA A 372 1.78 42.16 5.10
C ALA A 372 0.84 42.89 4.11
N ILE A 373 -0.09 43.70 4.61
CA ILE A 373 -1.06 44.46 3.78
C ILE A 373 -0.37 45.59 3.01
N THR A 374 0.53 46.34 3.64
CA THR A 374 1.24 47.45 2.99
C THR A 374 2.24 46.97 1.92
N LEU A 375 3.02 45.93 2.22
CA LEU A 375 3.98 45.35 1.28
C LEU A 375 3.29 44.69 0.06
N THR A 376 2.16 43.99 0.24
CA THR A 376 1.40 43.44 -0.90
C THR A 376 0.73 44.49 -1.79
N ARG A 377 0.34 45.65 -1.23
CA ARG A 377 -0.21 46.78 -2.01
C ARG A 377 0.86 47.42 -2.91
N SER A 378 2.07 47.66 -2.39
CA SER A 378 3.15 48.29 -3.16
C SER A 378 3.71 47.42 -4.31
N GLY A 379 3.61 46.09 -4.23
CA GLY A 379 4.16 45.16 -5.23
C GLY A 379 3.41 45.04 -6.57
N ARG A 380 2.40 45.87 -6.86
CA ARG A 380 1.49 45.70 -8.03
C ARG A 380 1.95 46.33 -9.35
N ALA A 381 3.02 47.13 -9.37
CA ALA A 381 3.32 48.05 -10.47
C ALA A 381 4.54 47.69 -11.34
N ARG A 382 4.46 46.61 -12.14
CA ARG A 382 5.26 46.46 -13.37
C ARG A 382 4.64 45.44 -14.33
N LYS A 383 4.39 45.84 -15.59
CA LYS A 383 3.98 44.93 -16.69
C LYS A 383 5.23 44.33 -17.36
N VAL A 384 5.07 43.17 -17.98
CA VAL A 384 6.06 42.52 -18.87
C VAL A 384 5.40 42.37 -20.25
N PRO A 385 6.12 42.55 -21.38
CA PRO A 385 5.57 42.40 -22.72
C PRO A 385 5.08 40.98 -23.05
N ARG A 386 4.35 40.84 -24.16
CA ARG A 386 3.98 39.56 -24.79
C ARG A 386 4.59 39.48 -26.18
N VAL A 387 4.99 38.27 -26.58
CA VAL A 387 5.31 37.90 -27.97
C VAL A 387 4.06 37.27 -28.61
N GLY A 388 3.94 37.39 -29.94
CA GLY A 388 2.77 36.92 -30.71
C GLY A 388 2.78 35.42 -31.06
N PRO A 389 1.63 34.87 -31.51
CA PRO A 389 1.51 33.47 -31.92
C PRO A 389 1.89 33.24 -33.39
N ILE A 390 2.23 31.99 -33.71
CA ILE A 390 2.34 31.45 -35.08
C ILE A 390 1.26 30.36 -35.25
N ASP A 391 0.68 30.23 -36.44
CA ASP A 391 -0.51 29.42 -36.72
C ASP A 391 -0.18 28.23 -37.64
N ILE A 392 -0.63 27.03 -37.27
CA ILE A 392 -0.52 25.79 -38.06
C ILE A 392 -1.79 24.97 -37.85
N ARG A 393 -2.40 24.47 -38.94
CA ARG A 393 -3.59 23.61 -38.91
C ARG A 393 -3.22 22.12 -38.91
N MET A 394 -4.07 21.31 -38.28
CA MET A 394 -4.15 19.86 -38.50
C MET A 394 -5.58 19.47 -38.87
N GLU A 395 -5.74 18.31 -39.51
CA GLU A 395 -7.03 17.74 -39.91
C GLU A 395 -7.19 16.35 -39.25
N GLU A 396 -8.40 16.02 -38.77
CA GLU A 396 -8.59 14.90 -37.82
C GLU A 396 -8.70 13.50 -38.45
N PRO A 397 -8.22 12.44 -37.77
CA PRO A 397 -8.18 11.07 -38.31
C PRO A 397 -9.50 10.31 -38.11
N ARG A 398 -9.78 9.34 -39.00
CA ARG A 398 -10.80 8.29 -38.78
C ARG A 398 -10.16 6.99 -38.26
N ALA A 399 -10.94 6.23 -37.50
CA ALA A 399 -10.46 5.25 -36.53
C ALA A 399 -10.11 3.85 -37.10
N PRO A 400 -9.23 3.07 -36.44
CA PRO A 400 -8.69 1.81 -36.98
C PRO A 400 -9.44 0.53 -36.57
N LEU A 401 -9.26 -0.49 -37.40
CA LEU A 401 -9.44 -1.93 -37.14
C LEU A 401 -8.12 -2.61 -37.58
N GLY A 402 -7.44 -3.52 -36.87
CA GLY A 402 -7.58 -4.06 -35.51
C GLY A 402 -6.89 -5.45 -35.38
N VAL A 403 -6.57 -5.92 -34.15
CA VAL A 403 -6.09 -7.30 -33.80
C VAL A 403 -4.61 -7.63 -34.16
N PRO A 404 -3.83 -8.54 -33.49
CA PRO A 404 -3.87 -9.17 -32.14
C PRO A 404 -2.63 -8.83 -31.23
N GLN A 405 -2.34 -9.61 -30.15
CA GLN A 405 -1.14 -9.48 -29.27
C GLN A 405 -0.43 -10.84 -28.97
N PRO A 406 0.92 -10.89 -28.81
CA PRO A 406 1.72 -12.11 -28.53
C PRO A 406 2.29 -12.15 -27.04
N PRO A 407 3.26 -13.01 -26.57
CA PRO A 407 3.13 -13.78 -25.30
C PRO A 407 4.06 -13.38 -24.11
N GLN A 408 4.07 -14.18 -23.02
CA GLN A 408 4.57 -13.79 -21.66
C GLN A 408 5.51 -14.81 -20.96
N ARG A 409 6.53 -14.33 -20.22
CA ARG A 409 7.44 -15.07 -19.29
C ARG A 409 6.76 -15.51 -17.95
N PRO A 410 7.35 -16.48 -17.19
CA PRO A 410 6.71 -17.13 -16.03
C PRO A 410 6.73 -16.33 -14.70
N ARG A 411 5.73 -16.53 -13.83
CA ARG A 411 5.40 -15.65 -12.67
C ARG A 411 5.58 -16.25 -11.24
N ALA A 412 6.18 -17.43 -11.08
CA ALA A 412 5.75 -18.35 -10.02
C ALA A 412 6.33 -18.20 -8.58
N SER A 413 7.56 -17.71 -8.40
CA SER A 413 8.36 -18.04 -7.19
C SER A 413 7.81 -17.51 -5.85
N TRP A 414 7.44 -16.24 -5.74
CA TRP A 414 6.97 -15.66 -4.47
C TRP A 414 5.54 -16.07 -4.13
N HIS A 415 4.66 -16.10 -5.13
CA HIS A 415 3.28 -16.49 -4.95
C HIS A 415 3.13 -17.97 -4.56
N LEU A 416 4.05 -18.85 -4.97
CA LEU A 416 4.14 -20.23 -4.50
C LEU A 416 4.25 -20.28 -2.97
N ARG A 417 5.21 -19.52 -2.41
CA ARG A 417 5.44 -19.40 -0.95
C ARG A 417 4.22 -18.77 -0.24
N ALA A 418 3.61 -17.76 -0.84
CA ALA A 418 2.43 -17.11 -0.27
C ALA A 418 1.20 -18.05 -0.24
N ASN A 419 0.95 -18.81 -1.31
CA ASN A 419 -0.17 -19.76 -1.36
C ASN A 419 0.06 -21.01 -0.49
N THR A 420 1.31 -21.42 -0.20
CA THR A 420 1.55 -22.47 0.81
C THR A 420 1.04 -22.08 2.21
N ILE A 421 1.00 -20.78 2.56
CA ILE A 421 0.44 -20.32 3.84
C ILE A 421 -1.09 -20.45 3.83
N VAL A 422 -1.76 -20.09 2.73
CA VAL A 422 -3.22 -20.27 2.57
C VAL A 422 -3.62 -21.73 2.67
N VAL A 423 -2.89 -22.63 2.01
CA VAL A 423 -3.14 -24.09 2.07
C VAL A 423 -2.81 -24.66 3.45
N GLY A 424 -1.80 -24.11 4.15
CA GLY A 424 -1.51 -24.43 5.54
C GLY A 424 -2.66 -24.10 6.49
N TRP A 425 -3.24 -22.90 6.39
CA TRP A 425 -4.43 -22.54 7.19
C TRP A 425 -5.67 -23.34 6.80
N LEU A 426 -5.85 -23.73 5.53
CA LEU A 426 -6.94 -24.64 5.13
C LEU A 426 -6.76 -26.03 5.73
N ALA A 427 -5.54 -26.58 5.72
CA ALA A 427 -5.24 -27.85 6.39
C ALA A 427 -5.48 -27.76 7.91
N LEU A 428 -5.05 -26.66 8.54
CA LEU A 428 -5.31 -26.41 9.96
C LEU A 428 -6.81 -26.24 10.26
N THR A 429 -7.57 -25.58 9.38
CA THR A 429 -9.04 -25.47 9.50
C THR A 429 -9.69 -26.86 9.52
N VAL A 430 -9.32 -27.73 8.59
CA VAL A 430 -9.84 -29.11 8.53
C VAL A 430 -9.41 -29.91 9.77
N ALA A 431 -8.17 -29.75 10.23
CA ALA A 431 -7.68 -30.40 11.44
C ALA A 431 -8.42 -29.91 12.71
N THR A 432 -8.65 -28.60 12.87
CA THR A 432 -9.42 -28.02 13.98
C THR A 432 -10.88 -28.48 13.96
N ALA A 433 -11.49 -28.63 12.78
CA ALA A 433 -12.85 -29.15 12.66
C ALA A 433 -12.94 -30.65 13.00
N LEU A 434 -12.05 -31.49 12.46
CA LEU A 434 -11.99 -32.92 12.76
C LEU A 434 -11.66 -33.21 14.23
N ALA A 435 -10.85 -32.35 14.86
CA ALA A 435 -10.53 -32.45 16.28
C ALA A 435 -11.63 -31.90 17.21
N GLY A 436 -12.71 -31.32 16.67
CA GLY A 436 -13.76 -30.63 17.46
C GLY A 436 -14.57 -31.52 18.40
N GLU A 437 -14.54 -32.85 18.22
CA GLU A 437 -15.16 -33.82 19.13
C GLU A 437 -14.18 -34.38 20.19
N VAL A 438 -12.87 -34.08 20.06
CA VAL A 438 -11.79 -34.65 20.89
C VAL A 438 -11.04 -33.58 21.69
N LEU A 439 -10.89 -32.38 21.12
CA LEU A 439 -10.36 -31.19 21.78
C LEU A 439 -11.52 -30.27 22.18
N PRO A 440 -11.49 -29.67 23.39
CA PRO A 440 -12.50 -28.68 23.81
C PRO A 440 -12.27 -27.32 23.12
N ALA A 441 -12.38 -27.30 21.79
CA ALA A 441 -12.18 -26.13 20.95
C ALA A 441 -13.54 -25.44 20.69
N PRO A 442 -13.75 -24.16 21.07
CA PRO A 442 -15.01 -23.48 20.83
C PRO A 442 -15.21 -23.23 19.32
N ARG A 443 -16.48 -23.21 18.86
CA ARG A 443 -16.84 -22.88 17.45
C ARG A 443 -16.12 -21.61 16.96
N TRP A 444 -16.03 -20.60 17.81
CA TRP A 444 -15.26 -19.37 17.62
C TRP A 444 -13.84 -19.60 17.05
N LEU A 445 -13.11 -20.60 17.56
CA LEU A 445 -11.73 -20.87 17.15
C LEU A 445 -11.68 -21.34 15.69
N LEU A 446 -12.56 -22.28 15.31
CA LEU A 446 -12.66 -22.78 13.95
C LEU A 446 -13.03 -21.65 12.96
N VAL A 447 -13.95 -20.77 13.35
CA VAL A 447 -14.35 -19.59 12.56
C VAL A 447 -13.17 -18.67 12.30
N HIS A 448 -12.33 -18.40 13.31
CA HIS A 448 -11.20 -17.47 13.16
C HIS A 448 -9.98 -18.11 12.51
N VAL A 449 -9.68 -19.39 12.75
CA VAL A 449 -8.68 -20.17 11.99
C VAL A 449 -9.01 -20.15 10.48
N PHE A 450 -10.29 -20.26 10.13
CA PHE A 450 -10.75 -20.17 8.73
C PHE A 450 -10.74 -18.74 8.17
N LEU A 451 -11.47 -17.81 8.79
CA LEU A 451 -11.68 -16.46 8.26
C LEU A 451 -10.44 -15.55 8.42
N LEU A 452 -9.84 -15.55 9.61
CA LEU A 452 -8.71 -14.67 9.96
C LEU A 452 -7.35 -15.30 9.59
N GLY A 453 -7.28 -16.64 9.54
CA GLY A 453 -6.18 -17.40 8.96
C GLY A 453 -6.29 -17.50 7.43
N ALA A 454 -7.02 -18.50 6.93
CA ALA A 454 -7.01 -18.86 5.51
C ALA A 454 -7.56 -17.76 4.58
N VAL A 455 -8.77 -17.25 4.86
CA VAL A 455 -9.47 -16.33 3.96
C VAL A 455 -8.78 -14.96 3.94
N SER A 456 -8.44 -14.38 5.10
CA SER A 456 -7.77 -13.08 5.16
C SER A 456 -6.37 -13.11 4.54
N THR A 457 -5.60 -14.18 4.74
CA THR A 457 -4.31 -14.41 4.04
C THR A 457 -4.51 -14.45 2.52
N ALA A 458 -5.52 -15.19 2.03
CA ALA A 458 -5.84 -15.25 0.61
C ALA A 458 -6.27 -13.89 0.05
N ILE A 459 -7.10 -13.13 0.77
CA ILE A 459 -7.56 -11.80 0.35
C ILE A 459 -6.38 -10.83 0.19
N LEU A 460 -5.42 -10.80 1.12
CA LEU A 460 -4.25 -9.91 0.98
C LEU A 460 -3.45 -10.25 -0.29
N ILE A 461 -3.16 -11.53 -0.52
CA ILE A 461 -2.38 -12.00 -1.69
C ILE A 461 -3.11 -11.66 -3.00
N TRP A 462 -4.39 -12.02 -3.11
CA TRP A 462 -5.13 -11.93 -4.36
C TRP A 462 -5.64 -10.51 -4.66
N SER A 463 -6.02 -9.71 -3.67
CA SER A 463 -6.38 -8.30 -3.90
C SER A 463 -5.19 -7.49 -4.43
N GLU A 464 -3.97 -7.74 -3.96
CA GLU A 464 -2.74 -7.16 -4.52
C GLU A 464 -2.48 -7.66 -5.95
N HIS A 465 -2.52 -8.97 -6.18
CA HIS A 465 -2.33 -9.56 -7.50
C HIS A 465 -3.32 -9.01 -8.54
N PHE A 466 -4.62 -8.96 -8.21
CA PHE A 466 -5.64 -8.38 -9.08
C PHE A 466 -5.44 -6.87 -9.27
N THR A 467 -5.02 -6.13 -8.23
CA THR A 467 -4.73 -4.69 -8.36
C THR A 467 -3.59 -4.44 -9.34
N VAL A 468 -2.48 -5.18 -9.24
CA VAL A 468 -1.37 -5.14 -10.20
C VAL A 468 -1.84 -5.51 -11.62
N ALA A 469 -2.54 -6.64 -11.77
CA ALA A 469 -2.96 -7.17 -13.07
C ALA A 469 -3.99 -6.27 -13.80
N LEU A 470 -4.95 -5.69 -13.08
CA LEU A 470 -6.01 -4.85 -13.65
C LEU A 470 -5.53 -3.44 -14.03
N LEU A 471 -4.54 -2.92 -13.30
CA LEU A 471 -3.97 -1.59 -13.52
C LEU A 471 -2.73 -1.60 -14.42
N ARG A 472 -2.09 -2.76 -14.61
CA ARG A 472 -0.82 -2.95 -15.34
C ARG A 472 0.33 -2.09 -14.78
N VAL A 473 0.40 -1.96 -13.46
CA VAL A 473 1.46 -1.25 -12.73
C VAL A 473 2.56 -2.20 -12.27
N ARG A 474 3.76 -1.67 -11.93
CA ARG A 474 4.83 -2.47 -11.31
C ARG A 474 4.35 -3.07 -9.98
N THR A 475 4.75 -4.31 -9.70
CA THR A 475 4.45 -5.00 -8.44
C THR A 475 5.06 -4.27 -7.23
N PRO A 476 4.41 -4.28 -6.05
CA PRO A 476 5.04 -3.87 -4.79
C PRO A 476 6.33 -4.66 -4.49
N SER A 477 7.18 -4.12 -3.60
CA SER A 477 8.40 -4.81 -3.18
C SER A 477 8.05 -6.13 -2.46
N GLN A 478 8.65 -7.23 -2.92
CA GLN A 478 8.36 -8.57 -2.39
C GLN A 478 8.57 -8.64 -0.88
N THR A 479 9.65 -8.03 -0.36
CA THR A 479 9.91 -7.90 1.07
C THR A 479 8.75 -7.22 1.80
N GLY A 480 8.23 -6.09 1.29
CA GLY A 480 7.12 -5.38 1.92
C GLY A 480 5.83 -6.18 1.94
N SER A 481 5.52 -6.90 0.86
CA SER A 481 4.34 -7.78 0.78
C SER A 481 4.47 -9.02 1.67
N LEU A 482 5.67 -9.60 1.80
CA LEU A 482 5.98 -10.66 2.76
C LEU A 482 5.91 -10.16 4.21
N THR A 483 6.38 -8.93 4.51
CA THR A 483 6.24 -8.33 5.85
C THR A 483 4.78 -8.10 6.22
N ARG A 484 3.93 -7.59 5.32
CA ARG A 484 2.47 -7.51 5.57
C ARG A 484 1.87 -8.88 5.84
N LEU A 485 2.22 -9.89 5.04
CA LEU A 485 1.70 -11.25 5.20
C LEU A 485 2.13 -11.88 6.53
N ALA A 486 3.41 -11.73 6.91
CA ALA A 486 3.94 -12.20 8.18
C ALA A 486 3.27 -11.52 9.38
N LEU A 487 3.18 -10.18 9.39
CA LEU A 487 2.57 -9.43 10.48
C LEU A 487 1.05 -9.71 10.61
N LEU A 488 0.34 -9.94 9.50
CA LEU A 488 -1.04 -10.44 9.55
C LEU A 488 -1.09 -11.77 10.30
N ASN A 489 -0.25 -12.72 9.92
CA ASN A 489 -0.24 -14.07 10.47
C ASN A 489 0.18 -14.10 11.94
N THR A 490 1.14 -13.26 12.35
CA THR A 490 1.49 -13.03 13.76
C THR A 490 0.33 -12.41 14.54
N GLY A 491 -0.38 -11.44 13.96
CA GLY A 491 -1.58 -10.84 14.56
C GLY A 491 -2.71 -11.85 14.73
N THR A 492 -3.00 -12.65 13.70
CA THR A 492 -3.96 -13.76 13.75
C THR A 492 -3.60 -14.75 14.85
N LEU A 493 -2.35 -15.18 14.93
CA LEU A 493 -1.89 -16.11 15.98
C LEU A 493 -2.02 -15.48 17.38
N ALA A 494 -1.73 -14.19 17.56
CA ALA A 494 -1.92 -13.48 18.82
C ALA A 494 -3.39 -13.34 19.22
N VAL A 495 -4.32 -13.14 18.27
CA VAL A 495 -5.78 -13.18 18.53
C VAL A 495 -6.21 -14.57 18.99
N LEU A 496 -5.84 -15.62 18.24
CA LEU A 496 -6.20 -17.00 18.55
C LEU A 496 -5.65 -17.43 19.93
N LEU A 497 -4.36 -17.19 20.19
CA LEU A 497 -3.73 -17.51 21.48
C LEU A 497 -4.27 -16.65 22.62
N GLY A 498 -4.44 -15.34 22.44
CA GLY A 498 -4.88 -14.45 23.51
C GLY A 498 -6.30 -14.75 24.01
N VAL A 499 -7.21 -15.13 23.11
CA VAL A 499 -8.58 -15.55 23.47
C VAL A 499 -8.58 -16.97 24.05
N SER A 500 -7.82 -17.92 23.49
CA SER A 500 -7.81 -19.31 23.98
C SER A 500 -7.00 -19.53 25.26
N ALA A 501 -6.01 -18.69 25.57
CA ALA A 501 -5.17 -18.80 26.77
C ALA A 501 -5.52 -17.81 27.89
N GLY A 502 -6.42 -16.84 27.63
CA GLY A 502 -6.95 -15.89 28.62
C GLY A 502 -6.34 -14.48 28.73
N PRO A 503 -5.11 -14.14 28.29
CA PRO A 503 -4.61 -12.78 28.38
C PRO A 503 -5.20 -11.92 27.25
N TRP A 504 -6.37 -11.30 27.52
CA TRP A 504 -7.10 -10.49 26.55
C TRP A 504 -6.27 -9.36 25.92
N GLN A 505 -5.25 -8.87 26.62
CA GLN A 505 -4.31 -7.86 26.13
C GLN A 505 -3.54 -8.36 24.90
N VAL A 506 -3.20 -9.67 24.86
CA VAL A 506 -2.53 -10.30 23.71
C VAL A 506 -3.49 -10.36 22.51
N ALA A 507 -4.77 -10.67 22.75
CA ALA A 507 -5.78 -10.67 21.70
C ALA A 507 -6.07 -9.26 21.16
N ALA A 508 -6.21 -8.26 22.05
CA ALA A 508 -6.40 -6.87 21.66
C ALA A 508 -5.18 -6.31 20.91
N THR A 509 -3.96 -6.68 21.32
CA THR A 509 -2.71 -6.31 20.61
C THR A 509 -2.63 -7.00 19.25
N GLY A 510 -3.01 -8.28 19.16
CA GLY A 510 -3.13 -9.01 17.89
C GLY A 510 -4.13 -8.35 16.94
N ALA A 511 -5.31 -7.98 17.44
CA ALA A 511 -6.32 -7.25 16.68
C ALA A 511 -5.81 -5.88 16.20
N ALA A 512 -5.14 -5.11 17.06
CA ALA A 512 -4.53 -3.82 16.69
C ALA A 512 -3.44 -3.98 15.62
N LEU A 513 -2.63 -5.05 15.68
CA LEU A 513 -1.63 -5.38 14.66
C LEU A 513 -2.30 -5.71 13.31
N ILE A 514 -3.37 -6.51 13.30
CA ILE A 514 -4.15 -6.83 12.09
C ILE A 514 -4.71 -5.53 11.49
N VAL A 515 -5.33 -4.66 12.30
CA VAL A 515 -5.84 -3.35 11.85
C VAL A 515 -4.72 -2.52 11.21
N GLY A 516 -3.55 -2.41 11.84
CA GLY A 516 -2.39 -1.70 11.29
C GLY A 516 -1.90 -2.27 9.94
N VAL A 517 -1.80 -3.60 9.83
CA VAL A 517 -1.39 -4.30 8.60
C VAL A 517 -2.42 -4.11 7.48
N VAL A 518 -3.70 -4.16 7.79
CA VAL A 518 -4.79 -4.02 6.81
C VAL A 518 -4.92 -2.57 6.33
N LEU A 519 -4.72 -1.58 7.21
CA LEU A 519 -4.62 -0.17 6.83
C LEU A 519 -3.36 0.08 5.96
N TRP A 520 -2.22 -0.54 6.27
CA TRP A 520 -1.04 -0.51 5.40
C TRP A 520 -1.34 -1.15 4.03
N HIS A 521 -2.05 -2.27 4.00
CA HIS A 521 -2.48 -2.92 2.76
C HIS A 521 -3.40 -2.03 1.92
N ALA A 522 -4.42 -1.42 2.54
CA ALA A 522 -5.29 -0.44 1.90
C ALA A 522 -4.49 0.72 1.30
N LEU A 523 -3.52 1.27 2.05
CA LEU A 523 -2.62 2.31 1.55
C LEU A 523 -1.78 1.85 0.36
N VAL A 524 -1.34 0.59 0.29
CA VAL A 524 -0.67 0.03 -0.90
C VAL A 524 -1.63 -0.01 -2.09
N LEU A 525 -2.80 -0.64 -1.97
CA LEU A 525 -3.76 -0.76 -3.07
C LEU A 525 -4.19 0.62 -3.61
N VAL A 526 -4.50 1.57 -2.71
CA VAL A 526 -4.80 2.97 -3.03
C VAL A 526 -3.69 3.60 -3.88
N THR A 527 -2.42 3.31 -3.60
CA THR A 527 -1.31 3.92 -4.35
C THR A 527 -0.97 3.24 -5.65
N LEU A 528 -1.20 1.93 -5.79
CA LEU A 528 -1.15 1.26 -7.09
C LEU A 528 -2.17 1.89 -8.06
N VAL A 529 -3.40 2.19 -7.59
CA VAL A 529 -4.43 2.93 -8.36
C VAL A 529 -3.98 4.34 -8.78
N ARG A 530 -3.07 4.96 -8.01
CA ARG A 530 -2.64 6.35 -8.19
C ARG A 530 -1.30 6.48 -8.93
N GLN A 531 -0.56 5.38 -9.06
CA GLN A 531 0.57 5.21 -9.98
C GLN A 531 0.12 4.73 -11.37
N ALA A 532 -1.08 4.16 -11.48
CA ALA A 532 -1.68 3.78 -12.76
C ALA A 532 -2.06 5.01 -13.59
N LEU A 533 -1.85 4.92 -14.91
CA LEU A 533 -2.55 5.76 -15.88
C LEU A 533 -4.08 5.55 -15.76
N PRO A 534 -4.95 6.46 -16.25
CA PRO A 534 -6.42 6.39 -16.11
C PRO A 534 -7.12 5.17 -16.75
N GLY A 535 -6.89 3.98 -16.18
CA GLY A 535 -7.26 2.68 -16.75
C GLY A 535 -8.75 2.34 -16.63
N ARG A 536 -9.22 1.47 -17.53
CA ARG A 536 -10.65 1.15 -17.67
C ARG A 536 -11.31 0.67 -16.37
N PHE A 537 -10.55 -0.06 -15.54
CA PHE A 537 -11.01 -0.86 -14.39
C PHE A 537 -10.65 -0.30 -13.01
N GLY A 538 -10.06 0.90 -12.89
CA GLY A 538 -9.60 1.45 -11.60
C GLY A 538 -10.70 1.64 -10.53
N HIS A 539 -11.98 1.57 -10.93
CA HIS A 539 -13.13 1.57 -10.02
C HIS A 539 -13.28 0.26 -9.21
N VAL A 540 -12.78 -0.87 -9.72
CA VAL A 540 -12.88 -2.18 -9.05
C VAL A 540 -12.08 -2.18 -7.75
N ILE A 541 -10.91 -1.53 -7.74
CA ILE A 541 -10.01 -1.51 -6.58
C ILE A 541 -10.61 -0.76 -5.38
N GLY A 542 -11.59 0.13 -5.62
CA GLY A 542 -12.37 0.77 -4.56
C GLY A 542 -13.07 -0.23 -3.65
N TRP A 543 -13.50 -1.39 -4.17
CA TRP A 543 -14.11 -2.45 -3.38
C TRP A 543 -13.11 -3.08 -2.39
N TYR A 544 -11.88 -3.36 -2.81
CA TYR A 544 -10.83 -3.88 -1.92
C TYR A 544 -10.42 -2.88 -0.84
N VAL A 545 -10.40 -1.58 -1.17
CA VAL A 545 -10.10 -0.52 -0.19
C VAL A 545 -11.23 -0.36 0.82
N SER A 546 -12.49 -0.43 0.39
CA SER A 546 -13.65 -0.44 1.30
C SER A 546 -13.69 -1.70 2.16
N ALA A 547 -13.38 -2.88 1.61
CA ALA A 547 -13.28 -4.12 2.36
C ALA A 547 -12.20 -4.05 3.46
N ALA A 548 -11.01 -3.52 3.14
CA ALA A 548 -9.94 -3.32 4.10
C ALA A 548 -10.34 -2.31 5.21
N GLY A 549 -11.11 -1.27 4.88
CA GLY A 549 -11.74 -0.40 5.88
C GLY A 549 -12.73 -1.14 6.77
N ALA A 550 -13.51 -2.08 6.23
CA ALA A 550 -14.44 -2.89 7.00
C ALA A 550 -13.72 -3.87 7.95
N LEU A 551 -12.64 -4.54 7.54
CA LEU A 551 -11.80 -5.33 8.46
C LEU A 551 -11.09 -4.45 9.51
N ALA A 552 -10.71 -3.21 9.17
CA ALA A 552 -10.16 -2.29 10.17
C ALA A 552 -11.19 -1.97 11.27
N VAL A 553 -12.45 -1.73 10.91
CA VAL A 553 -13.55 -1.59 11.89
C VAL A 553 -13.79 -2.90 12.63
N GLY A 554 -13.92 -4.02 11.91
CA GLY A 554 -14.17 -5.35 12.49
C GLY A 554 -13.11 -5.79 13.48
N GLY A 555 -11.84 -5.51 13.20
CA GLY A 555 -10.72 -5.74 14.12
C GLY A 555 -10.80 -4.91 15.39
N VAL A 556 -11.22 -3.64 15.31
CA VAL A 556 -11.48 -2.81 16.50
C VAL A 556 -12.65 -3.37 17.31
N LEU A 557 -13.78 -3.73 16.69
CA LEU A 557 -14.91 -4.32 17.40
C LEU A 557 -14.53 -5.68 18.05
N GLY A 558 -13.71 -6.49 17.36
CA GLY A 558 -13.20 -7.75 17.87
C GLY A 558 -12.26 -7.58 19.07
N GLY A 559 -11.33 -6.63 19.00
CA GLY A 559 -10.46 -6.28 20.13
C GLY A 559 -11.22 -5.68 21.32
N LEU A 560 -12.36 -5.02 21.09
CA LEU A 560 -13.25 -4.54 22.17
C LEU A 560 -14.02 -5.71 22.83
N LEU A 561 -14.46 -6.71 22.07
CA LEU A 561 -15.14 -7.90 22.62
C LEU A 561 -14.25 -8.68 23.59
N THR A 562 -12.93 -8.76 23.35
CA THR A 562 -12.01 -9.46 24.26
C THR A 562 -11.75 -8.72 25.57
N THR A 563 -12.05 -7.42 25.67
CA THR A 563 -11.83 -6.66 26.93
C THR A 563 -12.72 -7.11 28.09
N HIS A 564 -13.81 -7.84 27.80
CA HIS A 564 -14.87 -8.21 28.75
C HIS A 564 -15.54 -7.02 29.48
N VAL A 565 -15.33 -5.77 29.06
CA VAL A 565 -15.95 -4.56 29.65
C VAL A 565 -17.44 -4.43 29.30
N TRP A 566 -17.87 -5.08 28.22
CA TRP A 566 -19.25 -4.97 27.68
C TRP A 566 -20.05 -6.24 27.99
N HIS A 567 -21.26 -6.06 28.53
CA HIS A 567 -22.14 -7.14 28.99
C HIS A 567 -23.57 -7.02 28.42
N GLY A 568 -24.31 -8.13 28.45
CA GLY A 568 -25.73 -8.19 28.05
C GLY A 568 -25.98 -7.66 26.63
N ALA A 569 -27.07 -6.94 26.43
CA ALA A 569 -27.46 -6.39 25.12
C ALA A 569 -26.43 -5.40 24.50
N ALA A 570 -25.43 -4.91 25.25
CA ALA A 570 -24.30 -4.18 24.67
C ALA A 570 -23.25 -5.11 24.06
N HIS A 571 -23.02 -6.27 24.69
CA HIS A 571 -22.15 -7.32 24.16
C HIS A 571 -22.72 -7.91 22.86
N GLU A 572 -24.00 -8.28 22.85
CA GLU A 572 -24.61 -8.92 21.67
C GLU A 572 -24.70 -8.00 20.45
N ARG A 573 -24.99 -6.70 20.64
CA ARG A 573 -24.94 -5.71 19.55
C ARG A 573 -23.52 -5.53 19.00
N LEU A 574 -22.51 -5.55 19.87
CA LEU A 574 -21.10 -5.48 19.47
C LEU A 574 -20.67 -6.75 18.72
N HIS A 575 -21.15 -7.92 19.14
CA HIS A 575 -20.94 -9.21 18.46
C HIS A 575 -21.60 -9.25 17.08
N ALA A 576 -22.88 -8.88 16.97
CA ALA A 576 -23.60 -8.79 15.70
C ALA A 576 -22.94 -7.80 14.73
N ALA A 577 -22.54 -6.61 15.21
CA ALA A 577 -21.84 -5.62 14.42
C ALA A 577 -20.46 -6.09 13.93
N HIS A 578 -19.72 -6.81 14.78
CA HIS A 578 -18.46 -7.47 14.41
C HIS A 578 -18.67 -8.56 13.35
N ALA A 579 -19.75 -9.35 13.44
CA ALA A 579 -20.09 -10.37 12.47
C ALA A 579 -20.44 -9.77 11.10
N GLU A 580 -21.38 -8.81 11.02
CA GLU A 580 -21.76 -8.15 9.75
C GLU A 580 -20.56 -7.52 9.05
N VAL A 581 -19.77 -6.71 9.76
CA VAL A 581 -18.71 -5.89 9.14
C VAL A 581 -17.56 -6.76 8.59
N ASN A 582 -17.36 -7.97 9.13
CA ASN A 582 -16.39 -8.92 8.60
C ASN A 582 -16.99 -9.81 7.49
N LEU A 583 -18.21 -10.34 7.66
CA LEU A 583 -18.81 -11.25 6.68
C LEU A 583 -19.24 -10.52 5.40
N PHE A 584 -20.02 -9.44 5.53
CA PHE A 584 -20.48 -8.65 4.38
C PHE A 584 -19.48 -7.56 3.98
N GLY A 585 -18.71 -7.02 4.93
CA GLY A 585 -17.66 -6.03 4.64
C GLY A 585 -16.37 -6.65 4.11
N TRP A 586 -15.55 -7.22 4.99
CA TRP A 586 -14.23 -7.75 4.61
C TRP A 586 -14.31 -8.80 3.51
N VAL A 587 -15.13 -9.84 3.69
CA VAL A 587 -15.28 -10.90 2.71
C VAL A 587 -16.22 -10.48 1.58
N GLY A 588 -17.46 -10.07 1.90
CA GLY A 588 -18.47 -9.72 0.90
C GLY A 588 -18.04 -8.65 -0.12
N LEU A 589 -17.55 -7.48 0.31
CA LEU A 589 -17.08 -6.44 -0.61
C LEU A 589 -15.86 -6.89 -1.43
N THR A 590 -14.96 -7.70 -0.85
CA THR A 590 -13.83 -8.28 -1.60
C THR A 590 -14.32 -9.23 -2.69
N VAL A 591 -15.28 -10.11 -2.39
CA VAL A 591 -15.81 -11.06 -3.37
C VAL A 591 -16.57 -10.33 -4.46
N LEU A 592 -17.50 -9.41 -4.13
CA LEU A 592 -18.23 -8.60 -5.11
C LEU A 592 -17.28 -7.80 -6.02
N GLY A 593 -16.22 -7.21 -5.45
CA GLY A 593 -15.16 -6.56 -6.22
C GLY A 593 -14.41 -7.52 -7.16
N THR A 594 -14.05 -8.71 -6.67
CA THR A 594 -13.32 -9.74 -7.42
C THR A 594 -14.16 -10.34 -8.56
N LEU A 595 -15.46 -10.57 -8.34
CA LEU A 595 -16.33 -11.24 -9.29
C LEU A 595 -16.44 -10.51 -10.64
N PHE A 596 -16.42 -9.17 -10.64
CA PHE A 596 -16.40 -8.36 -11.87
C PHE A 596 -15.29 -8.75 -12.87
N THR A 597 -14.20 -9.37 -12.39
CA THR A 597 -13.03 -9.72 -13.20
C THR A 597 -12.76 -11.22 -13.23
N LEU A 598 -12.93 -11.93 -12.10
CA LEU A 598 -12.72 -13.37 -12.00
C LEU A 598 -13.83 -14.16 -12.72
N TRP A 599 -15.10 -13.79 -12.59
CA TRP A 599 -16.22 -14.57 -13.15
C TRP A 599 -16.23 -14.61 -14.69
N PRO A 600 -16.07 -13.48 -15.42
CA PRO A 600 -15.89 -13.52 -16.87
C PRO A 600 -14.64 -14.30 -17.28
N THR A 601 -13.54 -14.22 -16.51
CA THR A 601 -12.30 -14.94 -16.79
C THR A 601 -12.48 -16.46 -16.68
N VAL A 602 -13.12 -16.94 -15.61
CA VAL A 602 -13.40 -18.37 -15.39
C VAL A 602 -14.38 -18.94 -16.42
N LEU A 603 -15.43 -18.18 -16.79
CA LEU A 603 -16.33 -18.55 -17.89
C LEU A 603 -15.67 -18.42 -19.28
N ARG A 604 -14.55 -17.70 -19.39
CA ARG A 604 -13.92 -17.27 -20.65
C ARG A 604 -14.89 -16.48 -21.54
N THR A 605 -15.47 -15.42 -20.98
CA THR A 605 -16.35 -14.44 -21.65
C THR A 605 -15.76 -13.02 -21.56
N ARG A 606 -16.14 -12.13 -22.48
CA ARG A 606 -15.71 -10.72 -22.44
C ARG A 606 -16.53 -9.95 -21.38
N MET A 607 -15.87 -9.03 -20.66
CA MET A 607 -16.50 -8.19 -19.64
C MET A 607 -17.37 -7.09 -20.29
N SER A 608 -18.59 -6.87 -19.78
CA SER A 608 -19.53 -5.87 -20.29
C SER A 608 -19.02 -4.42 -20.15
N GLU A 609 -19.50 -3.53 -21.02
CA GLU A 609 -19.39 -2.07 -20.89
C GLU A 609 -20.05 -1.59 -19.58
N GLU A 610 -21.21 -2.17 -19.25
CA GLU A 610 -22.03 -1.80 -18.09
C GLU A 610 -21.35 -2.09 -16.75
N THR A 611 -20.39 -3.00 -16.72
CA THR A 611 -19.60 -3.34 -15.51
C THR A 611 -19.00 -2.10 -14.85
N ARG A 612 -18.65 -1.05 -15.61
CA ARG A 612 -18.20 0.24 -15.05
C ARG A 612 -19.30 0.99 -14.29
N ARG A 613 -20.54 0.97 -14.79
CA ARG A 613 -21.69 1.62 -14.15
C ARG A 613 -22.12 0.81 -12.92
N ALA A 614 -22.34 -0.49 -13.10
CA ALA A 614 -22.67 -1.45 -12.06
C ALA A 614 -21.68 -1.39 -10.89
N SER A 615 -20.36 -1.54 -11.14
CA SER A 615 -19.32 -1.50 -10.10
C SER A 615 -19.23 -0.17 -9.35
N ARG A 616 -19.60 0.96 -9.99
CA ARG A 616 -19.65 2.28 -9.33
C ARG A 616 -20.94 2.51 -8.53
N VAL A 617 -22.08 2.03 -9.02
CA VAL A 617 -23.37 2.12 -8.32
C VAL A 617 -23.37 1.16 -7.12
N GLY A 618 -23.01 -0.10 -7.35
CA GLY A 618 -22.89 -1.12 -6.31
C GLY A 618 -22.02 -0.67 -5.15
N LEU A 619 -20.81 -0.14 -5.39
CA LEU A 619 -19.93 0.32 -4.32
C LEU A 619 -20.49 1.51 -3.53
N ARG A 620 -21.21 2.41 -4.21
CA ARG A 620 -21.86 3.60 -3.60
C ARG A 620 -23.09 3.25 -2.77
N LEU A 621 -23.68 2.08 -2.97
CA LEU A 621 -24.78 1.55 -2.16
C LEU A 621 -24.22 0.63 -1.06
N ALA A 622 -23.36 -0.32 -1.41
CA ALA A 622 -22.85 -1.34 -0.51
C ALA A 622 -21.95 -0.80 0.61
N ALA A 623 -20.92 0.00 0.30
CA ALA A 623 -20.00 0.46 1.35
C ALA A 623 -20.68 1.44 2.35
N PRO A 624 -21.51 2.42 1.93
CA PRO A 624 -22.29 3.24 2.86
C PRO A 624 -23.42 2.46 3.53
N GLY A 625 -24.10 1.56 2.82
CA GLY A 625 -25.18 0.72 3.36
C GLY A 625 -24.70 -0.14 4.52
N LEU A 626 -23.55 -0.82 4.38
CA LEU A 626 -22.92 -1.55 5.47
C LEU A 626 -22.53 -0.66 6.65
N ALA A 627 -21.99 0.54 6.39
CA ALA A 627 -21.66 1.47 7.46
C ALA A 627 -22.90 1.93 8.26
N VAL A 628 -24.03 2.10 7.57
CA VAL A 628 -25.35 2.37 8.20
C VAL A 628 -25.89 1.14 8.93
N ALA A 629 -25.71 -0.07 8.38
CA ALA A 629 -26.13 -1.33 9.00
C ALA A 629 -25.44 -1.54 10.36
N VAL A 630 -24.10 -1.48 10.34
CA VAL A 630 -23.23 -1.63 11.52
C VAL A 630 -23.46 -0.52 12.54
N ALA A 631 -23.64 0.74 12.11
CA ALA A 631 -23.99 1.83 13.02
C ALA A 631 -25.38 1.64 13.66
N GLY A 632 -26.36 1.15 12.89
CA GLY A 632 -27.69 0.81 13.39
C GLY A 632 -27.64 -0.32 14.42
N LEU A 633 -26.88 -1.39 14.17
CA LEU A 633 -26.67 -2.49 15.12
C LEU A 633 -26.05 -1.99 16.44
N LEU A 634 -24.96 -1.23 16.37
CA LEU A 634 -24.30 -0.67 17.55
C LEU A 634 -25.22 0.28 18.34
N ALA A 635 -25.98 1.14 17.65
CA ALA A 635 -26.95 2.03 18.28
C ALA A 635 -28.18 1.30 18.85
N GLY A 636 -28.47 0.08 18.40
CA GLY A 636 -29.72 -0.63 18.69
C GLY A 636 -30.91 -0.19 17.83
N TRP A 637 -30.67 0.52 16.73
CA TRP A 637 -31.69 1.06 15.84
C TRP A 637 -32.03 0.07 14.72
N GLN A 638 -32.91 -0.89 15.02
CA GLN A 638 -33.33 -1.98 14.11
C GLN A 638 -33.66 -1.52 12.68
N TRP A 639 -34.52 -0.50 12.53
CA TRP A 639 -34.93 -0.01 11.21
C TRP A 639 -33.82 0.70 10.43
N VAL A 640 -32.85 1.31 11.13
CA VAL A 640 -31.65 1.89 10.50
C VAL A 640 -30.71 0.77 10.06
N ALA A 641 -30.55 -0.26 10.89
CA ALA A 641 -29.76 -1.45 10.53
C ALA A 641 -30.33 -2.15 9.29
N LEU A 642 -31.65 -2.41 9.28
CA LEU A 642 -32.37 -3.01 8.15
C LEU A 642 -32.27 -2.16 6.88
N ALA A 643 -32.44 -0.84 6.97
CA ALA A 643 -32.29 0.05 5.82
C ALA A 643 -30.84 0.05 5.27
N GLY A 644 -29.84 -0.04 6.15
CA GLY A 644 -28.44 -0.21 5.77
C GLY A 644 -28.17 -1.51 5.03
N LEU A 645 -28.64 -2.64 5.56
CA LEU A 645 -28.47 -3.96 4.92
C LEU A 645 -29.28 -4.06 3.62
N ALA A 646 -30.46 -3.43 3.53
CA ALA A 646 -31.24 -3.37 2.30
C ALA A 646 -30.53 -2.54 1.21
N ALA A 647 -29.90 -1.42 1.59
CA ALA A 647 -29.03 -0.66 0.68
C ALA A 647 -27.78 -1.47 0.27
N TYR A 648 -27.23 -2.30 1.17
CA TYR A 648 -26.16 -3.23 0.84
C TYR A 648 -26.61 -4.28 -0.19
N ALA A 649 -27.74 -4.96 0.03
CA ALA A 649 -28.29 -5.96 -0.87
C ALA A 649 -28.60 -5.36 -2.26
N ALA A 650 -29.18 -4.15 -2.31
CA ALA A 650 -29.36 -3.42 -3.58
C ALA A 650 -28.02 -3.12 -4.28
N GLY A 651 -26.95 -2.85 -3.53
CA GLY A 651 -25.59 -2.71 -4.04
C GLY A 651 -24.99 -4.02 -4.56
N GLY A 652 -25.28 -5.15 -3.91
CA GLY A 652 -24.92 -6.50 -4.33
C GLY A 652 -25.61 -6.90 -5.63
N LEU A 653 -26.94 -6.80 -5.70
CA LEU A 653 -27.74 -7.06 -6.89
C LEU A 653 -27.30 -6.18 -8.09
N ALA A 654 -26.99 -4.91 -7.85
CA ALA A 654 -26.43 -4.01 -8.86
C ALA A 654 -25.04 -4.45 -9.36
N ALA A 655 -24.25 -5.14 -8.52
CA ALA A 655 -22.99 -5.77 -8.91
C ALA A 655 -23.18 -7.11 -9.64
N LEU A 656 -24.26 -7.86 -9.35
CA LEU A 656 -24.57 -9.13 -10.01
C LEU A 656 -25.15 -8.99 -11.42
N ALA A 657 -25.79 -7.86 -11.78
CA ALA A 657 -26.44 -7.72 -13.09
C ALA A 657 -25.52 -7.99 -14.31
N PRO A 658 -24.27 -7.49 -14.39
CA PRO A 658 -23.34 -7.84 -15.49
C PRO A 658 -22.84 -9.29 -15.44
N LEU A 659 -22.88 -9.93 -14.26
CA LEU A 659 -22.44 -11.31 -14.05
C LEU A 659 -23.50 -12.31 -14.52
N ALA A 660 -24.78 -11.95 -14.38
CA ALA A 660 -25.91 -12.67 -14.97
C ALA A 660 -25.90 -12.59 -16.52
N ASP A 661 -25.55 -11.44 -17.10
CA ASP A 661 -25.37 -11.32 -18.55
C ASP A 661 -24.21 -12.21 -19.07
N ALA A 662 -23.07 -12.22 -18.38
CA ALA A 662 -21.96 -13.12 -18.70
C ALA A 662 -22.36 -14.60 -18.66
N LEU A 663 -23.22 -14.99 -17.71
CA LEU A 663 -23.76 -16.35 -17.57
C LEU A 663 -24.77 -16.71 -18.68
N ARG A 664 -25.63 -15.77 -19.10
CA ARG A 664 -26.54 -15.94 -20.25
C ARG A 664 -25.77 -16.21 -21.54
N ARG A 665 -24.64 -15.53 -21.74
CA ARG A 665 -23.77 -15.69 -22.92
C ARG A 665 -23.04 -17.03 -22.96
N LYS A 666 -22.68 -17.62 -21.81
CA LYS A 666 -21.98 -18.92 -21.76
C LYS A 666 -22.18 -19.65 -20.43
N ARG A 667 -22.64 -20.90 -20.51
CA ARG A 667 -22.95 -21.74 -19.34
C ARG A 667 -21.67 -22.20 -18.58
N PRO A 668 -21.76 -22.48 -17.26
CA PRO A 668 -20.64 -22.97 -16.47
C PRO A 668 -20.23 -24.39 -16.91
N HIS A 669 -18.93 -24.61 -17.09
CA HIS A 669 -18.35 -25.83 -17.68
C HIS A 669 -17.05 -26.29 -17.00
N THR A 670 -16.65 -25.62 -15.91
CA THR A 670 -15.48 -25.91 -15.07
C THR A 670 -15.91 -25.96 -13.61
N GLY A 671 -15.18 -26.70 -12.76
CA GLY A 671 -15.47 -26.79 -11.32
C GLY A 671 -15.40 -25.44 -10.63
N ALA A 672 -14.44 -24.59 -11.03
CA ALA A 672 -14.34 -23.21 -10.59
C ALA A 672 -15.61 -22.39 -10.90
N ALA A 673 -16.17 -22.51 -12.11
CA ALA A 673 -17.38 -21.79 -12.50
C ALA A 673 -18.62 -22.26 -11.71
N TRP A 674 -18.75 -23.56 -11.45
CA TRP A 674 -19.88 -24.06 -10.66
C TRP A 674 -19.77 -23.71 -9.17
N MET A 675 -18.58 -23.80 -8.57
CA MET A 675 -18.38 -23.40 -7.17
C MET A 675 -18.57 -21.90 -6.94
N LEU A 676 -17.99 -21.04 -7.80
CA LEU A 676 -18.20 -19.59 -7.71
C LEU A 676 -19.68 -19.20 -7.95
N GLY A 677 -20.39 -19.93 -8.83
CA GLY A 677 -21.80 -19.68 -9.11
C GLY A 677 -22.72 -20.05 -7.96
N ALA A 678 -22.53 -21.25 -7.39
CA ALA A 678 -23.28 -21.69 -6.21
C ALA A 678 -22.98 -20.80 -4.98
N ALA A 679 -21.73 -20.36 -4.80
CA ALA A 679 -21.39 -19.42 -3.73
C ALA A 679 -22.11 -18.07 -3.81
N ILE A 680 -22.35 -17.54 -5.02
CA ILE A 680 -23.14 -16.31 -5.22
C ILE A 680 -24.61 -16.54 -4.82
N VAL A 681 -25.18 -17.70 -5.14
CA VAL A 681 -26.55 -18.03 -4.70
C VAL A 681 -26.61 -18.11 -3.18
N TRP A 682 -25.65 -18.77 -2.52
CA TRP A 682 -25.58 -18.82 -1.06
C TRP A 682 -25.34 -17.47 -0.39
N PHE A 683 -24.62 -16.55 -1.04
CA PHE A 683 -24.45 -15.16 -0.58
C PHE A 683 -25.77 -14.40 -0.56
N GLU A 684 -26.56 -14.47 -1.64
CA GLU A 684 -27.87 -13.81 -1.72
C GLU A 684 -28.89 -14.45 -0.76
N VAL A 685 -28.85 -15.78 -0.57
CA VAL A 685 -29.68 -16.46 0.46
C VAL A 685 -29.28 -16.03 1.87
N ALA A 686 -27.98 -15.86 2.15
CA ALA A 686 -27.51 -15.35 3.44
C ALA A 686 -27.90 -13.87 3.68
N LEU A 687 -27.87 -13.03 2.64
CA LEU A 687 -28.37 -11.65 2.71
C LEU A 687 -29.88 -11.61 2.97
N ALA A 688 -30.66 -12.43 2.27
CA ALA A 688 -32.10 -12.54 2.50
C ALA A 688 -32.42 -13.00 3.93
N ALA A 689 -31.69 -14.00 4.45
CA ALA A 689 -31.84 -14.45 5.83
C ALA A 689 -31.44 -13.38 6.86
N GLY A 690 -30.38 -12.60 6.60
CA GLY A 690 -29.99 -11.46 7.43
C GLY A 690 -31.02 -10.33 7.44
N LEU A 691 -31.63 -10.02 6.29
CA LEU A 691 -32.73 -9.07 6.17
C LEU A 691 -33.98 -9.55 6.93
N VAL A 692 -34.32 -10.83 6.86
CA VAL A 692 -35.42 -11.42 7.64
C VAL A 692 -35.12 -11.36 9.14
N ALA A 693 -33.90 -11.66 9.57
CA ALA A 693 -33.49 -11.55 10.98
C ALA A 693 -33.63 -10.10 11.49
N LEU A 694 -33.12 -9.12 10.75
CA LEU A 694 -33.27 -7.69 11.11
C LEU A 694 -34.71 -7.17 11.03
N ALA A 695 -35.56 -7.74 10.18
CA ALA A 695 -36.97 -7.38 10.10
C ALA A 695 -37.83 -8.00 11.22
N THR A 696 -37.41 -9.14 11.78
CA THR A 696 -38.20 -9.92 12.75
C THR A 696 -37.68 -9.91 14.18
N ARG A 697 -36.41 -9.53 14.43
CA ARG A 697 -35.76 -9.60 15.74
C ARG A 697 -35.02 -8.30 16.11
N PRO A 698 -34.95 -7.94 17.40
CA PRO A 698 -34.20 -6.76 17.84
C PRO A 698 -32.69 -6.96 17.67
N PRO A 699 -31.87 -5.88 17.53
CA PRO A 699 -30.43 -5.96 17.25
C PRO A 699 -29.57 -6.78 18.23
N ALA A 700 -30.05 -7.06 19.45
CA ALA A 700 -29.37 -7.92 20.42
C ALA A 700 -29.60 -9.44 20.17
N GLU A 701 -30.64 -9.82 19.42
CA GLU A 701 -30.93 -11.23 19.07
C GLU A 701 -30.41 -11.61 17.68
N VAL A 702 -29.95 -10.62 16.90
CA VAL A 702 -29.35 -10.82 15.58
C VAL A 702 -28.08 -11.68 15.67
N ALA A 703 -27.29 -11.56 16.74
CA ALA A 703 -26.08 -12.38 16.95
C ALA A 703 -26.39 -13.89 16.96
N ALA A 704 -27.28 -14.35 17.85
CA ALA A 704 -27.71 -15.75 17.91
C ALA A 704 -28.38 -16.24 16.60
N SER A 705 -29.02 -15.32 15.86
CA SER A 705 -29.62 -15.60 14.55
C SER A 705 -28.54 -15.82 13.47
N LEU A 706 -27.45 -15.05 13.50
CA LEU A 706 -26.30 -15.21 12.62
C LEU A 706 -25.51 -16.49 12.93
N ASP A 707 -25.39 -16.89 14.20
CA ASP A 707 -24.74 -18.15 14.60
C ASP A 707 -25.45 -19.39 14.04
N ALA A 708 -26.78 -19.40 13.99
CA ALA A 708 -27.56 -20.47 13.35
C ALA A 708 -27.35 -20.50 11.82
N LEU A 709 -27.19 -19.34 11.20
CA LEU A 709 -26.91 -19.18 9.77
C LEU A 709 -25.41 -19.33 9.43
N LEU A 710 -24.54 -19.55 10.41
CA LEU A 710 -23.09 -19.54 10.20
C LEU A 710 -22.59 -20.62 9.22
N PRO A 711 -23.12 -21.86 9.18
CA PRO A 711 -22.74 -22.84 8.16
C PRO A 711 -23.11 -22.42 6.74
N LEU A 712 -24.24 -21.71 6.56
CA LEU A 712 -24.66 -21.13 5.28
C LEU A 712 -23.60 -20.17 4.73
N VAL A 713 -23.13 -19.26 5.58
CA VAL A 713 -22.14 -18.25 5.20
C VAL A 713 -20.76 -18.87 5.03
N LEU A 714 -20.28 -19.66 6.00
CA LEU A 714 -18.92 -20.19 5.97
C LEU A 714 -18.72 -21.26 4.90
N VAL A 715 -19.66 -22.21 4.78
CA VAL A 715 -19.53 -23.34 3.84
C VAL A 715 -20.17 -23.01 2.50
N GLY A 716 -21.40 -22.51 2.50
CA GLY A 716 -22.15 -22.21 1.26
C GLY A 716 -21.50 -21.08 0.47
N PHE A 717 -21.19 -19.96 1.11
CA PHE A 717 -20.53 -18.83 0.47
C PHE A 717 -19.00 -18.91 0.57
N VAL A 718 -18.39 -18.65 1.72
CA VAL A 718 -16.95 -18.31 1.82
C VAL A 718 -16.04 -19.47 1.38
N ALA A 719 -16.30 -20.70 1.82
CA ALA A 719 -15.53 -21.87 1.41
C ALA A 719 -15.67 -22.16 -0.08
N GLN A 720 -16.89 -22.10 -0.65
CA GLN A 720 -17.07 -22.30 -2.09
C GLN A 720 -16.38 -21.20 -2.93
N VAL A 721 -16.32 -19.94 -2.46
CA VAL A 721 -15.50 -18.91 -3.12
C VAL A 721 -14.01 -19.24 -3.04
N LEU A 722 -13.49 -19.60 -1.87
CA LEU A 722 -12.06 -19.87 -1.69
C LEU A 722 -11.62 -21.12 -2.48
N LEU A 723 -12.38 -22.21 -2.42
CA LEU A 723 -12.16 -23.43 -3.20
C LEU A 723 -12.28 -23.18 -4.71
N GLY A 724 -13.36 -22.51 -5.14
CA GLY A 724 -13.64 -22.21 -6.55
C GLY A 724 -12.66 -21.23 -7.18
N SER A 725 -12.16 -20.26 -6.42
CA SER A 725 -11.11 -19.34 -6.87
C SER A 725 -9.74 -20.02 -6.91
N LEU A 726 -9.33 -20.78 -5.89
CA LEU A 726 -8.06 -21.51 -5.91
C LEU A 726 -8.01 -22.60 -7.00
N LEU A 727 -9.12 -23.25 -7.33
CA LEU A 727 -9.26 -24.16 -8.49
C LEU A 727 -8.77 -23.53 -9.81
N HIS A 728 -8.97 -22.22 -9.98
CA HIS A 728 -8.57 -21.47 -11.17
C HIS A 728 -7.22 -20.75 -11.01
N LEU A 729 -7.00 -20.13 -9.85
CA LEU A 729 -5.89 -19.22 -9.59
C LEU A 729 -4.60 -19.95 -9.18
N LEU A 730 -4.69 -21.11 -8.52
CA LEU A 730 -3.50 -21.87 -8.14
C LEU A 730 -2.73 -22.36 -9.39
N PRO A 731 -3.34 -23.05 -10.38
CA PRO A 731 -2.64 -23.45 -11.61
C PRO A 731 -2.05 -22.26 -12.40
N ALA A 732 -2.74 -21.10 -12.40
CA ALA A 732 -2.30 -19.89 -13.09
C ALA A 732 -0.95 -19.34 -12.56
N VAL A 733 -0.59 -19.72 -11.34
CA VAL A 733 0.49 -19.09 -10.57
C VAL A 733 1.57 -20.10 -10.15
N LEU A 734 1.33 -21.41 -10.28
CA LEU A 734 2.39 -22.43 -10.31
C LEU A 734 3.29 -22.30 -11.56
N GLY A 735 2.79 -21.66 -12.64
CA GLY A 735 3.57 -21.34 -13.84
C GLY A 735 3.79 -22.54 -14.77
N GLY A 736 4.89 -22.52 -15.54
CA GLY A 736 5.25 -23.62 -16.43
C GLY A 736 4.53 -23.69 -17.79
N GLY A 737 3.84 -22.62 -18.19
CA GLY A 737 3.21 -22.49 -19.52
C GLY A 737 1.86 -23.23 -19.66
N PRO A 738 1.24 -23.18 -20.85
CA PRO A 738 -0.13 -23.67 -21.04
C PRO A 738 -0.33 -25.18 -20.83
N ALA A 739 0.72 -26.00 -21.00
CA ALA A 739 0.67 -27.44 -20.74
C ALA A 739 0.58 -27.73 -19.23
N ARG A 740 1.57 -27.29 -18.45
CA ARG A 740 1.56 -27.43 -16.98
C ARG A 740 0.38 -26.72 -16.31
N PHE A 741 -0.14 -25.65 -16.90
CA PHE A 741 -1.42 -25.05 -16.48
C PHE A 741 -2.59 -26.03 -16.65
N LYS A 742 -2.73 -26.68 -17.81
CA LYS A 742 -3.78 -27.69 -18.05
C LYS A 742 -3.60 -28.91 -17.13
N GLU A 743 -2.38 -29.39 -16.93
CA GLU A 743 -2.07 -30.53 -16.06
C GLU A 743 -2.44 -30.25 -14.60
N ASN A 744 -2.00 -29.11 -14.05
CA ASN A 744 -2.34 -28.70 -12.69
C ASN A 744 -3.84 -28.39 -12.53
N ALA A 745 -4.48 -27.79 -13.54
CA ALA A 745 -5.93 -27.59 -13.53
C ALA A 745 -6.69 -28.93 -13.55
N ALA A 746 -6.30 -29.90 -14.39
CA ALA A 746 -6.92 -31.22 -14.45
C ALA A 746 -6.71 -32.02 -13.15
N LEU A 747 -5.54 -31.89 -12.50
CA LEU A 747 -5.27 -32.45 -11.18
C LEU A 747 -6.23 -31.90 -10.13
N LEU A 748 -6.41 -30.57 -10.04
CA LEU A 748 -7.34 -29.96 -9.09
C LEU A 748 -8.80 -30.24 -9.44
N GLU A 749 -9.18 -30.26 -10.73
CA GLU A 749 -10.54 -30.55 -11.18
C GLU A 749 -10.94 -32.03 -11.02
N ARG A 750 -9.99 -32.97 -10.80
CA ARG A 750 -10.30 -34.39 -10.55
C ARG A 750 -11.31 -34.53 -9.41
N GLY A 751 -12.51 -35.03 -9.71
CA GLY A 751 -13.59 -35.21 -8.73
C GLY A 751 -14.38 -33.94 -8.35
N TRP A 752 -14.25 -32.83 -9.07
CA TRP A 752 -14.98 -31.58 -8.75
C TRP A 752 -16.51 -31.72 -8.63
N PRO A 753 -17.23 -32.54 -9.43
CA PRO A 753 -18.69 -32.62 -9.32
C PRO A 753 -19.13 -33.24 -7.99
N VAL A 754 -18.40 -34.24 -7.50
CA VAL A 754 -18.64 -34.90 -6.21
C VAL A 754 -18.38 -33.92 -5.07
N ARG A 755 -17.26 -33.18 -5.11
CA ARG A 755 -16.94 -32.15 -4.11
C ARG A 755 -17.96 -31.02 -4.06
N LEU A 756 -18.43 -30.56 -5.22
CA LEU A 756 -19.48 -29.55 -5.33
C LEU A 756 -20.81 -30.07 -4.75
N ALA A 757 -21.22 -31.28 -5.13
CA ALA A 757 -22.44 -31.90 -4.61
C ALA A 757 -22.37 -32.08 -3.09
N ALA A 758 -21.26 -32.59 -2.56
CA ALA A 758 -21.05 -32.75 -1.12
C ALA A 758 -21.16 -31.42 -0.33
N LEU A 759 -20.59 -30.33 -0.86
CA LEU A 759 -20.73 -29.00 -0.22
C LEU A 759 -22.16 -28.47 -0.27
N ASN A 760 -22.86 -28.61 -1.41
CA ASN A 760 -24.21 -28.08 -1.58
C ASN A 760 -25.31 -28.94 -0.94
N LEU A 761 -25.04 -30.23 -0.71
CA LEU A 761 -25.90 -31.12 0.10
C LEU A 761 -25.58 -30.99 1.59
N GLY A 762 -24.31 -30.78 1.98
CA GLY A 762 -23.91 -30.60 3.36
C GLY A 762 -24.46 -29.32 4.00
N VAL A 763 -24.49 -28.20 3.27
CA VAL A 763 -25.01 -26.90 3.77
C VAL A 763 -26.44 -27.00 4.33
N PRO A 764 -27.45 -27.54 3.61
CA PRO A 764 -28.78 -27.79 4.17
C PRO A 764 -28.76 -28.63 5.46
N LEU A 765 -27.99 -29.73 5.48
CA LEU A 765 -27.93 -30.64 6.63
C LEU A 765 -27.25 -30.04 7.88
N LEU A 766 -26.54 -28.92 7.72
CA LEU A 766 -25.90 -28.16 8.80
C LEU A 766 -26.73 -26.95 9.27
N VAL A 767 -27.78 -26.57 8.52
CA VAL A 767 -28.67 -25.42 8.83
C VAL A 767 -30.08 -25.88 9.23
N LEU A 768 -30.52 -27.04 8.75
CA LEU A 768 -31.77 -27.67 9.17
C LEU A 768 -31.70 -28.16 10.64
N PRO A 769 -32.81 -28.08 11.40
CA PRO A 769 -32.95 -28.76 12.68
C PRO A 769 -33.21 -30.27 12.46
N VAL A 770 -32.18 -31.01 12.03
CA VAL A 770 -32.21 -32.47 11.81
C VAL A 770 -31.53 -33.26 12.93
N PRO A 771 -31.86 -34.57 13.11
CA PRO A 771 -31.21 -35.42 14.10
C PRO A 771 -29.69 -35.51 13.92
N GLN A 772 -28.94 -35.62 15.03
CA GLN A 772 -27.48 -35.54 15.05
C GLN A 772 -26.75 -36.43 14.01
N PRO A 773 -27.16 -37.68 13.71
CA PRO A 773 -26.51 -38.48 12.66
C PRO A 773 -26.58 -37.84 11.26
N VAL A 774 -27.63 -37.08 10.97
CA VAL A 774 -27.82 -36.34 9.71
C VAL A 774 -26.93 -35.09 9.68
N THR A 775 -26.81 -34.39 10.81
CA THR A 775 -25.88 -33.25 10.96
C THR A 775 -24.42 -33.70 10.83
N SER A 776 -24.07 -34.86 11.40
CA SER A 776 -22.74 -35.47 11.27
C SER A 776 -22.45 -35.96 9.85
N LEU A 777 -23.46 -36.46 9.11
CA LEU A 777 -23.34 -36.69 7.67
C LEU A 777 -23.09 -35.37 6.91
N GLY A 778 -23.76 -34.28 7.29
CA GLY A 778 -23.50 -32.93 6.79
C GLY A 778 -22.03 -32.51 6.97
N TRP A 779 -21.48 -32.67 8.18
CA TRP A 779 -20.07 -32.39 8.46
C TRP A 779 -19.13 -33.33 7.69
N ALA A 780 -19.43 -34.62 7.60
CA ALA A 780 -18.61 -35.58 6.85
C ALA A 780 -18.52 -35.24 5.35
N LEU A 781 -19.63 -34.81 4.73
CA LEU A 781 -19.67 -34.34 3.35
C LEU A 781 -18.82 -33.07 3.15
N VAL A 782 -18.93 -32.10 4.06
CA VAL A 782 -18.18 -30.83 3.98
C VAL A 782 -16.69 -31.04 4.20
N LEU A 783 -16.31 -31.75 5.27
CA LEU A 783 -14.91 -32.00 5.63
C LEU A 783 -14.23 -32.96 4.66
N GLY A 784 -14.93 -33.99 4.17
CA GLY A 784 -14.43 -34.87 3.10
C GLY A 784 -14.16 -34.11 1.81
N SER A 785 -15.05 -33.18 1.43
CA SER A 785 -14.86 -32.31 0.27
C SER A 785 -13.66 -31.35 0.43
N ALA A 786 -13.53 -30.71 1.60
CA ALA A 786 -12.42 -29.82 1.91
C ALA A 786 -11.07 -30.57 1.96
N LEU A 787 -11.00 -31.71 2.65
CA LEU A 787 -9.81 -32.55 2.76
C LEU A 787 -9.35 -33.06 1.39
N ALA A 788 -10.28 -33.52 0.55
CA ALA A 788 -9.98 -33.94 -0.83
C ALA A 788 -9.41 -32.79 -1.68
N PHE A 789 -9.88 -31.55 -1.50
CA PHE A 789 -9.26 -30.39 -2.15
C PHE A 789 -7.87 -30.08 -1.59
N VAL A 790 -7.68 -30.07 -0.27
CA VAL A 790 -6.37 -29.80 0.36
C VAL A 790 -5.33 -30.82 -0.10
N ALA A 791 -5.67 -32.10 -0.17
CA ALA A 791 -4.77 -33.15 -0.68
C ALA A 791 -4.35 -32.90 -2.14
N LEU A 792 -5.27 -32.49 -3.02
CA LEU A 792 -4.96 -32.16 -4.42
C LEU A 792 -4.13 -30.87 -4.53
N ALA A 793 -4.43 -29.85 -3.72
CA ALA A 793 -3.68 -28.59 -3.68
C ALA A 793 -2.24 -28.78 -3.17
N VAL A 794 -2.05 -29.56 -2.10
CA VAL A 794 -0.72 -29.98 -1.62
C VAL A 794 0.01 -30.79 -2.69
N THR A 795 -0.66 -31.72 -3.37
CA THR A 795 -0.06 -32.49 -4.47
C THR A 795 0.42 -31.58 -5.61
N ALA A 796 -0.38 -30.60 -6.03
CA ALA A 796 -0.01 -29.63 -7.06
C ALA A 796 1.18 -28.73 -6.62
N LEU A 797 1.20 -28.30 -5.35
CA LEU A 797 2.29 -27.52 -4.77
C LEU A 797 3.60 -28.32 -4.66
N LEU A 798 3.54 -29.59 -4.26
CA LEU A 798 4.71 -30.47 -4.17
C LEU A 798 5.29 -30.79 -5.54
N ARG A 799 4.43 -31.11 -6.54
CA ARG A 799 4.84 -31.28 -7.96
C ARG A 799 5.45 -30.02 -8.59
N SER A 800 5.25 -28.86 -7.98
CA SER A 800 5.78 -27.57 -8.44
C SER A 800 7.04 -27.11 -7.68
N ARG A 801 7.60 -27.94 -6.79
CA ARG A 801 8.92 -27.70 -6.19
C ARG A 801 10.00 -28.31 -7.09
N PRO A 802 11.13 -27.62 -7.33
CA PRO A 802 12.24 -28.21 -8.08
C PRO A 802 12.88 -29.34 -7.26
N ALA A 803 12.91 -30.54 -7.81
CA ALA A 803 13.61 -31.67 -7.19
C ALA A 803 15.12 -31.41 -7.19
N HIS A 804 15.76 -31.46 -6.02
CA HIS A 804 17.21 -31.50 -5.93
C HIS A 804 17.70 -32.94 -6.13
N GLY A 805 18.63 -33.11 -7.07
CA GLY A 805 19.55 -34.25 -7.14
C GLY A 805 18.94 -35.65 -7.21
N ARG A 806 18.68 -36.15 -8.42
CA ARG A 806 18.94 -37.57 -8.70
C ARG A 806 19.29 -37.81 -10.16
N SER A 807 20.55 -38.18 -10.38
CA SER A 807 21.05 -38.75 -11.62
C SER A 807 20.81 -40.26 -11.67
N SER A 808 20.65 -40.75 -12.89
CA SER A 808 21.37 -41.87 -13.50
C SER A 808 21.17 -41.71 -15.02
N ASP A 809 21.65 -42.65 -15.85
CA ASP A 809 21.31 -42.77 -17.27
C ASP A 809 20.56 -44.09 -17.52
N THR A 810 19.63 -44.17 -18.49
CA THR A 810 19.25 -45.40 -19.23
C THR A 810 18.21 -45.17 -20.35
N ALA A 811 18.70 -45.27 -21.59
CA ALA A 811 18.22 -46.19 -22.62
C ALA A 811 16.86 -45.96 -23.34
N SER A 812 16.99 -45.33 -24.53
CA SER A 812 16.74 -45.96 -25.85
C SER A 812 15.32 -46.28 -26.36
N ALA A 813 14.99 -45.59 -27.47
CA ALA A 813 14.61 -46.14 -28.78
C ALA A 813 13.49 -47.19 -28.93
N THR A 814 12.51 -46.85 -29.78
CA THR A 814 12.17 -47.70 -30.94
C THR A 814 11.55 -46.84 -32.05
N ALA A 815 11.77 -47.21 -33.32
CA ALA A 815 11.12 -46.57 -34.46
C ALA A 815 9.72 -47.16 -34.69
N GLY A 816 8.84 -46.41 -35.36
CA GLY A 816 7.50 -46.86 -35.71
C GLY A 816 6.73 -45.86 -36.56
N ASP A 817 6.73 -46.08 -37.88
CA ASP A 817 5.81 -45.41 -38.81
C ASP A 817 4.43 -46.09 -38.78
N GLY A 818 3.36 -45.38 -39.14
CA GLY A 818 1.99 -45.91 -39.24
C GLY A 818 0.88 -45.01 -38.71
N GLY A 819 -0.11 -44.71 -39.57
CA GLY A 819 -1.44 -44.24 -39.18
C GLY A 819 -2.42 -45.40 -38.93
N PRO A 820 -3.77 -45.23 -39.06
CA PRO A 820 -4.48 -44.01 -39.45
C PRO A 820 -5.72 -43.68 -38.55
N VAL A 821 -6.62 -42.87 -39.11
CA VAL A 821 -7.91 -42.34 -38.60
C VAL A 821 -8.81 -43.30 -37.78
N ALA A 822 -9.29 -42.81 -36.63
CA ALA A 822 -10.64 -43.04 -36.08
C ALA A 822 -11.09 -41.78 -35.32
N GLY A 823 -12.29 -41.21 -35.54
CA GLY A 823 -13.53 -41.63 -34.88
C GLY A 823 -13.60 -41.05 -33.45
N GLY A 824 -14.43 -40.07 -33.07
CA GLY A 824 -15.77 -39.72 -33.54
C GLY A 824 -16.76 -39.95 -32.38
N GLY A 825 -17.17 -38.90 -31.65
CA GLY A 825 -17.96 -39.09 -30.42
C GLY A 825 -18.62 -37.83 -29.83
N THR A 826 -19.94 -37.76 -29.90
CA THR A 826 -20.76 -36.67 -29.33
C THR A 826 -20.95 -36.82 -27.80
N GLY A 827 -20.32 -35.96 -27.01
CA GLY A 827 -20.25 -36.07 -25.54
C GLY A 827 -21.19 -35.19 -24.70
N ARG A 828 -22.48 -35.04 -25.05
CA ARG A 828 -23.44 -34.17 -24.31
C ARG A 828 -23.95 -34.79 -22.98
N ARG A 829 -23.06 -35.29 -22.11
CA ARG A 829 -23.40 -35.85 -20.79
C ARG A 829 -22.27 -35.68 -19.76
N GLN A 830 -22.53 -34.95 -18.67
CA GLN A 830 -21.97 -35.18 -17.31
C GLN A 830 -22.41 -34.18 -16.23
N SER A 831 -23.13 -33.10 -16.56
CA SER A 831 -23.50 -32.04 -15.59
C SER A 831 -24.75 -32.30 -14.73
N LEU A 832 -25.56 -33.34 -15.01
CA LEU A 832 -26.82 -33.59 -14.29
C LEU A 832 -26.67 -33.64 -12.75
N PRO A 833 -25.76 -34.43 -12.13
CA PRO A 833 -25.68 -34.51 -10.67
C PRO A 833 -25.22 -33.20 -10.03
N ALA A 834 -24.41 -32.39 -10.72
CA ALA A 834 -24.02 -31.06 -10.24
C ALA A 834 -25.20 -30.08 -10.25
N VAL A 835 -26.03 -30.09 -11.31
CA VAL A 835 -27.25 -29.27 -11.38
C VAL A 835 -28.27 -29.73 -10.33
N ALA A 836 -28.51 -31.03 -10.22
CA ALA A 836 -29.44 -31.59 -9.23
C ALA A 836 -29.02 -31.26 -7.79
N GLY A 837 -27.74 -31.48 -7.43
CA GLY A 837 -27.25 -31.19 -6.08
C GLY A 837 -27.34 -29.71 -5.68
N VAL A 838 -27.07 -28.78 -6.61
CA VAL A 838 -27.22 -27.34 -6.34
C VAL A 838 -28.70 -26.95 -6.20
N VAL A 839 -29.58 -27.41 -7.10
CA VAL A 839 -31.01 -27.08 -7.07
C VAL A 839 -31.69 -27.69 -5.83
N VAL A 840 -31.44 -28.96 -5.52
CA VAL A 840 -31.98 -29.63 -4.33
C VAL A 840 -31.43 -28.97 -3.05
N GLY A 841 -30.15 -28.62 -3.00
CA GLY A 841 -29.59 -27.88 -1.87
C GLY A 841 -30.27 -26.52 -1.65
N CYS A 842 -30.45 -25.73 -2.70
CA CYS A 842 -31.13 -24.43 -2.60
C CYS A 842 -32.59 -24.56 -2.14
N LEU A 843 -33.33 -25.56 -2.66
CA LEU A 843 -34.73 -25.80 -2.29
C LEU A 843 -34.87 -26.31 -0.84
N LEU A 844 -34.01 -27.24 -0.41
CA LEU A 844 -34.00 -27.74 0.97
C LEU A 844 -33.64 -26.65 1.97
N THR A 845 -32.68 -25.77 1.66
CA THR A 845 -32.36 -24.65 2.55
C THR A 845 -33.42 -23.55 2.53
N ALA A 846 -34.12 -23.31 1.41
CA ALA A 846 -35.26 -22.40 1.39
C ALA A 846 -36.38 -22.89 2.34
N ALA A 847 -36.66 -24.19 2.35
CA ALA A 847 -37.54 -24.81 3.33
C ALA A 847 -36.96 -24.75 4.76
N ALA A 848 -35.64 -24.96 4.92
CA ALA A 848 -34.97 -24.91 6.22
C ALA A 848 -35.09 -23.54 6.90
N VAL A 849 -34.82 -22.46 6.16
CA VAL A 849 -34.91 -21.09 6.68
C VAL A 849 -36.34 -20.76 7.08
N ALA A 850 -37.35 -21.20 6.31
CA ALA A 850 -38.74 -21.06 6.71
C ALA A 850 -39.04 -21.79 8.03
N VAL A 851 -38.72 -23.09 8.14
CA VAL A 851 -39.00 -23.91 9.33
C VAL A 851 -38.26 -23.40 10.57
N ALA A 852 -36.97 -23.06 10.44
CA ALA A 852 -36.13 -22.56 11.54
C ALA A 852 -36.55 -21.17 12.05
N THR A 853 -37.35 -20.42 11.28
CA THR A 853 -37.98 -19.19 11.76
C THR A 853 -39.31 -19.40 12.50
N THR A 854 -39.82 -20.64 12.62
CA THR A 854 -41.21 -20.90 13.07
C THR A 854 -41.42 -21.89 14.23
N GLY A 855 -40.41 -22.57 14.80
CA GLY A 855 -40.65 -23.46 15.97
C GLY A 855 -39.42 -24.11 16.62
N ALA A 856 -39.59 -24.56 17.88
CA ALA A 856 -38.58 -25.25 18.71
C ALA A 856 -39.23 -26.13 19.81
N SER A 857 -38.51 -27.15 20.32
CA SER A 857 -38.96 -28.07 21.40
C SER A 857 -37.77 -28.67 22.18
N GLU A 858 -37.99 -29.16 23.42
CA GLU A 858 -36.95 -29.67 24.36
C GLU A 858 -37.09 -31.17 24.76
N PRO A 859 -36.06 -31.80 25.40
CA PRO A 859 -36.05 -33.22 25.82
C PRO A 859 -36.21 -33.48 27.36
N PRO A 860 -36.42 -34.74 27.82
CA PRO A 860 -36.86 -35.09 29.19
C PRO A 860 -35.73 -35.42 30.21
N ALA A 861 -36.11 -35.70 31.47
CA ALA A 861 -35.21 -35.87 32.64
C ALA A 861 -35.29 -37.25 33.35
N VAL A 862 -34.36 -37.52 34.29
CA VAL A 862 -34.12 -38.82 34.96
C VAL A 862 -34.11 -38.71 36.51
N THR A 863 -34.57 -39.76 37.20
CA THR A 863 -34.81 -39.80 38.67
C THR A 863 -33.69 -40.52 39.47
N ALA A 864 -33.58 -40.24 40.78
CA ALA A 864 -32.58 -40.82 41.68
C ALA A 864 -32.97 -42.19 42.27
N THR A 865 -32.00 -43.08 42.47
CA THR A 865 -32.21 -44.47 42.97
C THR A 865 -31.40 -44.85 44.21
N GLY A 866 -30.38 -44.08 44.61
CA GLY A 866 -29.55 -44.35 45.79
C GLY A 866 -28.42 -43.32 45.95
N SER A 867 -27.53 -43.48 46.93
CA SER A 867 -26.34 -42.62 47.06
C SER A 867 -25.12 -43.33 47.64
N ARG A 868 -23.91 -42.94 47.21
CA ARG A 868 -22.63 -43.54 47.63
C ARG A 868 -21.52 -42.50 47.70
N THR A 869 -20.67 -42.58 48.73
CA THR A 869 -19.45 -41.77 48.84
C THR A 869 -18.24 -42.57 48.36
N VAL A 870 -17.28 -41.91 47.69
CA VAL A 870 -16.01 -42.50 47.24
C VAL A 870 -14.87 -41.50 47.44
N ASP A 871 -13.77 -41.93 48.05
CA ASP A 871 -12.56 -41.12 48.17
C ASP A 871 -11.73 -41.15 46.87
N VAL A 872 -11.19 -40.00 46.47
CA VAL A 872 -10.44 -39.81 45.22
C VAL A 872 -9.16 -39.04 45.50
N THR A 873 -8.00 -39.66 45.26
CA THR A 873 -6.68 -39.06 45.47
C THR A 873 -6.10 -38.55 44.17
N LEU A 874 -5.59 -37.32 44.19
CA LEU A 874 -4.83 -36.68 43.11
C LEU A 874 -3.34 -36.75 43.48
N SER A 875 -2.55 -37.54 42.74
CA SER A 875 -1.10 -37.67 42.98
C SER A 875 -0.34 -38.30 41.81
N GLY A 876 0.92 -37.87 41.61
CA GLY A 876 1.84 -38.44 40.63
C GLY A 876 1.33 -38.35 39.20
N MET A 877 0.72 -37.22 38.85
CA MET A 877 0.00 -37.01 37.57
C MET A 877 -1.11 -38.04 37.29
N SER A 878 -1.67 -38.68 38.33
CA SER A 878 -2.78 -39.65 38.24
C SER A 878 -3.96 -39.27 39.13
N ILE A 879 -5.15 -39.76 38.78
CA ILE A 879 -6.36 -39.70 39.61
C ILE A 879 -6.69 -41.14 40.03
N ARG A 880 -6.85 -41.39 41.33
CA ARG A 880 -7.08 -42.73 41.87
C ARG A 880 -8.31 -42.76 42.79
N PRO A 881 -9.30 -43.65 42.57
CA PRO A 881 -9.37 -44.63 41.49
C PRO A 881 -9.63 -43.98 40.11
N ALA A 882 -9.03 -44.54 39.06
CA ALA A 882 -9.20 -44.05 37.69
C ALA A 882 -10.55 -44.44 37.07
N VAL A 883 -11.25 -45.43 37.64
CA VAL A 883 -12.63 -45.79 37.28
C VAL A 883 -13.45 -45.95 38.55
N ILE A 884 -14.66 -45.40 38.57
CA ILE A 884 -15.69 -45.61 39.59
C ILE A 884 -16.92 -46.22 38.93
N GLU A 885 -17.36 -47.36 39.43
CA GLU A 885 -18.57 -48.05 38.95
C GLU A 885 -19.72 -47.91 39.96
N ALA A 886 -20.91 -47.58 39.46
CA ALA A 886 -22.13 -47.44 40.24
C ALA A 886 -23.39 -47.73 39.39
N PRO A 887 -24.49 -48.23 39.97
CA PRO A 887 -25.74 -48.42 39.23
C PRO A 887 -26.37 -47.11 38.72
N VAL A 888 -27.17 -47.22 37.65
CA VAL A 888 -27.92 -46.09 37.07
C VAL A 888 -28.84 -45.43 38.11
N GLY A 889 -28.86 -44.10 38.12
CA GLY A 889 -29.62 -43.26 39.07
C GLY A 889 -28.92 -43.02 40.41
N THR A 890 -27.75 -43.61 40.66
CA THR A 890 -26.99 -43.39 41.91
C THR A 890 -26.47 -41.96 42.00
N VAL A 891 -26.68 -41.32 43.15
CA VAL A 891 -26.10 -40.02 43.51
C VAL A 891 -24.74 -40.23 44.17
N LEU A 892 -23.67 -40.00 43.41
CA LEU A 892 -22.30 -40.12 43.91
C LEU A 892 -21.85 -38.86 44.67
N THR A 893 -21.01 -39.06 45.68
CA THR A 893 -20.33 -37.99 46.42
C THR A 893 -18.83 -38.30 46.49
N LEU A 894 -18.02 -37.56 45.73
CA LEU A 894 -16.58 -37.77 45.68
C LEU A 894 -15.89 -36.92 46.75
N ARG A 895 -15.07 -37.52 47.61
CA ARG A 895 -14.18 -36.78 48.52
C ARG A 895 -12.80 -36.74 47.88
N VAL A 896 -12.46 -35.59 47.31
CA VAL A 896 -11.25 -35.41 46.52
C VAL A 896 -10.14 -34.84 47.40
N THR A 897 -8.99 -35.50 47.44
CA THR A 897 -7.81 -35.08 48.23
C THR A 897 -6.61 -34.92 47.32
N ASN A 898 -5.93 -33.78 47.41
CA ASN A 898 -4.64 -33.59 46.76
C ASN A 898 -3.51 -34.11 47.66
N ALA A 899 -2.81 -35.14 47.22
CA ALA A 899 -1.65 -35.73 47.91
C ALA A 899 -0.32 -35.45 47.17
N ASP A 900 -0.35 -34.62 46.13
CA ASP A 900 0.84 -34.15 45.42
C ASP A 900 1.39 -32.84 46.05
N ALA A 901 2.62 -32.46 45.72
CA ALA A 901 3.15 -31.14 46.04
C ALA A 901 2.56 -30.05 45.12
N GLN A 902 2.19 -30.43 43.89
CA GLN A 902 1.58 -29.53 42.92
C GLN A 902 0.08 -29.30 43.19
N ARG A 903 -0.45 -28.13 42.80
CA ARG A 903 -1.89 -27.84 42.89
C ARG A 903 -2.69 -28.63 41.84
N HIS A 904 -3.84 -29.16 42.24
CA HIS A 904 -4.74 -29.95 41.40
C HIS A 904 -6.22 -29.65 41.72
N ASP A 905 -7.14 -29.95 40.79
CA ASP A 905 -8.58 -29.99 41.04
C ASP A 905 -9.20 -31.24 40.39
N LEU A 906 -10.51 -31.45 40.59
CA LEU A 906 -11.30 -32.42 39.85
C LEU A 906 -12.54 -31.73 39.27
N ARG A 907 -12.72 -31.84 37.96
CA ARG A 907 -13.94 -31.41 37.24
C ARG A 907 -14.53 -32.58 36.48
N LEU A 908 -15.85 -32.65 36.45
CA LEU A 908 -16.64 -33.65 35.73
C LEU A 908 -17.26 -33.07 34.45
N ALA A 909 -17.54 -33.94 33.48
CA ALA A 909 -18.16 -33.59 32.20
C ALA A 909 -19.54 -32.92 32.36
N THR A 910 -20.30 -33.31 33.38
CA THR A 910 -21.61 -32.76 33.75
C THR A 910 -21.56 -31.33 34.29
N GLY A 911 -20.36 -30.81 34.60
CA GLY A 911 -20.11 -29.42 34.96
C GLY A 911 -19.59 -29.22 36.38
N GLU A 912 -19.93 -30.11 37.31
CA GLU A 912 -19.49 -30.07 38.71
C GLU A 912 -17.96 -30.10 38.82
N ARG A 913 -17.41 -29.31 39.77
CA ARG A 913 -15.97 -29.19 40.02
C ARG A 913 -15.63 -28.91 41.48
N THR A 914 -14.44 -29.33 41.92
CA THR A 914 -13.84 -28.84 43.16
C THR A 914 -13.27 -27.42 42.99
N PRO A 915 -12.95 -26.71 44.09
CA PRO A 915 -11.93 -25.67 44.07
C PRO A 915 -10.55 -26.25 43.72
N MET A 916 -9.58 -25.36 43.47
CA MET A 916 -8.17 -25.73 43.28
C MET A 916 -7.52 -26.07 44.63
N LEU A 917 -7.09 -27.31 44.80
CA LEU A 917 -6.58 -27.86 46.05
C LEU A 917 -5.06 -27.72 46.14
N THR A 918 -4.55 -27.19 47.25
CA THR A 918 -3.12 -27.26 47.60
C THR A 918 -2.76 -28.65 48.13
N SER A 919 -1.45 -28.94 48.26
CA SER A 919 -0.96 -30.17 48.87
C SER A 919 -1.62 -30.42 50.23
N GLY A 920 -2.09 -31.65 50.47
CA GLY A 920 -2.80 -32.07 51.69
C GLY A 920 -4.26 -31.60 51.79
N GLN A 921 -4.77 -30.77 50.86
CA GLN A 921 -6.12 -30.21 50.93
C GLN A 921 -7.16 -31.14 50.30
N SER A 922 -8.33 -31.23 50.92
CA SER A 922 -9.49 -31.99 50.42
C SER A 922 -10.72 -31.12 50.17
N ALA A 923 -11.57 -31.52 49.23
CA ALA A 923 -12.92 -30.98 49.02
C ALA A 923 -13.89 -32.06 48.52
N THR A 924 -15.19 -31.88 48.81
CA THR A 924 -16.24 -32.85 48.47
C THR A 924 -17.08 -32.38 47.28
N LEU A 925 -17.43 -33.30 46.38
CA LEU A 925 -18.18 -33.02 45.16
C LEU A 925 -19.37 -33.99 45.02
N LYS A 926 -20.60 -33.48 45.10
CA LYS A 926 -21.83 -34.29 44.98
C LYS A 926 -22.45 -34.12 43.60
N LEU A 927 -22.75 -35.24 42.94
CA LEU A 927 -23.28 -35.30 41.58
C LEU A 927 -24.81 -35.32 41.55
N LYS A 928 -25.39 -35.02 40.38
CA LYS A 928 -26.75 -35.44 40.02
C LYS A 928 -26.85 -36.98 39.85
N PRO A 929 -28.06 -37.57 39.79
CA PRO A 929 -28.25 -39.01 39.54
C PRO A 929 -27.52 -39.48 38.27
N LEU A 930 -26.75 -40.55 38.40
CA LEU A 930 -25.91 -41.08 37.31
C LEU A 930 -26.76 -41.78 36.23
N GLY A 931 -27.25 -41.03 35.24
CA GLY A 931 -27.97 -41.59 34.08
C GLY A 931 -27.07 -42.27 33.04
N GLU A 932 -25.90 -41.67 32.79
CA GLU A 932 -24.96 -42.06 31.74
C GLU A 932 -23.50 -41.90 32.21
N ALA A 933 -22.51 -42.23 31.37
CA ALA A 933 -21.10 -42.25 31.76
C ALA A 933 -20.52 -40.84 31.88
N VAL A 934 -19.93 -40.52 33.04
CA VAL A 934 -19.39 -39.18 33.35
C VAL A 934 -17.88 -39.25 33.49
N ASP A 935 -17.15 -38.67 32.52
CA ASP A 935 -15.70 -38.50 32.62
C ASP A 935 -15.33 -37.34 33.56
N GLY A 936 -14.20 -37.48 34.26
CA GLY A 936 -13.62 -36.49 35.14
C GLY A 936 -12.12 -36.27 34.90
N TRP A 937 -11.61 -35.08 35.20
CA TRP A 937 -10.20 -34.75 34.99
C TRP A 937 -9.72 -33.58 35.86
N CYS A 938 -8.39 -33.46 36.01
CA CYS A 938 -7.74 -32.28 36.55
C CYS A 938 -7.65 -31.18 35.48
N THR A 939 -8.11 -29.97 35.79
CA THR A 939 -8.21 -28.85 34.83
C THR A 939 -6.91 -28.06 34.67
N VAL A 940 -5.92 -28.30 35.53
CA VAL A 940 -4.61 -27.65 35.47
C VAL A 940 -3.95 -27.95 34.11
N ALA A 941 -3.39 -26.91 33.48
CA ALA A 941 -2.93 -26.97 32.10
C ALA A 941 -1.90 -28.09 31.87
N GLY A 942 -2.19 -29.00 30.94
CA GLY A 942 -1.38 -30.18 30.63
C GLY A 942 -1.71 -31.43 31.45
N HIS A 943 -2.34 -31.32 32.63
CA HIS A 943 -2.54 -32.46 33.53
C HIS A 943 -3.50 -33.52 32.96
N ARG A 944 -4.62 -33.11 32.36
CA ARG A 944 -5.52 -34.01 31.62
C ARG A 944 -4.77 -34.72 30.47
N ALA A 945 -3.90 -34.02 29.75
CA ALA A 945 -3.14 -34.57 28.62
C ALA A 945 -2.03 -35.55 29.07
N ALA A 946 -1.52 -35.38 30.29
CA ALA A 946 -0.56 -36.27 30.93
C ALA A 946 -1.19 -37.47 31.67
N GLY A 947 -2.53 -37.63 31.63
CA GLY A 947 -3.22 -38.77 32.21
C GLY A 947 -3.98 -38.53 33.52
N MET A 948 -4.11 -37.29 34.00
CA MET A 948 -5.02 -36.96 35.12
C MET A 948 -6.49 -36.96 34.68
N THR A 949 -6.99 -38.15 34.42
CA THR A 949 -8.37 -38.47 34.02
C THR A 949 -8.92 -39.63 34.85
N MET A 950 -10.23 -39.62 35.10
CA MET A 950 -10.99 -40.73 35.66
C MET A 950 -12.32 -40.88 34.91
N ARG A 951 -12.97 -42.04 35.01
CA ARG A 951 -14.30 -42.29 34.44
C ARG A 951 -15.27 -42.81 35.49
N ILE A 952 -16.48 -42.26 35.52
CA ILE A 952 -17.59 -42.76 36.33
C ILE A 952 -18.52 -43.52 35.37
N ALA A 953 -18.58 -44.84 35.50
CA ALA A 953 -19.32 -45.71 34.59
C ALA A 953 -20.61 -46.22 35.25
N PRO A 954 -21.79 -45.98 34.65
CA PRO A 954 -23.01 -46.70 35.03
C PRO A 954 -22.87 -48.17 34.63
N THR A 955 -22.95 -49.08 35.59
CA THR A 955 -22.88 -50.51 35.31
C THR A 955 -24.23 -51.03 34.78
N GLY A 956 -24.33 -51.25 33.46
CA GLY A 956 -25.56 -51.79 32.85
C GLY A 956 -25.71 -51.81 31.31
N SER A 957 -24.66 -51.58 30.49
CA SER A 957 -24.77 -51.60 29.01
C SER A 957 -23.45 -52.02 28.31
N THR A 958 -23.47 -52.42 27.02
CA THR A 958 -22.53 -53.42 26.45
C THR A 958 -21.88 -53.14 25.06
N ALA A 959 -20.57 -53.51 24.92
CA ALA A 959 -19.80 -53.87 23.68
C ALA A 959 -19.44 -52.77 22.62
N ALA A 960 -18.35 -52.81 21.79
CA ALA A 960 -17.07 -53.57 21.70
C ALA A 960 -16.03 -52.89 20.71
N THR A 961 -14.90 -53.56 20.32
CA THR A 961 -13.58 -52.92 19.97
C THR A 961 -12.74 -53.54 18.80
N ARG A 962 -11.92 -52.76 18.01
CA ARG A 962 -10.50 -53.05 17.53
C ARG A 962 -9.86 -52.12 16.43
N ALA A 963 -8.57 -52.37 16.06
CA ALA A 963 -7.66 -51.67 15.10
C ALA A 963 -6.90 -52.68 14.16
N GLY A 964 -5.90 -52.42 13.26
CA GLY A 964 -4.95 -51.29 13.01
C GLY A 964 -4.23 -51.34 11.61
N SER A 965 -2.93 -50.97 11.44
CA SER A 965 -2.30 -50.65 10.10
C SER A 965 -0.78 -50.86 9.88
N SER A 966 -0.29 -51.03 8.63
CA SER A 966 1.13 -50.86 8.18
C SER A 966 1.29 -50.53 6.67
N THR A 967 2.52 -50.30 6.13
CA THR A 967 2.78 -49.59 4.84
C THR A 967 4.01 -50.07 4.02
N GLY A 968 4.08 -49.78 2.70
CA GLY A 968 5.31 -49.92 1.88
C GLY A 968 5.26 -49.26 0.47
N HIS A 969 6.43 -48.83 -0.06
CA HIS A 969 6.64 -48.22 -1.40
C HIS A 969 8.12 -48.37 -1.83
N ASN A 970 8.44 -48.42 -3.14
CA ASN A 970 9.73 -47.96 -3.73
C ASN A 970 9.73 -47.94 -5.28
N GLY A 971 10.67 -47.22 -5.91
CA GLY A 971 10.93 -47.17 -7.36
C GLY A 971 12.00 -46.14 -7.78
N HIS A 972 12.76 -46.41 -8.86
CA HIS A 972 13.96 -45.66 -9.32
C HIS A 972 14.04 -45.62 -10.87
N GLY A 973 14.78 -44.66 -11.47
CA GLY A 973 15.52 -44.91 -12.74
C GLY A 973 15.10 -44.31 -14.10
N THR A 974 15.11 -42.96 -14.26
CA THR A 974 16.03 -42.19 -15.18
C THR A 974 16.11 -42.53 -16.73
N PRO A 975 16.98 -41.93 -17.60
CA PRO A 975 16.54 -41.19 -18.81
C PRO A 975 17.43 -41.36 -20.10
N ALA A 976 17.21 -40.54 -21.14
CA ALA A 976 18.26 -40.01 -22.06
C ALA A 976 17.71 -38.93 -23.04
N ASP A 977 18.65 -38.25 -23.72
CA ASP A 977 18.56 -37.45 -24.96
C ASP A 977 18.15 -35.96 -24.96
N ALA A 978 18.87 -35.22 -25.81
CA ALA A 978 18.71 -33.81 -26.20
C ALA A 978 18.00 -33.72 -27.59
N GLN A 979 17.61 -32.58 -28.17
CA GLN A 979 18.21 -31.24 -28.14
C GLN A 979 17.20 -30.15 -28.55
N ALA A 980 17.67 -28.88 -28.60
CA ALA A 980 17.01 -27.66 -29.09
C ALA A 980 15.87 -27.06 -28.22
N GLY A 981 15.99 -25.75 -27.93
CA GLY A 981 14.93 -24.94 -27.30
C GLY A 981 15.22 -24.35 -25.91
N GLY A 982 16.43 -24.53 -25.35
CA GLY A 982 16.86 -23.89 -24.11
C GLY A 982 17.48 -22.50 -24.32
N GLY A 983 17.26 -21.56 -23.41
CA GLY A 983 17.90 -20.24 -23.44
C GLY A 983 19.36 -20.31 -22.98
N THR A 984 20.30 -20.12 -23.90
CA THR A 984 21.75 -20.10 -23.62
C THR A 984 22.10 -18.89 -22.76
N ARG A 985 22.83 -19.10 -21.67
CA ARG A 985 23.49 -18.02 -20.91
C ARG A 985 24.69 -17.54 -21.73
N LEU A 986 24.93 -16.23 -21.77
CA LEU A 986 26.16 -15.67 -22.37
C LEU A 986 27.39 -16.25 -21.66
N ASP A 987 28.35 -16.76 -22.44
CA ASP A 987 29.68 -17.12 -21.96
C ASP A 987 30.61 -15.92 -22.14
N LEU A 988 30.65 -15.07 -21.12
CA LEU A 988 31.46 -13.84 -21.12
C LEU A 988 32.97 -14.12 -20.99
N ALA A 989 33.35 -15.35 -20.62
CA ALA A 989 34.74 -15.79 -20.47
C ALA A 989 35.31 -16.43 -21.75
N ALA A 990 34.47 -16.72 -22.75
CA ALA A 990 34.94 -17.09 -24.09
C ALA A 990 35.72 -15.94 -24.75
N PRO A 991 36.66 -16.22 -25.67
CA PRO A 991 37.37 -15.17 -26.41
C PRO A 991 36.46 -14.48 -27.44
N MET A 992 36.72 -13.19 -27.69
CA MET A 992 36.13 -12.45 -28.81
C MET A 992 36.56 -13.03 -30.17
N SER A 993 35.76 -12.83 -31.22
CA SER A 993 36.08 -13.34 -32.55
C SER A 993 37.36 -12.70 -33.13
N PRO A 994 38.15 -13.44 -33.93
CA PRO A 994 39.32 -12.88 -34.60
C PRO A 994 38.98 -11.64 -35.45
N GLY A 995 39.66 -10.52 -35.19
CA GLY A 995 39.40 -9.24 -35.85
C GLY A 995 38.31 -8.36 -35.22
N TRP A 996 37.74 -8.76 -34.08
CA TRP A 996 36.94 -7.84 -33.26
C TRP A 996 37.80 -6.67 -32.74
N THR A 997 37.17 -5.50 -32.61
CA THR A 997 37.76 -4.32 -31.98
C THR A 997 36.76 -3.70 -30.99
N PRO A 998 37.22 -3.16 -29.85
CA PRO A 998 36.36 -2.45 -28.92
C PRO A 998 35.89 -1.11 -29.50
N TYR A 999 34.78 -0.59 -28.98
CA TYR A 999 34.45 0.83 -29.13
C TYR A 999 35.50 1.68 -28.40
N ASP A 1000 36.00 2.73 -29.06
CA ASP A 1000 36.96 3.67 -28.47
C ASP A 1000 36.29 4.47 -27.34
N ALA A 1001 36.61 4.13 -26.10
CA ALA A 1001 36.10 4.82 -24.92
C ALA A 1001 36.78 6.17 -24.67
N THR A 1002 37.88 6.52 -25.36
CA THR A 1002 38.63 7.74 -25.06
C THR A 1002 37.86 8.99 -25.51
N LEU A 1003 37.60 9.89 -24.57
CA LEU A 1003 36.85 11.11 -24.85
C LEU A 1003 37.79 12.24 -25.26
N LYS A 1004 37.78 12.56 -26.56
CA LYS A 1004 38.59 13.66 -27.11
C LYS A 1004 38.12 15.02 -26.55
N PRO A 1005 39.03 16.00 -26.38
CA PRO A 1005 38.68 17.35 -25.92
C PRO A 1005 37.59 18.01 -26.76
N ALA A 1006 36.85 18.96 -26.17
CA ALA A 1006 35.81 19.68 -26.89
C ALA A 1006 36.39 20.45 -28.10
N PRO A 1007 35.79 20.33 -29.30
CA PRO A 1007 36.26 21.04 -30.49
C PRO A 1007 36.14 22.56 -30.32
N GLY A 1008 37.05 23.30 -30.95
CA GLY A 1008 37.02 24.76 -30.98
C GLY A 1008 35.92 25.31 -31.90
N GLY A 1009 35.40 26.49 -31.56
CA GLY A 1009 34.27 27.13 -32.23
C GLY A 1009 33.03 27.20 -31.32
N THR A 1010 31.93 27.73 -31.86
CA THR A 1010 30.63 27.85 -31.15
C THR A 1010 29.43 27.37 -31.97
N GLU A 1011 29.62 27.01 -33.24
CA GLU A 1011 28.63 26.30 -34.05
C GLU A 1011 29.26 25.01 -34.61
N HIS A 1012 28.62 23.87 -34.32
CA HIS A 1012 29.09 22.52 -34.65
C HIS A 1012 28.16 21.89 -35.67
N HIS A 1013 28.69 21.57 -36.86
CA HIS A 1013 27.94 20.92 -37.94
C HIS A 1013 28.29 19.44 -38.05
N VAL A 1014 27.29 18.57 -37.98
CA VAL A 1014 27.49 17.11 -37.91
C VAL A 1014 26.49 16.40 -38.82
N GLU A 1015 26.92 15.38 -39.57
CA GLU A 1015 26.00 14.43 -40.22
C GLU A 1015 25.90 13.15 -39.39
N ILE A 1016 24.67 12.78 -39.02
CA ILE A 1016 24.35 11.51 -38.37
C ILE A 1016 23.52 10.65 -39.32
N ARG A 1017 23.97 9.42 -39.57
CA ARG A 1017 23.32 8.48 -40.49
C ARG A 1017 22.80 7.27 -39.71
N ALA A 1018 21.51 6.98 -39.81
CA ALA A 1018 20.96 5.71 -39.34
C ALA A 1018 21.28 4.56 -40.31
N ASP A 1019 21.63 3.39 -39.77
CA ASP A 1019 21.79 2.13 -40.50
C ASP A 1019 21.30 0.96 -39.63
N ASP A 1020 20.40 0.15 -40.18
CA ASP A 1020 19.73 -0.99 -39.52
C ASP A 1020 20.20 -2.36 -40.07
N THR A 1021 21.21 -2.39 -40.93
CA THR A 1021 21.65 -3.58 -41.68
C THR A 1021 22.86 -4.31 -41.08
N LEU A 1022 23.65 -3.63 -40.26
CA LEU A 1022 24.99 -4.06 -39.82
C LEU A 1022 24.96 -5.21 -38.79
N VAL A 1023 25.92 -6.13 -38.90
CA VAL A 1023 26.06 -7.29 -37.99
C VAL A 1023 27.35 -7.20 -37.17
N GLN A 1024 27.21 -6.83 -35.91
CA GLN A 1024 28.31 -6.66 -34.95
C GLN A 1024 28.40 -7.85 -33.98
N GLU A 1025 29.55 -8.01 -33.32
CA GLU A 1025 29.72 -8.91 -32.18
C GLU A 1025 29.38 -8.14 -30.89
N VAL A 1026 28.43 -8.67 -30.13
CA VAL A 1026 27.76 -7.95 -29.01
C VAL A 1026 28.08 -8.57 -27.65
N ALA A 1027 28.63 -9.79 -27.65
CA ALA A 1027 29.22 -10.53 -26.55
C ALA A 1027 30.18 -11.57 -27.16
N PRO A 1028 31.11 -12.18 -26.41
CA PRO A 1028 32.10 -13.10 -26.97
C PRO A 1028 31.46 -14.26 -27.77
N GLY A 1029 31.86 -14.41 -29.03
CA GLY A 1029 31.33 -15.42 -29.95
C GLY A 1029 29.88 -15.19 -30.42
N VAL A 1030 29.23 -14.08 -30.01
CA VAL A 1030 27.82 -13.81 -30.29
C VAL A 1030 27.67 -12.58 -31.19
N ARG A 1031 27.32 -12.84 -32.46
CA ARG A 1031 27.04 -11.80 -33.46
C ARG A 1031 25.54 -11.69 -33.75
N GLN A 1032 25.05 -10.46 -33.88
CA GLN A 1032 23.67 -10.18 -34.33
C GLN A 1032 23.59 -8.89 -35.14
N ARG A 1033 22.47 -8.70 -35.84
CA ARG A 1033 22.18 -7.41 -36.49
C ARG A 1033 21.87 -6.36 -35.43
N VAL A 1034 22.40 -5.16 -35.63
CA VAL A 1034 22.23 -4.00 -34.75
C VAL A 1034 21.75 -2.79 -35.55
N TRP A 1035 21.13 -1.83 -34.89
CA TRP A 1035 20.69 -0.57 -35.46
C TRP A 1035 21.52 0.56 -34.89
N THR A 1036 22.18 1.31 -35.76
CA THR A 1036 23.31 2.16 -35.40
C THR A 1036 23.08 3.62 -35.79
N PHE A 1037 23.89 4.49 -35.21
CA PHE A 1037 24.20 5.80 -35.79
C PHE A 1037 25.65 5.76 -36.28
N ASN A 1038 25.88 6.16 -37.53
CA ASN A 1038 27.19 6.18 -38.22
C ASN A 1038 27.95 4.84 -38.16
N GLY A 1039 27.23 3.73 -38.12
CA GLY A 1039 27.80 2.39 -38.13
C GLY A 1039 28.29 1.85 -36.80
N THR A 1040 28.17 2.60 -35.70
CA THR A 1040 28.60 2.19 -34.36
C THR A 1040 27.42 2.06 -33.37
N MET A 1041 27.61 1.21 -32.37
CA MET A 1041 26.76 1.11 -31.18
C MET A 1041 27.69 1.26 -29.97
N PRO A 1042 27.64 2.36 -29.19
CA PRO A 1042 26.79 3.54 -29.35
C PRO A 1042 27.13 4.36 -30.61
N GLY A 1043 26.30 5.35 -30.93
CA GLY A 1043 26.58 6.32 -31.99
C GLY A 1043 27.76 7.26 -31.69
N PRO A 1044 28.10 8.18 -32.61
CA PRO A 1044 29.12 9.20 -32.40
C PRO A 1044 28.87 10.05 -31.16
N VAL A 1045 29.92 10.34 -30.40
CA VAL A 1045 29.88 11.29 -29.29
C VAL A 1045 29.91 12.71 -29.85
N LEU A 1046 28.94 13.54 -29.47
CA LEU A 1046 28.99 14.98 -29.73
C LEU A 1046 29.59 15.66 -28.50
N ARG A 1047 30.55 16.57 -28.66
CA ARG A 1047 31.11 17.36 -27.54
C ARG A 1047 31.14 18.85 -27.86
N GLY A 1048 30.93 19.69 -26.85
CA GLY A 1048 30.98 21.15 -26.93
C GLY A 1048 30.88 21.80 -25.54
N LYS A 1049 30.62 23.10 -25.51
CA LYS A 1049 30.58 23.92 -24.29
C LYS A 1049 29.22 24.62 -24.12
N VAL A 1050 28.94 25.12 -22.91
CA VAL A 1050 27.67 25.80 -22.61
C VAL A 1050 27.50 27.04 -23.48
N GLY A 1051 26.43 27.03 -24.28
CA GLY A 1051 26.06 28.10 -25.19
C GLY A 1051 26.33 27.82 -26.67
N ASP A 1052 27.04 26.73 -26.99
CA ASP A 1052 27.30 26.28 -28.36
C ASP A 1052 26.01 25.85 -29.09
N VAL A 1053 26.04 25.90 -30.41
CA VAL A 1053 24.95 25.48 -31.28
C VAL A 1053 25.34 24.22 -32.05
N PHE A 1054 24.53 23.18 -31.98
CA PHE A 1054 24.68 21.97 -32.79
C PHE A 1054 23.67 22.02 -33.95
N THR A 1055 24.15 21.84 -35.17
CA THR A 1055 23.34 21.69 -36.39
C THR A 1055 23.58 20.30 -36.97
N VAL A 1056 22.71 19.36 -36.60
CA VAL A 1056 22.79 17.96 -37.01
C VAL A 1056 21.95 17.73 -38.25
N THR A 1057 22.58 17.28 -39.33
CA THR A 1057 21.86 16.69 -40.48
C THR A 1057 21.67 15.21 -40.18
N PHE A 1058 20.42 14.79 -39.95
CA PHE A 1058 20.09 13.38 -39.74
C PHE A 1058 19.61 12.76 -41.05
N VAL A 1059 20.29 11.71 -41.51
CA VAL A 1059 20.03 10.98 -42.75
C VAL A 1059 19.57 9.57 -42.41
N ASN A 1060 18.45 9.13 -42.96
CA ASN A 1060 18.04 7.73 -42.85
C ASN A 1060 18.68 6.92 -43.99
N GLY A 1061 19.72 6.15 -43.66
CA GLY A 1061 20.41 5.25 -44.58
C GLY A 1061 19.96 3.78 -44.50
N GLY A 1062 19.03 3.45 -43.59
CA GLY A 1062 18.56 2.09 -43.35
C GLY A 1062 17.34 1.68 -44.20
N THR A 1063 16.77 0.53 -43.87
CA THR A 1063 15.63 -0.10 -44.56
C THR A 1063 14.26 0.25 -43.97
N MET A 1064 14.21 0.67 -42.70
CA MET A 1064 12.98 1.11 -42.02
C MET A 1064 12.97 2.60 -41.68
N GLY A 1065 11.84 3.11 -41.18
CA GLY A 1065 11.73 4.48 -40.69
C GLY A 1065 12.54 4.70 -39.40
N HIS A 1066 13.28 5.81 -39.33
CA HIS A 1066 14.09 6.22 -38.19
C HIS A 1066 13.92 7.71 -37.88
N GLY A 1067 14.28 8.16 -36.68
CA GLY A 1067 14.22 9.54 -36.22
C GLY A 1067 15.34 9.82 -35.22
N ILE A 1068 15.42 11.04 -34.67
CA ILE A 1068 16.43 11.39 -33.67
C ILE A 1068 15.90 12.41 -32.64
N ASP A 1069 16.28 12.22 -31.38
CA ASP A 1069 15.97 13.07 -30.23
C ASP A 1069 17.26 13.35 -29.45
N PHE A 1070 17.46 14.59 -29.01
CA PHE A 1070 18.63 15.10 -28.30
C PHE A 1070 18.21 15.76 -26.98
N HIS A 1071 18.50 15.14 -25.84
CA HIS A 1071 18.03 15.67 -24.54
C HIS A 1071 18.74 16.97 -24.12
N ALA A 1072 19.87 17.30 -24.75
CA ALA A 1072 20.54 18.60 -24.65
C ALA A 1072 19.80 19.76 -25.37
N GLY A 1073 18.74 19.48 -26.15
CA GLY A 1073 18.05 20.46 -26.99
C GLY A 1073 16.60 20.74 -26.61
N ALA A 1074 16.23 22.02 -26.50
CA ALA A 1074 14.89 22.47 -26.08
C ALA A 1074 13.88 22.62 -27.26
N ASN A 1075 13.85 21.68 -28.21
CA ASN A 1075 13.03 21.75 -29.41
C ASN A 1075 11.63 21.11 -29.23
N ALA A 1076 10.63 21.60 -29.98
CA ALA A 1076 9.31 20.97 -30.04
C ALA A 1076 9.37 19.67 -30.88
N PRO A 1077 8.87 18.51 -30.39
CA PRO A 1077 9.06 17.22 -31.08
C PRO A 1077 8.48 17.13 -32.49
N ASP A 1078 7.34 17.77 -32.74
CA ASP A 1078 6.52 17.60 -33.95
C ASP A 1078 7.26 17.95 -35.27
N GLY A 1079 8.36 18.72 -35.18
CA GLY A 1079 9.25 19.04 -36.29
C GLY A 1079 10.44 18.07 -36.41
N PRO A 1080 11.57 18.35 -35.74
CA PRO A 1080 12.84 17.66 -35.98
C PRO A 1080 12.94 16.26 -35.34
N MET A 1081 12.05 15.88 -34.40
CA MET A 1081 12.03 14.54 -33.81
C MET A 1081 11.11 13.56 -34.56
N ARG A 1082 10.54 13.96 -35.71
CA ARG A 1082 9.69 13.07 -36.51
C ARG A 1082 10.48 11.90 -37.11
N THR A 1083 9.80 10.77 -37.35
CA THR A 1083 10.33 9.72 -38.22
C THR A 1083 10.50 10.24 -39.65
N ILE A 1084 11.62 9.89 -40.27
CA ILE A 1084 11.91 10.00 -41.70
C ILE A 1084 12.09 8.61 -42.33
N GLN A 1085 11.71 8.48 -43.60
CA GLN A 1085 11.77 7.23 -44.36
C GLN A 1085 13.17 6.95 -44.92
N PRO A 1086 13.49 5.72 -45.33
CA PRO A 1086 14.72 5.39 -46.06
C PRO A 1086 15.04 6.38 -47.18
N GLY A 1087 16.28 6.89 -47.19
CA GLY A 1087 16.76 7.88 -48.17
C GLY A 1087 16.40 9.35 -47.86
N GLU A 1088 15.46 9.62 -46.94
CA GLU A 1088 15.17 10.98 -46.49
C GLU A 1088 16.26 11.55 -45.58
N ARG A 1089 16.22 12.87 -45.38
CA ARG A 1089 17.03 13.59 -44.38
C ARG A 1089 16.23 14.69 -43.70
N LEU A 1090 16.59 15.03 -42.47
CA LEU A 1090 16.11 16.21 -41.72
C LEU A 1090 17.29 16.97 -41.12
N THR A 1091 17.07 18.22 -40.70
CA THR A 1091 18.05 19.00 -39.95
C THR A 1091 17.49 19.33 -38.56
N TYR A 1092 18.21 18.90 -37.53
CA TYR A 1092 17.94 19.19 -36.13
C TYR A 1092 18.97 20.22 -35.64
N ARG A 1093 18.55 21.47 -35.40
CA ARG A 1093 19.41 22.51 -34.81
C ARG A 1093 18.99 22.80 -33.37
N PHE A 1094 19.93 22.76 -32.43
CA PHE A 1094 19.70 23.14 -31.03
C PHE A 1094 20.87 23.93 -30.44
N ARG A 1095 20.65 24.57 -29.30
CA ARG A 1095 21.67 25.24 -28.50
C ARG A 1095 21.87 24.48 -27.18
N ALA A 1096 23.11 24.24 -26.81
CA ALA A 1096 23.49 23.60 -25.56
C ALA A 1096 23.46 24.59 -24.39
N ASP A 1097 22.25 24.99 -23.97
CA ASP A 1097 22.06 25.98 -22.90
C ASP A 1097 22.51 25.48 -21.50
N PHE A 1098 22.80 24.19 -21.33
CA PHE A 1098 23.14 23.56 -20.05
C PHE A 1098 24.28 22.53 -20.17
N ALA A 1099 25.16 22.50 -19.17
CA ALA A 1099 26.22 21.50 -19.04
C ALA A 1099 25.67 20.15 -18.57
N GLY A 1100 26.30 19.06 -19.01
CA GLY A 1100 25.86 17.70 -18.72
C GLY A 1100 26.42 16.67 -19.70
N ALA A 1101 26.34 15.39 -19.33
CA ALA A 1101 26.33 14.30 -20.29
C ALA A 1101 24.87 13.95 -20.57
N TRP A 1102 24.44 14.10 -21.81
CA TRP A 1102 23.05 13.98 -22.23
C TRP A 1102 22.88 12.78 -23.16
N LEU A 1103 21.80 12.02 -23.00
CA LEU A 1103 21.42 10.99 -23.96
C LEU A 1103 20.92 11.65 -25.27
N TYR A 1104 21.25 11.02 -26.40
CA TYR A 1104 20.49 11.15 -27.64
C TYR A 1104 20.12 9.76 -28.15
N HIS A 1105 18.97 9.62 -28.80
CA HIS A 1105 18.47 8.33 -29.26
C HIS A 1105 17.51 8.45 -30.45
N CYS A 1106 17.16 7.31 -31.06
CA CYS A 1106 16.08 7.29 -32.06
C CYS A 1106 14.73 7.66 -31.44
N SER A 1107 13.96 8.51 -32.12
CA SER A 1107 12.62 8.95 -31.70
C SER A 1107 11.47 8.13 -32.29
N THR A 1108 11.74 7.22 -33.23
CA THR A 1108 10.71 6.41 -33.90
C THR A 1108 10.10 5.38 -32.96
N MET A 1109 8.78 5.17 -33.09
CA MET A 1109 8.04 4.22 -32.27
C MET A 1109 8.08 2.80 -32.87
N PRO A 1110 8.33 1.75 -32.05
CA PRO A 1110 8.53 1.77 -30.59
C PRO A 1110 9.98 2.14 -30.19
N MET A 1111 10.16 3.27 -29.51
CA MET A 1111 11.50 3.79 -29.15
C MET A 1111 12.34 2.79 -28.35
N THR A 1112 11.70 2.01 -27.46
CA THR A 1112 12.35 0.97 -26.67
C THR A 1112 13.03 -0.10 -27.53
N GLN A 1113 12.50 -0.39 -28.72
CA GLN A 1113 13.10 -1.33 -29.67
C GLN A 1113 14.29 -0.69 -30.39
N HIS A 1114 14.19 0.57 -30.81
CA HIS A 1114 15.30 1.26 -31.45
C HIS A 1114 16.49 1.45 -30.50
N ILE A 1115 16.25 1.82 -29.25
CA ILE A 1115 17.31 1.94 -28.22
C ILE A 1115 17.91 0.55 -27.92
N ALA A 1116 17.08 -0.48 -27.69
CA ALA A 1116 17.54 -1.85 -27.42
C ALA A 1116 18.38 -2.48 -28.55
N ASN A 1117 18.21 -2.03 -29.80
CA ASN A 1117 18.99 -2.48 -30.95
C ASN A 1117 20.26 -1.66 -31.20
N GLY A 1118 20.50 -0.56 -30.46
CA GLY A 1118 21.74 0.22 -30.51
C GLY A 1118 21.63 1.70 -30.85
N MET A 1119 20.43 2.22 -31.14
CA MET A 1119 20.25 3.60 -31.61
C MET A 1119 20.25 4.63 -30.48
N TYR A 1120 21.40 4.77 -29.82
CA TYR A 1120 21.67 5.72 -28.75
C TYR A 1120 23.13 6.23 -28.79
N GLY A 1121 23.37 7.39 -28.22
CA GLY A 1121 24.71 7.99 -28.06
C GLY A 1121 24.69 9.13 -27.03
N ALA A 1122 25.81 9.85 -26.89
CA ALA A 1122 25.95 10.93 -25.92
C ALA A 1122 26.25 12.30 -26.55
N VAL A 1123 25.72 13.35 -25.92
CA VAL A 1123 26.17 14.73 -26.08
C VAL A 1123 26.83 15.17 -24.77
N ILE A 1124 28.13 15.47 -24.81
CA ILE A 1124 28.91 15.95 -23.67
C ILE A 1124 29.04 17.47 -23.77
N ILE A 1125 28.43 18.21 -22.84
CA ILE A 1125 28.56 19.66 -22.73
C ILE A 1125 29.37 19.97 -21.48
N ASP A 1126 30.61 20.40 -21.67
CA ASP A 1126 31.55 20.69 -20.60
C ASP A 1126 30.96 21.79 -19.67
N PRO A 1127 30.99 21.63 -18.33
CA PRO A 1127 30.63 22.70 -17.42
C PRO A 1127 31.64 23.87 -17.49
N PRO A 1128 31.20 25.10 -17.15
CA PRO A 1128 32.12 26.19 -16.88
C PRO A 1128 33.16 25.77 -15.84
N ASP A 1129 34.41 26.12 -16.09
CA ASP A 1129 35.56 25.84 -15.22
C ASP A 1129 35.76 24.34 -14.92
N LEU A 1130 35.50 23.47 -15.92
CA LEU A 1130 35.88 22.05 -15.90
C LEU A 1130 37.42 21.92 -15.78
N PRO A 1131 37.96 21.26 -14.74
CA PRO A 1131 39.41 21.05 -14.61
C PRO A 1131 39.96 20.13 -15.69
N GLU A 1132 41.22 20.31 -16.04
CA GLU A 1132 41.98 19.34 -16.86
C GLU A 1132 42.31 18.08 -16.03
N VAL A 1133 42.46 16.96 -16.73
CA VAL A 1133 42.73 15.61 -16.20
C VAL A 1133 43.58 14.85 -17.20
N ASP A 1134 44.36 13.88 -16.76
CA ASP A 1134 45.32 13.17 -17.61
C ASP A 1134 44.63 12.27 -18.64
N ARG A 1135 43.49 11.65 -18.28
CA ARG A 1135 42.65 10.85 -19.20
C ARG A 1135 41.16 11.09 -18.98
N GLU A 1136 40.42 11.20 -20.08
CA GLU A 1136 38.96 11.15 -20.10
C GLU A 1136 38.45 9.91 -20.83
N TYR A 1137 37.53 9.18 -20.19
CA TYR A 1137 36.81 8.04 -20.74
C TYR A 1137 35.30 8.32 -20.74
N LEU A 1138 34.56 7.70 -21.66
CA LEU A 1138 33.10 7.71 -21.70
C LEU A 1138 32.53 6.29 -21.75
N LEU A 1139 31.69 5.94 -20.78
CA LEU A 1139 31.00 4.64 -20.70
C LEU A 1139 29.48 4.83 -20.79
N ILE A 1140 28.90 4.44 -21.91
CA ILE A 1140 27.46 4.45 -22.14
C ILE A 1140 26.89 3.06 -21.84
N GLN A 1141 26.03 2.95 -20.83
CA GLN A 1141 25.40 1.68 -20.44
C GLN A 1141 24.19 1.39 -21.32
N GLY A 1142 24.17 0.22 -21.97
CA GLY A 1142 23.04 -0.32 -22.73
C GLY A 1142 22.60 -1.72 -22.26
N GLU A 1143 21.41 -2.13 -22.69
CA GLU A 1143 20.84 -3.47 -22.49
C GLU A 1143 20.98 -4.32 -23.75
N LEU A 1144 21.44 -5.56 -23.61
CA LEU A 1144 21.62 -6.49 -24.72
C LEU A 1144 20.42 -7.46 -24.83
N TYR A 1145 19.70 -7.35 -25.94
CA TYR A 1145 18.58 -8.23 -26.29
C TYR A 1145 18.92 -9.08 -27.51
N LEU A 1146 19.20 -10.37 -27.28
CA LEU A 1146 19.61 -11.31 -28.32
C LEU A 1146 18.43 -11.77 -29.18
N GLY A 1147 18.58 -11.66 -30.49
CA GLY A 1147 17.66 -12.17 -31.50
C GLY A 1147 17.66 -11.30 -32.75
N GLU A 1148 16.97 -11.75 -33.80
CA GLU A 1148 16.77 -10.92 -35.00
C GLU A 1148 16.00 -9.63 -34.62
N PRO A 1149 16.51 -8.42 -34.95
CA PRO A 1149 15.89 -7.15 -34.60
C PRO A 1149 14.42 -7.06 -35.00
N GLY A 1150 13.54 -6.91 -34.01
CA GLY A 1150 12.09 -6.81 -34.23
C GLY A 1150 11.34 -8.15 -34.37
N SER A 1151 12.02 -9.29 -34.25
CA SER A 1151 11.35 -10.59 -34.12
C SER A 1151 10.45 -10.64 -32.87
N GLU A 1152 9.33 -11.38 -32.93
CA GLU A 1152 8.42 -11.50 -31.76
C GLU A 1152 9.15 -11.97 -30.50
N ALA A 1153 10.16 -12.83 -30.65
CA ALA A 1153 10.99 -13.32 -29.55
C ALA A 1153 11.78 -12.17 -28.90
N GLN A 1154 12.55 -11.42 -29.69
CA GLN A 1154 13.38 -10.31 -29.18
C GLN A 1154 12.50 -9.19 -28.60
N VAL A 1155 11.43 -8.79 -29.31
CA VAL A 1155 10.47 -7.77 -28.85
C VAL A 1155 9.76 -8.21 -27.57
N ALA A 1156 9.46 -9.50 -27.40
CA ALA A 1156 8.93 -10.01 -26.14
C ALA A 1156 9.94 -9.88 -24.98
N LYS A 1157 11.25 -10.05 -25.21
CA LYS A 1157 12.27 -9.79 -24.17
C LYS A 1157 12.29 -8.31 -23.77
N ILE A 1158 12.31 -7.41 -24.77
CA ILE A 1158 12.34 -5.94 -24.58
C ILE A 1158 11.11 -5.47 -23.80
N LEU A 1159 9.90 -5.89 -24.21
CA LEU A 1159 8.64 -5.52 -23.53
C LEU A 1159 8.47 -6.15 -22.14
N GLN A 1160 9.28 -7.15 -21.79
CA GLN A 1160 9.30 -7.77 -20.45
C GLN A 1160 10.37 -7.16 -19.54
N GLY A 1161 11.31 -6.35 -20.07
CA GLY A 1161 12.44 -5.79 -19.32
C GLY A 1161 13.37 -6.86 -18.79
N ASP A 1162 13.64 -7.90 -19.59
CA ASP A 1162 14.43 -9.07 -19.18
C ASP A 1162 15.47 -9.42 -20.27
N PRO A 1163 16.52 -8.57 -20.40
CA PRO A 1163 17.59 -8.73 -21.39
C PRO A 1163 18.46 -9.96 -21.13
N ASP A 1164 19.22 -10.34 -22.14
CA ASP A 1164 20.16 -11.47 -22.11
C ASP A 1164 21.53 -11.07 -21.55
N GLY A 1165 21.87 -9.77 -21.63
CA GLY A 1165 23.04 -9.18 -21.00
C GLY A 1165 22.91 -7.66 -20.85
N TRP A 1166 23.97 -7.05 -20.31
CA TRP A 1166 24.18 -5.60 -20.28
C TRP A 1166 25.58 -5.29 -20.79
N MET A 1167 25.84 -4.05 -21.17
CA MET A 1167 27.08 -3.67 -21.85
C MET A 1167 27.45 -2.21 -21.60
N PHE A 1168 28.75 -1.96 -21.41
CA PHE A 1168 29.33 -0.64 -21.65
C PHE A 1168 29.73 -0.56 -23.13
N ASN A 1169 29.38 0.53 -23.79
CA ASN A 1169 29.74 0.83 -25.18
C ASN A 1169 29.55 -0.34 -26.18
N GLY A 1170 28.40 -1.04 -26.11
CA GLY A 1170 27.94 -1.92 -27.18
C GLY A 1170 28.48 -3.34 -27.20
N THR A 1171 29.37 -3.73 -26.29
CA THR A 1171 29.83 -5.13 -26.16
C THR A 1171 29.81 -5.58 -24.69
N ALA A 1172 29.04 -6.63 -24.40
CA ALA A 1172 29.01 -7.27 -23.08
C ALA A 1172 30.40 -7.87 -22.77
N ALA A 1173 30.98 -7.49 -21.62
CA ALA A 1173 32.35 -7.80 -21.20
C ALA A 1173 33.46 -7.33 -22.17
N GLY A 1174 33.17 -6.44 -23.14
CA GLY A 1174 34.16 -6.03 -24.15
C GLY A 1174 35.45 -5.43 -23.57
N TYR A 1175 35.34 -4.67 -22.48
CA TYR A 1175 36.49 -4.07 -21.79
C TYR A 1175 37.21 -5.00 -20.80
N ASP A 1176 36.79 -6.27 -20.66
CA ASP A 1176 37.65 -7.32 -20.08
C ASP A 1176 38.67 -7.80 -21.11
N HIS A 1177 38.22 -8.00 -22.36
CA HIS A 1177 39.05 -8.46 -23.49
C HIS A 1177 39.93 -7.35 -24.07
N ALA A 1178 39.52 -6.09 -23.92
CA ALA A 1178 40.31 -4.91 -24.25
C ALA A 1178 40.32 -3.89 -23.08
N PRO A 1179 41.16 -4.08 -22.05
CA PRO A 1179 41.23 -3.19 -20.88
C PRO A 1179 41.54 -1.72 -21.22
N LEU A 1180 40.91 -0.82 -20.47
CA LEU A 1180 41.15 0.62 -20.51
C LEU A 1180 42.52 0.93 -19.89
N ALA A 1181 43.31 1.81 -20.50
CA ALA A 1181 44.69 2.08 -20.05
C ALA A 1181 44.77 3.29 -19.09
N ALA A 1182 45.58 3.16 -18.04
CA ALA A 1182 45.97 4.28 -17.18
C ALA A 1182 47.38 4.03 -16.61
N THR A 1183 47.91 5.03 -15.90
CA THR A 1183 49.17 4.97 -15.14
C THR A 1183 48.88 5.28 -13.68
N ALA A 1184 49.63 4.68 -12.75
CA ALA A 1184 49.53 5.03 -11.33
C ALA A 1184 49.85 6.53 -11.15
N GLY A 1185 49.08 7.21 -10.29
CA GLY A 1185 49.16 8.66 -10.09
C GLY A 1185 48.34 9.53 -11.05
N GLU A 1186 47.93 9.03 -12.22
CA GLU A 1186 47.09 9.79 -13.17
C GLU A 1186 45.68 10.04 -12.61
N ARG A 1187 45.16 11.24 -12.87
CA ARG A 1187 43.76 11.60 -12.69
C ARG A 1187 42.94 11.15 -13.91
N VAL A 1188 42.00 10.25 -13.66
CA VAL A 1188 41.11 9.71 -14.69
C VAL A 1188 39.69 10.18 -14.44
N ARG A 1189 39.08 10.84 -15.44
CA ARG A 1189 37.65 11.17 -15.47
C ARG A 1189 36.87 10.15 -16.30
N ILE A 1190 35.86 9.54 -15.70
CA ILE A 1190 34.95 8.61 -16.35
C ILE A 1190 33.59 9.30 -16.49
N TRP A 1191 33.31 9.81 -17.68
CA TRP A 1191 31.98 10.24 -18.09
C TRP A 1191 31.06 9.02 -18.28
N ALA A 1192 29.77 9.17 -17.97
CA ALA A 1192 28.80 8.10 -18.11
C ALA A 1192 27.40 8.59 -18.49
N VAL A 1193 26.69 7.77 -19.26
CA VAL A 1193 25.28 7.95 -19.64
C VAL A 1193 24.56 6.60 -19.57
N ALA A 1194 23.42 6.54 -18.89
CA ALA A 1194 22.59 5.34 -18.86
C ALA A 1194 21.55 5.36 -20.01
N ALA A 1195 21.84 4.71 -21.13
CA ALA A 1195 20.94 4.70 -22.29
C ALA A 1195 19.72 3.78 -22.10
N GLY A 1196 19.84 2.74 -21.26
CA GLY A 1196 18.73 1.83 -20.93
C GLY A 1196 18.45 0.81 -22.04
N PRO A 1197 17.20 0.64 -22.51
CA PRO A 1197 16.05 1.54 -22.35
C PRO A 1197 15.27 1.45 -21.02
N SER A 1198 15.52 0.46 -20.17
CA SER A 1198 14.76 0.20 -18.92
C SER A 1198 15.57 0.37 -17.63
N SER A 1199 16.89 0.23 -17.74
CA SER A 1199 17.89 0.15 -16.67
C SER A 1199 18.66 1.45 -16.53
N GLY A 1200 19.07 1.74 -15.29
CA GLY A 1200 20.09 2.73 -14.98
C GLY A 1200 21.39 2.04 -14.63
N THR A 1201 22.49 2.80 -14.48
CA THR A 1201 23.78 2.25 -14.05
C THR A 1201 24.20 2.73 -12.66
N ALA A 1202 24.88 1.85 -11.92
CA ALA A 1202 25.53 2.17 -10.65
C ALA A 1202 27.06 2.06 -10.83
N LEU A 1203 27.63 2.96 -11.64
CA LEU A 1203 29.04 2.89 -12.07
C LEU A 1203 29.98 2.92 -10.86
N HIS A 1204 30.85 1.92 -10.76
CA HIS A 1204 31.83 1.74 -9.70
C HIS A 1204 33.18 1.32 -10.28
N VAL A 1205 34.28 1.75 -9.65
CA VAL A 1205 35.63 1.19 -9.90
C VAL A 1205 36.10 0.51 -8.62
N VAL A 1206 36.30 -0.81 -8.69
CA VAL A 1206 36.72 -1.64 -7.57
C VAL A 1206 38.17 -1.31 -7.24
N GLY A 1207 38.41 -0.86 -6.00
CA GLY A 1207 39.74 -0.50 -5.50
C GLY A 1207 40.11 0.99 -5.61
N ALA A 1208 39.37 1.80 -6.38
CA ALA A 1208 39.63 3.23 -6.54
C ALA A 1208 38.36 4.07 -6.23
N PRO A 1209 38.31 4.80 -5.09
CA PRO A 1209 37.18 5.68 -4.79
C PRO A 1209 37.20 6.94 -5.67
N PHE A 1210 36.03 7.49 -5.94
CA PHE A 1210 35.89 8.77 -6.64
C PHE A 1210 36.07 9.94 -5.68
N ASP A 1211 36.92 10.92 -6.03
CA ASP A 1211 37.09 12.17 -5.27
C ASP A 1211 36.24 13.34 -5.83
N THR A 1212 35.72 13.17 -7.05
CA THR A 1212 34.88 14.15 -7.72
C THR A 1212 33.73 13.42 -8.40
N VAL A 1213 32.51 13.95 -8.26
CA VAL A 1213 31.31 13.38 -8.90
C VAL A 1213 30.43 14.53 -9.39
N TYR A 1214 30.05 14.45 -10.66
CA TYR A 1214 29.13 15.36 -11.33
C TYR A 1214 27.96 14.56 -11.89
N GLN A 1215 26.73 14.98 -11.61
CA GLN A 1215 25.50 14.23 -11.92
C GLN A 1215 24.40 15.22 -12.29
N GLU A 1216 23.76 15.04 -13.45
CA GLU A 1216 22.55 15.78 -13.86
C GLU A 1216 22.73 17.32 -13.78
N GLY A 1217 23.85 17.82 -14.33
CA GLY A 1217 24.17 19.24 -14.37
C GLY A 1217 24.80 19.82 -13.09
N ALA A 1218 25.04 19.02 -12.05
CA ALA A 1218 25.54 19.49 -10.75
C ALA A 1218 26.64 18.62 -10.14
N TYR A 1219 27.68 19.26 -9.60
CA TYR A 1219 28.65 18.58 -8.73
C TYR A 1219 27.97 18.08 -7.45
N ARG A 1220 28.22 16.81 -7.12
CA ARG A 1220 27.89 16.14 -5.85
C ARG A 1220 29.07 16.10 -4.90
N LEU A 1221 30.27 16.08 -5.47
CA LEU A 1221 31.56 16.02 -4.79
C LEU A 1221 32.62 16.68 -5.69
N ARG A 1222 33.62 17.34 -5.12
CA ARG A 1222 34.83 17.82 -5.79
C ARG A 1222 36.08 17.48 -4.96
N THR A 1223 37.24 17.48 -5.59
CA THR A 1223 38.56 17.28 -4.95
C THR A 1223 38.83 18.09 -3.67
N GLN A 1224 38.23 19.29 -3.50
CA GLN A 1224 38.38 20.06 -2.25
C GLN A 1224 37.43 19.67 -1.11
N ASP A 1225 36.47 18.77 -1.34
CA ASP A 1225 35.56 18.26 -0.31
C ASP A 1225 36.26 17.14 0.51
N PRO A 1226 36.11 17.10 1.84
CA PRO A 1226 36.79 16.13 2.71
C PRO A 1226 36.11 14.74 2.72
N GLY A 1227 35.74 14.21 1.55
CA GLY A 1227 35.02 12.95 1.42
C GLY A 1227 35.19 12.31 0.05
N GLY A 1228 34.85 11.03 -0.05
CA GLY A 1228 34.87 10.26 -1.30
C GLY A 1228 33.49 9.68 -1.63
N ALA A 1229 33.27 9.38 -2.90
CA ALA A 1229 32.12 8.62 -3.39
C ALA A 1229 32.57 7.26 -3.93
N GLN A 1230 31.71 6.25 -3.79
CA GLN A 1230 32.00 4.88 -4.25
C GLN A 1230 31.30 4.51 -5.56
N VAL A 1231 30.20 5.20 -5.88
CA VAL A 1231 29.31 4.90 -7.02
C VAL A 1231 28.84 6.22 -7.62
N LEU A 1232 28.77 6.30 -8.95
CA LEU A 1232 27.97 7.28 -9.67
C LEU A 1232 26.65 6.59 -10.08
N ASP A 1233 25.55 6.96 -9.41
CA ASP A 1233 24.22 6.42 -9.72
C ASP A 1233 23.55 7.23 -10.82
N LEU A 1234 23.06 6.56 -11.87
CA LEU A 1234 22.36 7.16 -13.00
C LEU A 1234 21.10 6.34 -13.30
N ALA A 1235 19.91 6.94 -13.20
CA ALA A 1235 18.68 6.34 -13.72
C ALA A 1235 18.68 6.35 -15.27
N PRO A 1236 17.77 5.62 -15.95
CA PRO A 1236 17.68 5.67 -17.41
C PRO A 1236 17.56 7.12 -17.93
N ALA A 1237 18.29 7.43 -19.00
CA ALA A 1237 18.49 8.75 -19.61
C ALA A 1237 19.25 9.80 -18.77
N GLN A 1238 19.79 9.45 -17.60
CA GLN A 1238 20.66 10.34 -16.81
C GLN A 1238 22.13 10.24 -17.21
N GLY A 1239 22.89 11.30 -16.95
CA GLY A 1239 24.33 11.33 -17.20
C GLY A 1239 25.15 12.18 -16.22
N GLY A 1240 26.47 11.98 -16.27
CA GLY A 1240 27.41 12.61 -15.36
C GLY A 1240 28.87 12.23 -15.64
N PHE A 1241 29.74 12.50 -14.68
CA PHE A 1241 31.10 11.94 -14.62
C PHE A 1241 31.55 11.71 -13.18
N ALA A 1242 32.52 10.84 -13.00
CA ALA A 1242 33.29 10.69 -11.76
C ALA A 1242 34.79 10.83 -12.05
N GLU A 1243 35.58 11.28 -11.08
CA GLU A 1243 37.04 11.31 -11.17
C GLU A 1243 37.68 10.55 -10.02
N LEU A 1244 38.83 9.93 -10.30
CA LEU A 1244 39.66 9.21 -9.35
C LEU A 1244 41.14 9.38 -9.70
N VAL A 1245 42.01 8.94 -8.80
CA VAL A 1245 43.42 8.65 -9.06
C VAL A 1245 43.66 7.18 -8.72
N PHE A 1246 44.38 6.45 -9.58
CA PHE A 1246 44.81 5.08 -9.26
C PHE A 1246 46.08 5.14 -8.41
N PRO A 1247 46.09 4.62 -7.16
CA PRO A 1247 47.20 4.83 -6.22
C PRO A 1247 48.40 3.91 -6.46
N GLU A 1248 48.20 2.76 -7.10
CA GLU A 1248 49.24 1.76 -7.36
C GLU A 1248 49.02 1.06 -8.71
N PRO A 1249 50.06 0.45 -9.32
CA PRO A 1249 49.91 -0.32 -10.56
C PRO A 1249 49.10 -1.60 -10.33
N GLY A 1250 48.24 -1.97 -11.29
CA GLY A 1250 47.35 -3.11 -11.09
C GLY A 1250 46.28 -3.26 -12.15
N THR A 1251 45.24 -4.03 -11.83
CA THR A 1251 44.06 -4.22 -12.68
C THR A 1251 42.81 -3.95 -11.85
N TYR A 1252 42.09 -2.87 -12.17
CA TYR A 1252 40.96 -2.34 -11.40
C TYR A 1252 39.66 -2.57 -12.18
N PRO A 1253 38.76 -3.48 -11.74
CA PRO A 1253 37.47 -3.68 -12.39
C PRO A 1253 36.59 -2.43 -12.36
N VAL A 1254 36.08 -2.02 -13.53
CA VAL A 1254 34.99 -1.05 -13.65
C VAL A 1254 33.69 -1.81 -13.90
N VAL A 1255 32.66 -1.55 -13.09
CA VAL A 1255 31.45 -2.38 -13.05
C VAL A 1255 30.19 -1.54 -12.85
N ASP A 1256 29.06 -2.09 -13.30
CA ASP A 1256 27.76 -1.69 -12.77
C ASP A 1256 27.50 -2.41 -11.43
N HIS A 1257 27.57 -1.68 -10.32
CA HIS A 1257 27.40 -2.25 -8.98
C HIS A 1257 25.97 -2.78 -8.71
N THR A 1258 25.03 -2.61 -9.64
CA THR A 1258 23.82 -3.41 -9.73
C THR A 1258 24.17 -4.84 -10.17
N MET A 1259 24.79 -5.64 -9.29
CA MET A 1259 25.61 -6.82 -9.66
C MET A 1259 25.06 -7.77 -10.74
N ARG A 1260 23.74 -7.95 -10.92
CA ARG A 1260 23.19 -8.69 -12.07
C ARG A 1260 23.61 -8.10 -13.43
N GLN A 1261 23.74 -6.78 -13.55
CA GLN A 1261 24.20 -6.09 -14.75
C GLN A 1261 25.68 -6.40 -15.01
N ALA A 1262 26.53 -6.33 -13.98
CA ALA A 1262 27.94 -6.75 -14.09
C ALA A 1262 28.08 -8.26 -14.37
N GLU A 1263 27.45 -9.16 -13.61
CA GLU A 1263 27.45 -10.62 -13.83
C GLU A 1263 26.88 -11.08 -15.20
N ALA A 1264 26.38 -10.13 -16.00
CA ALA A 1264 25.85 -10.34 -17.34
C ALA A 1264 26.38 -9.31 -18.38
N GLY A 1265 27.54 -8.69 -18.13
CA GLY A 1265 28.35 -8.00 -19.16
C GLY A 1265 28.61 -6.50 -18.98
N ALA A 1266 27.98 -5.82 -18.02
CA ALA A 1266 28.30 -4.42 -17.70
C ALA A 1266 29.53 -4.31 -16.78
N HIS A 1267 30.67 -4.74 -17.32
CA HIS A 1267 31.98 -4.65 -16.68
C HIS A 1267 33.11 -4.45 -17.69
N GLY A 1268 34.26 -4.10 -17.17
CA GLY A 1268 35.53 -3.96 -17.86
C GLY A 1268 36.68 -3.89 -16.87
N LEU A 1269 37.89 -3.80 -17.38
CA LEU A 1269 39.10 -3.67 -16.57
C LEU A 1269 39.83 -2.36 -16.92
N PHE A 1270 40.26 -1.60 -15.91
CA PHE A 1270 41.36 -0.65 -16.07
C PHE A 1270 42.67 -1.38 -15.82
N LYS A 1271 43.61 -1.31 -16.77
CA LYS A 1271 44.98 -1.80 -16.63
C LYS A 1271 45.88 -0.60 -16.34
N VAL A 1272 46.39 -0.55 -15.11
CA VAL A 1272 47.17 0.56 -14.57
C VAL A 1272 48.65 0.18 -14.56
N SER A 1273 49.46 0.91 -15.32
CA SER A 1273 50.92 0.75 -15.40
C SER A 1273 51.66 1.47 -14.25
N PRO A 1274 52.90 1.08 -13.94
CA PRO A 1274 53.84 1.90 -13.15
C PRO A 1274 54.00 3.30 -13.72
N SER A 1275 54.27 4.27 -12.85
CA SER A 1275 54.74 5.59 -13.28
C SER A 1275 56.10 5.46 -13.98
N GLN A 1276 56.55 6.49 -14.70
CA GLN A 1276 57.91 6.52 -15.26
C GLN A 1276 58.94 7.19 -14.32
N ASP A 1277 58.50 7.53 -13.10
CA ASP A 1277 59.31 8.18 -12.05
C ASP A 1277 59.62 7.22 -10.87
N ASP A 1278 59.25 5.93 -10.99
CA ASP A 1278 59.58 4.81 -10.08
C ASP A 1278 60.59 3.83 -10.73
#